data_AF-A0A5B8MUI1-F1
#
_entry.id   AF-A0A5B8MUI1-F1
#
_cell.length_a   1.000
_cell.length_b   1.000
_cell.length_c   1.000
_cell.angle_alpha   90.00
_cell.angle_beta   90.00
_cell.angle_gamma   90.00
#
_symmetry.space_group_name_H-M   'P 1'
#
loop_
_entity.id
_entity.type
_entity.pdbx_description
1 polymer ?
#
loop_
_entity_poly.entity_id
_entity_poly.type
_entity_poly.pdbx_seq_one_letter_code
_entity_poly.pdbx_strand_id
1 'polypeptide(L)'
;MKKNVEWLCVWLAVVVVVAAATPVYGQRWGRPHSYGRSKASTVGSSGIGIASETSKAEVDGSGTFMASAEADAGDTKAKVMAMTTDGAAQGSSTASMSGAGEIVMTEVSGDGMLTGEAKGSSSTASATADGGDDNDLRASAVGSENTVSASSVGADMNHVEAVAHGDNNTVTATAAFGATMNDVEAVARGEGNTVTAQASETATMNDVGAVADGNANLLFATAEAESDMNRVGAVARGDNNTVTAVAVGASDMNDVDAVASGDGNTVTAVAQAESSMNRVGAVARGDNNTVTAVAVGASDMNDVDAAARGDGNTVTAAGSEDADDNRVGAVARGDDNTVTAEAYGNATMNDVDAVARGDENTVKASASENVVDNRVDAAARGDGNNVTAEADDFATMNNVSAVADGNANLLFATASQESDMNRVGAVARGDDNMVMATAEAEADMNRVGAVARGENNTVTAGAVAASDMNDIGAVARGDDNTVIAGAVVVSSGNRVGAAARGDDNMVMATAEAEADMNRVGAVARGDDNMVMALAVDDADDNRVGAVARGDRNEVEAFVEFADMNRVGAVARGNRNDVTVETEASDRNRLRAMARGDENTVKASASENVVDNRVDAAARGDGNNVTAEADDFATMNNVSAVADGNANLLFATASQESDMNRVGAVARGDNNTVTAVAVVASDMNDVDAVARGENNTVIAGAVVDSFGNRVGAAARGDDNMVMATADAEADMNRVGAVARGDGNNVTAEADDFATMNNVSAVADGNANLLFATASQESDMNRVGAVARGDNNTVEAAAVEDANDNRVGAVARGENNTVNAGAVVVSSGNRVGAAARGDDNMVIAGAQGEADMNRVGAVARGDDNMVMALAVQLADMNRVGAVARGDNNTVEAAAVVVSSGNRVGAVARGDRNEVEASAAFGADMNRVGAVARGDDNTVIAEAFEGADDNRVGAVARGDDNTVNAGAQSADMNRVDAVARGENNTVVAGAEGEADMNRVGAVARGDDNMVMALAVDDADDNRVGAVARGNRNEVEAFVEFADMNRVGAVARGNRNDVTVVTEASDRNRLRAMARGNRNDVTVVTGESDRNRLRAMARGNRNGVTVETEASDRNRLRAMARGNRNDVTVVTAESDRNRLRAMARGNRNGVTVETEASDRNRLRAMARGNRNDVTVVTAESDRNRLRAMARGNRNGVTVETEASDRNRLRAMARGNRNDVTVKAKKSDRNRLRALARGNRNDVTVKAKKAEGVVRPVLVRGNGMSKTVNVP
;
A
#
# COMPACT_ATOMS: atom_id res chain seq x y z
N MET A 1 29.03 16.31 24.30
CA MET A 1 30.10 16.10 23.27
C MET A 1 30.21 17.40 22.49
N LYS A 2 31.37 18.00 22.17
CA LYS A 2 32.77 17.53 22.01
C LYS A 2 33.78 18.40 22.81
N LYS A 3 34.99 17.83 23.03
CA LYS A 3 36.30 18.48 23.28
C LYS A 3 36.63 19.19 24.61
N ASN A 4 37.59 18.56 25.31
CA ASN A 4 38.92 19.09 25.69
C ASN A 4 39.16 19.97 26.95
N VAL A 5 39.93 19.36 27.88
CA VAL A 5 41.26 19.80 28.38
C VAL A 5 41.35 20.89 29.49
N GLU A 6 42.38 20.69 30.34
CA GLU A 6 42.99 21.58 31.36
C GLU A 6 42.28 21.79 32.72
N TRP A 7 43.12 22.08 33.73
CA TRP A 7 42.86 22.47 35.14
C TRP A 7 42.42 21.39 36.17
N LEU A 8 42.73 21.49 37.48
CA LEU A 8 43.96 21.93 38.22
C LEU A 8 43.83 21.65 39.75
N CYS A 9 44.87 21.09 40.42
CA CYS A 9 45.13 21.20 41.90
C CYS A 9 44.04 20.62 42.87
N VAL A 10 44.13 20.45 44.21
CA VAL A 10 45.15 20.48 45.32
C VAL A 10 44.44 19.87 46.57
N TRP A 11 45.02 19.24 47.62
CA TRP A 11 46.28 18.52 47.92
C TRP A 11 46.14 17.90 49.37
N LEU A 12 47.25 17.53 50.06
CA LEU A 12 47.35 16.90 51.41
C LEU A 12 46.95 15.40 51.47
N ALA A 13 47.50 14.52 52.32
CA ALA A 13 48.69 14.50 53.21
C ALA A 13 48.83 13.06 53.83
N VAL A 14 49.99 12.49 54.24
CA VAL A 14 51.39 12.96 54.38
C VAL A 14 52.37 11.77 54.54
N VAL A 15 53.58 11.84 53.96
CA VAL A 15 54.88 11.24 54.43
C VAL A 15 55.07 9.68 54.45
N VAL A 16 56.22 9.06 54.06
CA VAL A 16 57.39 9.49 53.24
C VAL A 16 58.36 8.29 52.92
N VAL A 17 58.98 8.24 51.71
CA VAL A 17 60.41 7.86 51.38
C VAL A 17 60.99 6.47 51.80
N VAL A 18 61.84 5.74 51.03
CA VAL A 18 62.33 5.83 49.62
C VAL A 18 62.98 4.49 49.18
N ALA A 19 63.19 4.31 47.86
CA ALA A 19 63.82 3.17 47.19
C ALA A 19 65.34 2.95 47.44
N ALA A 20 65.87 1.78 47.03
CA ALA A 20 66.80 1.64 45.88
C ALA A 20 67.84 0.47 45.95
N ALA A 21 68.12 -0.08 44.76
CA ALA A 21 69.44 -0.52 44.25
C ALA A 21 70.14 -1.85 44.68
N THR A 22 70.29 -2.74 43.68
CA THR A 22 71.49 -3.55 43.33
C THR A 22 71.94 -4.74 44.22
N PRO A 23 72.77 -5.68 43.71
CA PRO A 23 72.77 -7.08 44.18
C PRO A 23 74.10 -7.64 44.76
N VAL A 24 74.01 -8.89 45.29
CA VAL A 24 75.07 -9.87 45.64
C VAL A 24 75.89 -9.61 46.93
N TYR A 25 76.37 -10.72 47.52
CA TYR A 25 77.34 -10.90 48.62
C TYR A 25 76.88 -10.73 50.07
N GLY A 26 77.37 -11.62 50.97
CA GLY A 26 77.32 -11.38 52.42
C GLY A 26 77.47 -12.57 53.38
N GLN A 27 78.50 -13.41 53.28
CA GLN A 27 78.78 -14.38 54.36
C GLN A 27 79.27 -13.68 55.65
N ARG A 28 78.77 -14.17 56.81
CA ARG A 28 79.39 -14.20 58.16
C ARG A 28 79.49 -12.93 59.05
N TRP A 29 78.95 -13.12 60.26
CA TRP A 29 79.51 -12.78 61.60
C TRP A 29 79.51 -11.33 62.15
N GLY A 30 78.81 -11.13 63.27
CA GLY A 30 79.55 -10.92 64.54
C GLY A 30 79.06 -9.93 65.63
N ARG A 31 78.31 -10.44 66.64
CA ARG A 31 78.28 -9.97 68.06
C ARG A 31 77.73 -8.52 68.27
N PRO A 32 77.72 -7.89 69.48
CA PRO A 32 78.00 -8.35 70.87
C PRO A 32 76.96 -7.97 71.97
N HIS A 33 77.10 -8.59 73.16
CA HIS A 33 76.72 -8.17 74.54
C HIS A 33 75.47 -7.26 74.79
N SER A 34 74.63 -7.59 75.78
CA SER A 34 74.96 -7.32 77.21
C SER A 34 73.97 -7.89 78.26
N TYR A 35 74.44 -7.98 79.52
CA TYR A 35 73.76 -8.13 80.84
C TYR A 35 72.21 -8.21 80.88
N GLY A 36 71.55 -9.13 81.60
CA GLY A 36 71.71 -9.55 83.02
C GLY A 36 70.48 -9.11 83.83
N ARG A 37 70.05 -9.62 85.00
CA ARG A 37 70.54 -10.55 86.07
C ARG A 37 69.30 -11.18 86.75
N SER A 38 69.37 -12.37 87.36
CA SER A 38 69.67 -12.59 88.80
C SER A 38 70.00 -14.07 89.07
N LYS A 39 71.13 -14.44 89.70
CA LYS A 39 71.44 -14.47 91.16
C LYS A 39 70.64 -15.54 91.96
N ALA A 40 71.27 -16.42 92.77
CA ALA A 40 72.69 -16.56 93.12
C ALA A 40 73.05 -17.90 93.83
N SER A 41 74.36 -18.08 94.12
CA SER A 41 75.00 -18.97 95.12
C SER A 41 75.30 -20.43 94.73
N THR A 42 76.55 -20.85 94.46
CA THR A 42 77.67 -21.29 95.38
C THR A 42 77.38 -22.55 96.23
N VAL A 43 78.30 -23.50 96.45
CA VAL A 43 79.77 -23.63 96.21
C VAL A 43 80.11 -25.01 95.59
N GLY A 44 81.18 -25.13 94.79
CA GLY A 44 81.57 -26.39 94.11
C GLY A 44 82.54 -27.31 94.86
N SER A 45 82.98 -28.39 94.19
CA SER A 45 84.07 -29.29 94.58
C SER A 45 84.76 -29.90 93.34
N SER A 46 85.78 -30.74 93.53
CA SER A 46 86.75 -31.11 92.49
C SER A 46 86.89 -32.61 92.22
N GLY A 47 86.96 -32.97 90.92
CA GLY A 47 88.02 -33.84 90.41
C GLY A 47 87.73 -35.33 90.16
N ILE A 48 88.61 -35.90 89.32
CA ILE A 48 88.80 -37.32 88.98
C ILE A 48 87.66 -37.92 88.14
N GLY A 49 88.04 -38.52 86.99
CA GLY A 49 87.18 -39.35 86.15
C GLY A 49 87.81 -40.72 85.88
N ILE A 50 87.03 -41.61 85.28
CA ILE A 50 87.40 -42.95 84.78
C ILE A 50 86.75 -43.10 83.39
N ALA A 51 87.34 -43.91 82.49
CA ALA A 51 86.90 -44.07 81.11
C ALA A 51 86.24 -45.43 80.85
N SER A 52 85.38 -45.48 79.83
CA SER A 52 84.83 -46.68 79.19
C SER A 52 84.08 -46.26 77.92
N GLU A 53 83.90 -47.08 76.88
CA GLU A 53 84.92 -47.80 76.09
C GLU A 53 84.33 -47.98 74.67
N THR A 54 85.15 -48.04 73.61
CA THR A 54 84.65 -48.17 72.22
C THR A 54 84.90 -49.56 71.67
N SER A 55 83.85 -50.26 71.26
CA SER A 55 83.93 -51.52 70.51
C SER A 55 83.89 -51.28 69.00
N LYS A 56 84.80 -51.93 68.26
CA LYS A 56 84.72 -52.13 66.80
C LYS A 56 84.97 -53.61 66.53
N ALA A 57 84.17 -54.23 65.68
CA ALA A 57 84.34 -55.62 65.25
C ALA A 57 84.59 -55.66 63.75
N GLU A 58 85.63 -56.38 63.33
CA GLU A 58 85.93 -56.73 61.95
C GLU A 58 85.98 -58.26 61.89
N VAL A 59 85.27 -58.88 60.96
CA VAL A 59 85.23 -60.34 60.77
C VAL A 59 85.29 -60.64 59.27
N ASP A 60 86.21 -61.52 58.89
CA ASP A 60 86.45 -62.01 57.53
C ASP A 60 86.08 -63.50 57.50
N GLY A 61 85.22 -63.91 56.56
CA GLY A 61 84.88 -65.31 56.32
C GLY A 61 83.42 -65.56 55.92
N SER A 62 83.22 -66.25 54.80
CA SER A 62 81.90 -66.55 54.24
C SER A 62 81.02 -67.44 55.12
N GLY A 63 79.85 -66.93 55.48
CA GLY A 63 78.80 -67.64 56.19
C GLY A 63 77.63 -66.72 56.53
N THR A 64 76.44 -67.28 56.71
CA THR A 64 75.24 -66.53 57.11
C THR A 64 75.42 -65.96 58.52
N PHE A 65 75.73 -64.67 58.61
CA PHE A 65 75.93 -63.98 59.89
C PHE A 65 74.70 -63.14 60.25
N MET A 66 74.27 -63.27 61.51
CA MET A 66 73.46 -62.26 62.18
C MET A 66 74.39 -61.37 63.00
N ALA A 67 74.61 -60.14 62.55
CA ALA A 67 75.27 -59.12 63.33
C ALA A 67 74.20 -58.37 64.15
N SER A 68 74.10 -58.68 65.44
CA SER A 68 73.18 -58.00 66.37
C SER A 68 73.96 -57.08 67.31
N ALA A 69 73.72 -55.77 67.24
CA ALA A 69 74.33 -54.77 68.11
C ALA A 69 73.28 -54.00 68.92
N GLU A 70 73.33 -54.11 70.24
CA GLU A 70 72.38 -53.50 71.17
C GLU A 70 73.15 -52.68 72.23
N ALA A 71 72.76 -51.43 72.45
CA ALA A 71 73.44 -50.51 73.36
C ALA A 71 72.47 -49.62 74.16
N ASP A 72 72.70 -49.53 75.47
CA ASP A 72 71.96 -48.67 76.39
C ASP A 72 72.88 -47.58 76.93
N ALA A 73 72.60 -46.32 76.59
CA ALA A 73 73.42 -45.16 76.97
C ALA A 73 72.57 -44.10 77.68
N GLY A 74 73.09 -43.60 78.81
CA GLY A 74 72.48 -42.46 79.52
C GLY A 74 72.72 -41.12 78.81
N ASP A 75 72.87 -40.03 79.58
CA ASP A 75 73.04 -38.65 79.09
C ASP A 75 74.39 -38.37 78.36
N THR A 76 75.00 -39.37 77.71
CA THR A 76 76.29 -39.28 76.99
C THR A 76 76.22 -39.98 75.64
N LYS A 77 76.46 -39.23 74.55
CA LYS A 77 76.33 -39.73 73.18
C LYS A 77 77.24 -40.94 72.88
N ALA A 78 76.66 -41.96 72.26
CA ALA A 78 77.37 -43.06 71.60
C ALA A 78 77.05 -43.11 70.09
N LYS A 79 77.91 -43.76 69.31
CA LYS A 79 77.71 -44.03 67.88
C LYS A 79 77.86 -45.52 67.64
N VAL A 80 76.83 -46.16 67.08
CA VAL A 80 76.85 -47.57 66.71
C VAL A 80 77.06 -47.66 65.21
N MET A 81 78.09 -48.39 64.79
CA MET A 81 78.48 -48.50 63.39
C MET A 81 78.71 -49.97 63.05
N ALA A 82 77.70 -50.57 62.42
CA ALA A 82 77.81 -51.91 61.83
C ALA A 82 78.22 -51.75 60.36
N MET A 83 79.24 -52.50 59.97
CA MET A 83 79.83 -52.40 58.64
C MET A 83 80.18 -53.80 58.14
N THR A 84 79.57 -54.21 57.05
CA THR A 84 79.83 -55.45 56.31
C THR A 84 80.55 -55.11 55.01
N THR A 85 81.53 -55.92 54.64
CA THR A 85 82.45 -55.61 53.53
C THR A 85 82.82 -56.85 52.75
N ASP A 86 82.66 -56.80 51.42
CA ASP A 86 83.15 -57.77 50.43
C ASP A 86 82.78 -59.25 50.70
N GLY A 87 81.54 -59.64 50.37
CA GLY A 87 81.21 -61.06 50.27
C GLY A 87 79.76 -61.37 49.91
N ALA A 88 79.55 -61.95 48.72
CA ALA A 88 78.24 -62.40 48.23
C ALA A 88 77.67 -63.56 49.08
N ALA A 89 77.04 -63.22 50.20
CA ALA A 89 76.41 -64.15 51.14
C ALA A 89 75.28 -63.46 51.90
N GLN A 90 74.05 -63.97 51.77
CA GLN A 90 72.87 -63.40 52.42
C GLN A 90 73.05 -63.20 53.92
N GLY A 91 72.99 -61.94 54.35
CA GLY A 91 73.16 -61.48 55.72
C GLY A 91 71.88 -60.88 56.32
N SER A 92 71.81 -60.83 57.65
CA SER A 92 70.75 -60.11 58.36
C SER A 92 71.36 -59.30 59.50
N SER A 93 71.44 -57.99 59.29
CA SER A 93 72.16 -57.05 60.14
C SER A 93 71.16 -56.19 60.91
N THR A 94 71.24 -56.25 62.25
CA THR A 94 70.24 -55.67 63.15
C THR A 94 70.91 -54.84 64.24
N ALA A 95 70.50 -53.57 64.38
CA ALA A 95 71.02 -52.71 65.43
C ALA A 95 69.92 -51.86 66.08
N SER A 96 69.95 -51.78 67.40
CA SER A 96 69.01 -50.99 68.19
C SER A 96 69.70 -50.26 69.33
N MET A 97 69.18 -49.09 69.70
CA MET A 97 69.77 -48.26 70.75
C MET A 97 68.72 -47.50 71.57
N SER A 98 68.90 -47.50 72.89
CA SER A 98 68.22 -46.61 73.84
C SER A 98 69.16 -45.49 74.30
N GLY A 99 68.68 -44.24 74.22
CA GLY A 99 69.39 -43.05 74.68
C GLY A 99 69.77 -42.08 73.56
N ALA A 100 70.69 -41.16 73.85
CA ALA A 100 71.17 -40.20 72.84
C ALA A 100 72.29 -40.84 71.99
N GLY A 101 72.06 -41.02 70.69
CA GLY A 101 73.07 -41.64 69.82
C GLY A 101 72.73 -41.62 68.33
N GLU A 102 73.70 -42.04 67.54
CA GLU A 102 73.64 -42.09 66.08
C GLU A 102 73.85 -43.54 65.64
N ILE A 103 72.87 -44.13 64.94
CA ILE A 103 72.98 -45.46 64.32
C ILE A 103 73.25 -45.27 62.83
N VAL A 104 74.38 -45.79 62.34
CA VAL A 104 74.71 -45.83 60.91
C VAL A 104 75.09 -47.27 60.56
N MET A 105 74.31 -47.91 59.71
CA MET A 105 74.65 -49.22 59.13
C MET A 105 74.96 -49.07 57.65
N THR A 106 76.09 -49.64 57.22
CA THR A 106 76.60 -49.53 55.86
C THR A 106 77.06 -50.90 55.37
N GLU A 107 76.44 -51.40 54.31
CA GLU A 107 76.72 -52.69 53.68
C GLU A 107 77.34 -52.45 52.30
N VAL A 108 78.52 -53.04 52.07
CA VAL A 108 79.31 -52.84 50.85
C VAL A 108 79.29 -54.12 50.02
N SER A 109 78.36 -54.15 49.06
CA SER A 109 78.00 -55.22 48.12
C SER A 109 77.49 -56.55 48.72
N GLY A 110 76.19 -56.83 48.52
CA GLY A 110 75.59 -58.15 48.68
C GLY A 110 74.13 -58.17 49.16
N ASP A 111 73.32 -59.04 48.56
CA ASP A 111 71.89 -59.28 48.83
C ASP A 111 71.61 -59.50 50.35
N GLY A 112 70.86 -58.61 51.01
CA GLY A 112 70.75 -58.62 52.47
C GLY A 112 69.55 -57.90 53.10
N MET A 113 69.38 -58.11 54.41
CA MET A 113 68.36 -57.43 55.23
C MET A 113 69.02 -56.58 56.33
N LEU A 114 68.70 -55.28 56.35
CA LEU A 114 69.25 -54.28 57.26
C LEU A 114 68.12 -53.59 58.02
N THR A 115 68.04 -53.75 59.35
CA THR A 115 67.00 -53.10 60.16
C THR A 115 67.59 -52.31 61.34
N GLY A 116 67.45 -50.98 61.32
CA GLY A 116 67.96 -50.07 62.35
C GLY A 116 66.86 -49.31 63.10
N GLU A 117 66.87 -49.37 64.44
CA GLU A 117 65.84 -48.74 65.28
C GLU A 117 66.43 -47.87 66.41
N ALA A 118 66.11 -46.57 66.45
CA ALA A 118 66.65 -45.59 67.40
C ALA A 118 65.57 -44.92 68.27
N LYS A 119 65.79 -44.85 69.59
CA LYS A 119 64.82 -44.29 70.57
C LYS A 119 65.51 -43.39 71.60
N GLY A 120 65.26 -42.08 71.56
CA GLY A 120 65.92 -41.14 72.47
C GLY A 120 65.51 -39.67 72.34
N SER A 121 66.47 -38.77 72.62
CA SER A 121 66.33 -37.31 72.58
C SER A 121 67.30 -36.65 71.58
N SER A 122 67.76 -37.44 70.60
CA SER A 122 68.61 -37.05 69.48
C SER A 122 68.56 -38.19 68.46
N SER A 123 67.35 -38.57 68.04
CA SER A 123 67.09 -39.83 67.34
C SER A 123 67.49 -39.75 65.85
N THR A 124 68.53 -40.49 65.48
CA THR A 124 69.02 -40.58 64.09
C THR A 124 69.38 -42.03 63.74
N ALA A 125 68.76 -42.54 62.68
CA ALA A 125 68.97 -43.90 62.16
C ALA A 125 69.18 -43.86 60.65
N SER A 126 70.23 -44.52 60.16
CA SER A 126 70.43 -44.76 58.73
C SER A 126 70.79 -46.20 58.38
N ALA A 127 70.20 -46.70 57.31
CA ALA A 127 70.56 -47.95 56.63
C ALA A 127 71.00 -47.62 55.19
N THR A 128 72.16 -48.10 54.76
CA THR A 128 72.69 -47.83 53.42
C THR A 128 73.36 -49.06 52.81
N ALA A 129 72.99 -49.39 51.57
CA ALA A 129 73.57 -50.50 50.80
C ALA A 129 74.18 -49.99 49.48
N ASP A 130 75.39 -50.46 49.17
CA ASP A 130 76.17 -50.11 47.96
C ASP A 130 76.34 -51.40 47.11
N GLY A 131 75.31 -51.71 46.30
CA GLY A 131 75.22 -52.85 45.39
C GLY A 131 74.64 -54.17 45.94
N GLY A 132 73.93 -54.91 45.08
CA GLY A 132 73.27 -56.21 45.37
C GLY A 132 71.76 -56.15 45.18
N ASP A 133 71.08 -57.26 44.89
CA ASP A 133 69.64 -57.27 44.55
C ASP A 133 68.78 -57.84 45.70
N ASP A 134 67.44 -57.71 45.61
CA ASP A 134 66.47 -58.24 46.60
C ASP A 134 66.65 -57.71 48.06
N ASN A 135 67.22 -56.52 48.29
CA ASN A 135 67.49 -56.05 49.67
C ASN A 135 66.24 -55.57 50.42
N ASP A 136 66.22 -55.80 51.74
CA ASP A 136 65.19 -55.29 52.67
C ASP A 136 65.84 -54.30 53.67
N LEU A 137 65.70 -53.00 53.40
CA LEU A 137 66.33 -51.89 54.12
C LEU A 137 65.30 -51.11 54.94
N ARG A 138 65.35 -51.19 56.28
CA ARG A 138 64.39 -50.52 57.19
C ARG A 138 65.08 -49.63 58.22
N ALA A 139 64.66 -48.37 58.31
CA ALA A 139 65.13 -47.40 59.30
C ALA A 139 63.95 -46.78 60.08
N SER A 140 64.04 -46.78 61.42
CA SER A 140 62.94 -46.32 62.29
C SER A 140 63.39 -45.48 63.49
N ALA A 141 62.66 -44.40 63.79
CA ALA A 141 62.89 -43.53 64.94
C ALA A 141 61.61 -43.03 65.63
N VAL A 142 61.70 -42.79 66.95
CA VAL A 142 60.59 -42.26 67.77
C VAL A 142 61.10 -41.22 68.76
N GLY A 143 60.57 -39.99 68.67
CA GLY A 143 60.89 -38.87 69.57
C GLY A 143 62.14 -38.06 69.19
N SER A 144 61.95 -36.76 68.94
CA SER A 144 62.89 -35.61 68.98
C SER A 144 64.39 -35.86 68.68
N GLU A 145 65.06 -35.18 67.75
CA GLU A 145 64.63 -34.28 66.68
C GLU A 145 64.79 -35.07 65.37
N ASN A 146 63.73 -35.74 64.91
CA ASN A 146 63.92 -36.95 64.09
C ASN A 146 64.55 -36.68 62.71
N THR A 147 65.63 -37.40 62.41
CA THR A 147 66.16 -37.54 61.03
C THR A 147 66.33 -39.03 60.73
N VAL A 148 65.61 -39.56 59.73
CA VAL A 148 65.62 -40.99 59.37
C VAL A 148 65.91 -41.15 57.89
N SER A 149 66.82 -42.06 57.53
CA SER A 149 67.12 -42.34 56.12
C SER A 149 67.39 -43.81 55.81
N ALA A 150 66.80 -44.29 54.72
CA ALA A 150 67.10 -45.61 54.15
C ALA A 150 67.52 -45.39 52.68
N SER A 151 68.62 -46.01 52.24
CA SER A 151 69.19 -45.76 50.92
C SER A 151 69.83 -46.99 50.27
N SER A 152 69.44 -47.31 49.03
CA SER A 152 70.14 -48.25 48.14
C SER A 152 70.83 -47.52 46.98
N VAL A 153 71.95 -48.09 46.52
CA VAL A 153 72.72 -47.62 45.37
C VAL A 153 73.09 -48.82 44.48
N GLY A 154 72.76 -48.80 43.19
CA GLY A 154 73.22 -49.81 42.22
C GLY A 154 72.58 -51.20 42.37
N ALA A 155 71.25 -51.29 42.44
CA ALA A 155 70.53 -52.45 42.95
C ALA A 155 69.09 -52.59 42.41
N ASP A 156 68.64 -53.81 42.10
CA ASP A 156 67.26 -54.14 41.68
C ASP A 156 66.42 -54.80 42.79
N MET A 157 65.08 -54.69 42.69
CA MET A 157 64.07 -55.38 43.51
C MET A 157 64.11 -55.11 45.03
N ASN A 158 64.54 -53.92 45.46
CA ASN A 158 64.72 -53.59 46.88
C ASN A 158 63.47 -53.03 47.54
N HIS A 159 63.27 -53.32 48.83
CA HIS A 159 62.28 -52.68 49.69
C HIS A 159 63.00 -51.75 50.68
N VAL A 160 62.61 -50.46 50.71
CA VAL A 160 63.34 -49.36 51.37
C VAL A 160 62.38 -48.52 52.22
N GLU A 161 62.25 -48.87 53.50
CA GLU A 161 61.28 -48.31 54.45
C GLU A 161 61.93 -47.32 55.44
N ALA A 162 61.38 -46.11 55.57
CA ALA A 162 61.83 -45.09 56.53
C ALA A 162 60.66 -44.52 57.35
N VAL A 163 60.66 -44.69 58.68
CA VAL A 163 59.52 -44.33 59.56
C VAL A 163 59.93 -43.47 60.75
N ALA A 164 59.25 -42.35 60.97
CA ALA A 164 59.44 -41.47 62.13
C ALA A 164 58.12 -41.10 62.83
N HIS A 165 58.10 -41.12 64.17
CA HIS A 165 56.99 -40.56 64.97
C HIS A 165 57.54 -39.46 65.91
N GLY A 166 56.87 -38.30 65.93
CA GLY A 166 57.39 -36.96 66.29
C GLY A 166 58.08 -36.81 67.66
N ASP A 167 58.85 -35.74 67.89
CA ASP A 167 58.81 -34.46 67.16
C ASP A 167 59.97 -34.17 66.17
N ASN A 168 59.80 -33.09 65.41
CA ASN A 168 60.78 -32.41 64.53
C ASN A 168 61.18 -33.21 63.26
N ASN A 169 60.21 -33.93 62.67
CA ASN A 169 60.43 -34.99 61.67
C ASN A 169 61.02 -34.53 60.33
N THR A 170 62.18 -35.09 59.94
CA THR A 170 62.68 -35.19 58.56
C THR A 170 62.89 -36.67 58.20
N VAL A 171 62.27 -37.15 57.13
CA VAL A 171 62.33 -38.57 56.69
C VAL A 171 62.74 -38.66 55.23
N THR A 172 63.67 -39.56 54.88
CA THR A 172 64.20 -39.69 53.50
C THR A 172 64.45 -41.15 53.11
N ALA A 173 63.57 -41.75 52.31
CA ALA A 173 63.81 -43.04 51.64
C ALA A 173 64.34 -42.80 50.22
N THR A 174 65.34 -43.58 49.77
CA THR A 174 65.98 -43.35 48.46
C THR A 174 66.49 -44.64 47.79
N ALA A 175 66.18 -44.84 46.51
CA ALA A 175 66.86 -45.81 45.64
C ALA A 175 67.55 -45.05 44.50
N ALA A 176 68.83 -45.33 44.22
CA ALA A 176 69.63 -44.56 43.26
C ALA A 176 70.50 -45.44 42.35
N PHE A 177 70.72 -44.96 41.11
CA PHE A 177 71.52 -45.59 40.05
C PHE A 177 71.04 -46.99 39.64
N GLY A 178 70.25 -47.07 38.56
CA GLY A 178 69.89 -48.34 37.93
C GLY A 178 68.95 -49.19 38.78
N ALA A 179 67.87 -48.58 39.24
CA ALA A 179 67.00 -49.16 40.26
C ALA A 179 65.63 -49.56 39.68
N THR A 180 65.44 -50.85 39.36
CA THR A 180 64.16 -51.38 38.86
C THR A 180 63.39 -52.21 39.91
N MET A 181 62.06 -52.15 39.88
CA MET A 181 61.13 -52.92 40.73
C MET A 181 61.29 -52.71 42.25
N ASN A 182 61.63 -51.51 42.70
CA ASN A 182 61.81 -51.17 44.12
C ASN A 182 60.54 -50.63 44.78
N ASP A 183 60.44 -50.77 46.10
CA ASP A 183 59.33 -50.33 46.94
C ASP A 183 59.88 -49.39 48.03
N VAL A 184 59.58 -48.10 47.96
CA VAL A 184 60.28 -47.01 48.67
C VAL A 184 59.28 -46.19 49.50
N GLU A 185 59.07 -46.54 50.77
CA GLU A 185 58.05 -45.92 51.65
C GLU A 185 58.67 -45.02 52.75
N ALA A 186 58.20 -43.78 52.86
CA ALA A 186 58.60 -42.79 53.85
C ALA A 186 57.39 -42.27 54.67
N VAL A 187 57.39 -42.47 55.99
CA VAL A 187 56.21 -42.21 56.84
C VAL A 187 56.54 -41.36 58.08
N ALA A 188 55.81 -40.25 58.26
CA ALA A 188 55.88 -39.38 59.43
C ALA A 188 54.53 -39.20 60.14
N ARG A 189 54.53 -39.01 61.46
CA ARG A 189 53.33 -38.68 62.28
C ARG A 189 53.73 -37.78 63.46
N GLY A 190 52.95 -36.75 63.78
CA GLY A 190 53.27 -35.78 64.84
C GLY A 190 54.13 -34.60 64.36
N GLU A 191 54.41 -33.63 65.24
CA GLU A 191 54.83 -32.28 64.83
C GLU A 191 56.23 -32.22 64.17
N GLY A 192 56.37 -31.40 63.12
CA GLY A 192 57.64 -31.04 62.48
C GLY A 192 57.83 -31.50 61.02
N ASN A 193 56.80 -32.03 60.36
CA ASN A 193 56.92 -32.95 59.23
C ASN A 193 57.53 -32.39 57.92
N THR A 194 58.71 -32.87 57.54
CA THR A 194 59.21 -32.93 56.15
C THR A 194 59.43 -34.39 55.75
N VAL A 195 58.87 -34.85 54.64
CA VAL A 195 58.95 -36.25 54.17
C VAL A 195 59.42 -36.29 52.72
N THR A 196 60.36 -37.18 52.42
CA THR A 196 60.89 -37.41 51.08
C THR A 196 61.00 -38.91 50.78
N ALA A 197 60.48 -39.34 49.64
CA ALA A 197 60.71 -40.66 49.05
C ALA A 197 61.19 -40.46 47.60
N GLN A 198 62.29 -41.11 47.19
CA GLN A 198 62.93 -40.83 45.90
C GLN A 198 63.46 -42.10 45.22
N ALA A 199 63.15 -42.28 43.93
CA ALA A 199 63.88 -43.17 43.02
C ALA A 199 64.63 -42.32 41.98
N SER A 200 65.88 -42.65 41.63
CA SER A 200 66.71 -41.78 40.76
C SER A 200 67.71 -42.55 39.88
N GLU A 201 67.80 -42.12 38.62
CA GLU A 201 68.57 -42.69 37.49
C GLU A 201 68.10 -44.09 37.03
N THR A 202 67.40 -44.11 35.87
CA THR A 202 66.86 -45.28 35.14
C THR A 202 65.97 -46.18 35.99
N ALA A 203 64.90 -45.57 36.52
CA ALA A 203 64.05 -46.13 37.56
C ALA A 203 62.72 -46.68 37.01
N THR A 204 62.62 -47.98 36.71
CA THR A 204 61.37 -48.58 36.17
C THR A 204 60.64 -49.51 37.15
N MET A 205 59.30 -49.53 37.12
CA MET A 205 58.40 -50.38 37.92
C MET A 205 58.49 -50.21 39.45
N ASN A 206 58.85 -49.03 39.95
CA ASN A 206 58.99 -48.76 41.40
C ASN A 206 57.68 -48.23 42.03
N ASP A 207 57.37 -48.58 43.29
CA ASP A 207 56.33 -47.89 44.10
C ASP A 207 57.04 -46.96 45.11
N VAL A 208 56.62 -45.70 45.21
CA VAL A 208 57.31 -44.61 45.92
C VAL A 208 56.29 -43.83 46.76
N GLY A 209 56.25 -44.07 48.06
CA GLY A 209 55.23 -43.57 48.97
C GLY A 209 55.74 -42.56 50.01
N ALA A 210 55.04 -41.43 50.17
CA ALA A 210 55.29 -40.43 51.23
C ALA A 210 54.00 -40.14 52.02
N VAL A 211 54.01 -40.31 53.36
CA VAL A 211 52.80 -40.17 54.19
C VAL A 211 53.05 -39.32 55.44
N ALA A 212 52.17 -38.35 55.72
CA ALA A 212 52.15 -37.52 56.92
C ALA A 212 50.75 -37.36 57.54
N ASP A 213 50.68 -37.01 58.83
CA ASP A 213 49.41 -36.92 59.60
C ASP A 213 49.57 -35.92 60.77
N GLY A 214 49.59 -34.60 60.45
CA GLY A 214 49.83 -33.46 61.35
C GLY A 214 51.19 -33.46 62.08
N ASN A 215 51.89 -32.36 62.37
CA ASN A 215 51.72 -30.94 62.04
C ASN A 215 53.07 -30.45 61.43
N ALA A 216 53.13 -29.24 60.84
CA ALA A 216 54.29 -28.71 60.09
C ALA A 216 54.60 -29.40 58.72
N ASN A 217 53.62 -30.13 58.15
CA ASN A 217 53.63 -30.88 56.88
C ASN A 217 54.31 -30.23 55.65
N LEU A 218 55.26 -30.95 55.06
CA LEU A 218 55.83 -30.78 53.71
C LEU A 218 56.19 -32.17 53.15
N LEU A 219 55.70 -32.55 51.97
CA LEU A 219 55.93 -33.89 51.38
C LEU A 219 56.41 -33.82 49.93
N PHE A 220 57.34 -34.70 49.58
CA PHE A 220 57.82 -34.96 48.22
C PHE A 220 57.98 -36.47 47.99
N ALA A 221 57.18 -37.04 47.09
CA ALA A 221 57.47 -38.35 46.48
C ALA A 221 57.95 -38.11 45.04
N THR A 222 59.08 -38.69 44.65
CA THR A 222 59.75 -38.40 43.36
C THR A 222 60.29 -39.67 42.69
N ALA A 223 60.06 -39.83 41.39
CA ALA A 223 60.83 -40.75 40.53
C ALA A 223 61.56 -39.95 39.44
N GLU A 224 62.85 -40.25 39.19
CA GLU A 224 63.70 -39.48 38.27
C GLU A 224 64.47 -40.34 37.25
N ALA A 225 64.35 -39.93 35.98
CA ALA A 225 65.01 -40.39 34.75
C ALA A 225 64.65 -41.82 34.28
N GLU A 226 64.23 -41.92 33.00
CA GLU A 226 63.79 -43.15 32.30
C GLU A 226 62.88 -44.01 33.20
N SER A 227 61.72 -43.43 33.49
CA SER A 227 60.84 -43.74 34.61
C SER A 227 59.52 -44.38 34.18
N ASP A 228 59.60 -45.58 33.59
CA ASP A 228 58.41 -46.33 33.15
C ASP A 228 57.75 -47.16 34.28
N MET A 229 56.41 -47.19 34.29
CA MET A 229 55.55 -48.03 35.13
C MET A 229 55.70 -47.82 36.66
N ASN A 230 56.16 -46.65 37.10
CA ASN A 230 56.27 -46.33 38.52
C ASN A 230 54.95 -45.84 39.13
N ARG A 231 54.89 -45.87 40.45
CA ARG A 231 53.77 -45.42 41.25
C ARG A 231 54.29 -44.46 42.31
N VAL A 232 53.72 -43.26 42.39
CA VAL A 232 54.31 -42.16 43.18
C VAL A 232 53.21 -41.50 44.01
N GLY A 233 53.09 -41.89 45.28
CA GLY A 233 51.98 -41.49 46.16
C GLY A 233 52.41 -40.56 47.29
N ALA A 234 51.70 -39.44 47.49
CA ALA A 234 51.93 -38.50 48.58
C ALA A 234 50.63 -38.15 49.34
N VAL A 235 50.57 -38.39 50.65
CA VAL A 235 49.31 -38.25 51.44
C VAL A 235 49.53 -37.48 52.75
N ALA A 236 48.76 -36.41 52.97
CA ALA A 236 48.78 -35.61 54.20
C ALA A 236 47.37 -35.38 54.81
N ARG A 237 47.37 -35.00 56.10
CA ARG A 237 46.22 -34.52 56.87
C ARG A 237 46.70 -33.42 57.82
N GLY A 238 45.87 -32.41 58.09
CA GLY A 238 46.28 -31.20 58.81
C GLY A 238 46.87 -31.43 60.22
N ASP A 239 47.70 -30.52 60.74
CA ASP A 239 47.88 -29.13 60.30
C ASP A 239 48.84 -28.89 59.10
N ASN A 240 48.58 -27.79 58.37
CA ASN A 240 49.43 -27.01 57.42
C ASN A 240 50.09 -27.74 56.21
N ASN A 241 49.32 -28.51 55.43
CA ASN A 241 49.82 -29.25 54.24
C ASN A 241 50.64 -28.43 53.21
N THR A 242 51.69 -29.04 52.66
CA THR A 242 52.11 -28.88 51.26
C THR A 242 52.55 -30.25 50.75
N VAL A 243 51.87 -30.78 49.72
CA VAL A 243 52.02 -32.17 49.26
C VAL A 243 52.43 -32.21 47.80
N THR A 244 53.52 -32.90 47.48
CA THR A 244 54.05 -33.03 46.11
C THR A 244 54.29 -34.49 45.76
N ALA A 245 53.77 -34.94 44.62
CA ALA A 245 54.13 -36.21 43.97
C ALA A 245 54.61 -35.92 42.54
N VAL A 246 55.74 -36.50 42.11
CA VAL A 246 56.42 -36.15 40.85
C VAL A 246 57.05 -37.38 40.17
N ALA A 247 56.81 -37.55 38.87
CA ALA A 247 57.64 -38.34 37.97
C ALA A 247 58.40 -37.42 36.99
N VAL A 248 59.66 -37.72 36.67
CA VAL A 248 60.55 -36.86 35.85
C VAL A 248 61.40 -37.67 34.88
N GLY A 249 61.52 -37.21 33.64
CA GLY A 249 62.20 -37.92 32.54
C GLY A 249 61.17 -38.64 31.67
N ALA A 250 61.58 -39.28 30.57
CA ALA A 250 60.67 -40.14 29.79
C ALA A 250 59.99 -41.14 30.73
N SER A 251 58.65 -41.14 30.74
CA SER A 251 57.83 -41.68 31.84
C SER A 251 56.54 -42.32 31.31
N ASP A 252 56.60 -43.56 30.84
CA ASP A 252 55.40 -44.25 30.35
C ASP A 252 54.69 -45.06 31.45
N MET A 253 53.35 -44.98 31.53
CA MET A 253 52.46 -45.81 32.37
C MET A 253 52.56 -45.63 33.89
N ASN A 254 52.84 -44.42 34.39
CA ASN A 254 52.95 -44.14 35.84
C ASN A 254 51.61 -43.82 36.52
N ASP A 255 51.54 -44.01 37.84
CA ASP A 255 50.37 -43.75 38.72
C ASP A 255 50.77 -42.75 39.83
N VAL A 256 50.60 -41.45 39.59
CA VAL A 256 51.09 -40.34 40.45
C VAL A 256 49.92 -39.71 41.23
N ASP A 257 49.90 -39.81 42.56
CA ASP A 257 48.69 -39.57 43.37
C ASP A 257 49.01 -38.69 44.61
N ALA A 258 48.40 -37.49 44.72
CA ALA A 258 48.65 -36.53 45.80
C ALA A 258 47.35 -36.15 46.55
N VAL A 259 47.32 -36.27 47.89
CA VAL A 259 46.08 -36.10 48.69
C VAL A 259 46.30 -35.30 49.98
N ALA A 260 45.39 -34.35 50.28
CA ALA A 260 45.33 -33.61 51.55
C ALA A 260 43.90 -33.55 52.16
N SER A 261 43.81 -33.33 53.47
CA SER A 261 42.54 -33.13 54.19
C SER A 261 42.70 -32.30 55.48
N GLY A 262 41.89 -31.25 55.63
CA GLY A 262 42.00 -30.27 56.74
C GLY A 262 43.16 -29.28 56.56
N ASP A 263 43.26 -28.31 57.47
CA ASP A 263 44.20 -27.18 57.49
C ASP A 263 45.61 -27.56 56.99
N GLY A 264 46.37 -26.76 56.26
CA GLY A 264 46.16 -25.42 55.69
C GLY A 264 46.76 -25.31 54.28
N ASN A 265 46.92 -26.46 53.61
CA ASN A 265 46.65 -26.68 52.19
C ASN A 265 47.55 -26.10 51.07
N THR A 266 48.22 -27.03 50.36
CA THR A 266 48.60 -26.99 48.94
C THR A 266 48.83 -28.43 48.46
N VAL A 267 48.38 -28.82 47.26
CA VAL A 267 48.51 -30.20 46.72
C VAL A 267 48.92 -30.18 45.25
N THR A 268 50.00 -30.87 44.91
CA THR A 268 50.57 -30.91 43.56
C THR A 268 50.90 -32.36 43.15
N ALA A 269 50.40 -32.82 42.00
CA ALA A 269 50.81 -34.06 41.35
C ALA A 269 51.34 -33.75 39.94
N VAL A 270 52.47 -34.34 39.53
CA VAL A 270 53.17 -33.98 38.29
C VAL A 270 53.81 -35.18 37.59
N ALA A 271 53.69 -35.26 36.27
CA ALA A 271 54.60 -36.02 35.38
C ALA A 271 55.34 -35.04 34.44
N GLN A 272 56.63 -35.27 34.15
CA GLN A 272 57.47 -34.35 33.38
C GLN A 272 58.40 -35.04 32.37
N ALA A 273 58.35 -34.56 31.12
CA ALA A 273 59.01 -35.03 29.89
C ALA A 273 58.47 -36.37 29.34
N GLU A 274 58.29 -36.45 28.02
CA GLU A 274 57.95 -37.66 27.22
C GLU A 274 57.14 -38.71 28.02
N SER A 275 55.87 -38.41 28.30
CA SER A 275 55.06 -39.00 29.36
C SER A 275 53.74 -39.61 28.83
N SER A 276 53.75 -40.88 28.43
CA SER A 276 52.55 -41.56 27.88
C SER A 276 51.80 -42.41 28.92
N MET A 277 50.47 -42.54 28.80
CA MET A 277 49.61 -43.48 29.55
C MET A 277 49.63 -43.32 31.09
N ASN A 278 50.01 -42.15 31.61
CA ASN A 278 50.09 -41.89 33.05
C ASN A 278 48.73 -41.50 33.66
N ARG A 279 48.51 -41.86 34.93
CA ARG A 279 47.49 -41.23 35.78
C ARG A 279 48.15 -40.20 36.69
N VAL A 280 47.53 -39.02 36.81
CA VAL A 280 48.01 -37.94 37.70
C VAL A 280 46.84 -37.38 38.52
N GLY A 281 46.73 -37.77 39.80
CA GLY A 281 45.63 -37.41 40.69
C GLY A 281 46.02 -36.40 41.77
N ALA A 282 45.23 -35.35 41.99
CA ALA A 282 45.42 -34.38 43.08
C ALA A 282 44.09 -34.10 43.83
N VAL A 283 44.02 -34.34 45.14
CA VAL A 283 42.75 -34.28 45.90
C VAL A 283 42.84 -33.55 47.24
N ALA A 284 41.93 -32.59 47.46
CA ALA A 284 41.77 -31.81 48.67
C ALA A 284 40.38 -31.92 49.30
N ARG A 285 40.32 -31.76 50.64
CA ARG A 285 39.07 -31.62 51.41
C ARG A 285 39.27 -30.69 52.60
N GLY A 286 38.46 -29.65 52.72
CA GLY A 286 38.53 -28.70 53.83
C GLY A 286 39.51 -27.55 53.59
N ASP A 287 39.64 -26.76 54.64
CA ASP A 287 39.88 -25.31 54.62
C ASP A 287 41.36 -24.98 54.39
N ASN A 288 41.79 -24.29 53.32
CA ASN A 288 41.17 -23.96 52.03
C ASN A 288 42.27 -24.09 50.96
N ASN A 289 42.04 -24.70 49.78
CA ASN A 289 43.12 -25.35 49.01
C ASN A 289 43.40 -24.81 47.60
N THR A 290 44.68 -24.86 47.24
CA THR A 290 45.19 -24.82 45.85
C THR A 290 45.59 -26.24 45.46
N VAL A 291 44.90 -26.80 44.47
CA VAL A 291 45.10 -28.17 43.98
C VAL A 291 45.56 -28.13 42.53
N THR A 292 46.64 -28.83 42.21
CA THR A 292 47.25 -28.82 40.87
C THR A 292 47.65 -30.24 40.44
N ALA A 293 47.13 -30.73 39.31
CA ALA A 293 47.56 -31.96 38.65
C ALA A 293 48.10 -31.63 37.25
N VAL A 294 49.28 -32.13 36.86
CA VAL A 294 49.92 -31.75 35.59
C VAL A 294 50.65 -32.92 34.92
N ALA A 295 50.48 -33.07 33.60
CA ALA A 295 51.41 -33.80 32.72
C ALA A 295 52.13 -32.79 31.79
N VAL A 296 53.43 -32.96 31.54
CA VAL A 296 54.27 -32.00 30.79
C VAL A 296 55.24 -32.72 29.86
N GLY A 297 55.39 -32.24 28.61
CA GLY A 297 56.12 -32.92 27.54
C GLY A 297 55.22 -33.94 26.84
N ALA A 298 55.58 -34.32 25.60
CA ALA A 298 54.80 -35.22 24.72
C ALA A 298 53.98 -36.27 25.50
N SER A 299 52.66 -36.14 25.44
CA SER A 299 51.70 -36.70 26.40
C SER A 299 50.59 -37.46 25.67
N ASP A 300 50.79 -38.76 25.43
CA ASP A 300 49.77 -39.61 24.82
C ASP A 300 48.94 -40.34 25.90
N MET A 301 47.61 -40.31 25.85
CA MET A 301 46.69 -41.16 26.65
C MET A 301 46.74 -40.99 28.19
N ASN A 302 47.03 -39.81 28.74
CA ASN A 302 47.09 -39.58 30.19
C ASN A 302 45.70 -39.29 30.84
N ASP A 303 45.53 -39.60 32.13
CA ASP A 303 44.30 -39.43 32.94
C ASP A 303 44.62 -38.52 34.15
N VAL A 304 44.42 -37.21 33.99
CA VAL A 304 44.83 -36.14 34.93
C VAL A 304 43.59 -35.59 35.67
N ASP A 305 43.48 -35.81 36.98
CA ASP A 305 42.26 -35.54 37.78
C ASP A 305 42.58 -34.66 39.01
N ALA A 306 42.02 -33.45 39.11
CA ALA A 306 42.17 -32.52 40.24
C ALA A 306 40.83 -32.24 40.94
N ALA A 307 40.78 -32.32 42.28
CA ALA A 307 39.53 -32.15 43.03
C ALA A 307 39.66 -31.45 44.39
N ALA A 308 38.75 -30.51 44.71
CA ALA A 308 38.66 -29.83 46.00
C ALA A 308 37.25 -29.82 46.61
N ARG A 309 37.16 -29.39 47.88
CA ARG A 309 35.90 -29.16 48.60
C ARG A 309 36.08 -28.20 49.77
N GLY A 310 35.31 -27.13 49.77
CA GLY A 310 35.37 -25.97 50.67
C GLY A 310 35.03 -24.72 49.86
N ASP A 311 35.13 -23.55 50.49
CA ASP A 311 34.88 -22.28 49.80
C ASP A 311 36.23 -21.61 49.44
N GLY A 312 36.29 -20.86 48.34
CA GLY A 312 37.49 -20.14 47.91
C GLY A 312 38.69 -21.00 47.48
N ASN A 313 38.49 -22.21 46.94
CA ASN A 313 39.59 -23.04 46.43
C ASN A 313 40.04 -22.61 45.03
N THR A 314 41.29 -22.95 44.69
CA THR A 314 41.79 -22.98 43.30
C THR A 314 42.06 -24.43 42.90
N VAL A 315 41.52 -24.88 41.78
CA VAL A 315 41.70 -26.26 41.27
C VAL A 315 42.16 -26.20 39.83
N THR A 316 43.30 -26.83 39.52
CA THR A 316 43.92 -26.84 38.20
C THR A 316 44.28 -28.26 37.79
N ALA A 317 43.84 -28.69 36.62
CA ALA A 317 44.32 -29.90 35.95
C ALA A 317 44.88 -29.51 34.57
N ALA A 318 46.04 -30.03 34.17
CA ALA A 318 46.69 -29.63 32.93
C ALA A 318 47.47 -30.76 32.22
N GLY A 319 47.42 -30.77 30.87
CA GLY A 319 48.35 -31.50 29.99
C GLY A 319 49.07 -30.53 29.05
N SER A 320 50.34 -30.76 28.71
CA SER A 320 51.19 -29.77 28.05
C SER A 320 52.27 -30.37 27.13
N GLU A 321 52.38 -29.83 25.91
CA GLU A 321 53.24 -30.24 24.78
C GLU A 321 52.87 -31.61 24.17
N ASP A 322 52.56 -31.62 22.86
CA ASP A 322 52.19 -32.78 22.02
C ASP A 322 51.22 -33.75 22.74
N ALA A 323 49.97 -33.33 22.91
CA ALA A 323 48.99 -33.97 23.79
C ALA A 323 47.87 -34.74 23.02
N ASP A 324 48.04 -36.04 22.78
CA ASP A 324 47.03 -36.89 22.11
C ASP A 324 46.26 -37.81 23.08
N ASP A 325 44.96 -38.05 22.83
CA ASP A 325 44.09 -39.02 23.56
C ASP A 325 43.97 -38.80 25.10
N ASN A 326 44.34 -37.64 25.65
CA ASN A 326 44.33 -37.41 27.11
C ASN A 326 42.95 -37.09 27.67
N ARG A 327 42.85 -37.19 29.00
CA ARG A 327 41.67 -36.86 29.78
C ARG A 327 42.06 -35.96 30.95
N VAL A 328 41.48 -34.76 31.03
CA VAL A 328 41.87 -33.71 31.99
C VAL A 328 40.64 -33.23 32.77
N GLY A 329 40.56 -33.55 34.06
CA GLY A 329 39.39 -33.29 34.92
C GLY A 329 39.67 -32.35 36.09
N ALA A 330 38.86 -31.31 36.29
CA ALA A 330 38.96 -30.40 37.44
C ALA A 330 37.61 -30.22 38.16
N VAL A 331 37.54 -30.43 39.48
CA VAL A 331 36.27 -30.46 40.23
C VAL A 331 36.30 -29.72 41.59
N ALA A 332 35.39 -28.78 41.82
CA ALA A 332 35.18 -28.14 43.14
C ALA A 332 33.75 -28.32 43.72
N ARG A 333 33.60 -27.98 45.00
CA ARG A 333 32.31 -27.89 45.73
C ARG A 333 32.40 -26.93 46.91
N GLY A 334 31.57 -25.89 46.89
CA GLY A 334 31.52 -24.75 47.79
C GLY A 334 31.38 -23.47 46.96
N ASP A 335 31.49 -22.32 47.62
CA ASP A 335 31.32 -21.01 46.99
C ASP A 335 32.69 -20.36 46.66
N ASP A 336 32.74 -19.29 45.87
CA ASP A 336 33.97 -18.52 45.53
C ASP A 336 35.13 -19.31 44.84
N ASN A 337 34.92 -20.51 44.29
CA ASN A 337 36.03 -21.32 43.75
C ASN A 337 36.46 -20.90 42.34
N THR A 338 37.75 -21.05 42.04
CA THR A 338 38.30 -21.06 40.68
C THR A 338 38.64 -22.50 40.28
N VAL A 339 38.09 -22.96 39.14
CA VAL A 339 38.29 -24.32 38.61
C VAL A 339 38.77 -24.23 37.16
N THR A 340 39.86 -24.91 36.84
CA THR A 340 40.58 -24.81 35.56
C THR A 340 41.00 -26.20 35.08
N ALA A 341 40.62 -26.58 33.87
CA ALA A 341 41.12 -27.78 33.17
C ALA A 341 41.68 -27.38 31.80
N GLU A 342 42.95 -27.68 31.51
CA GLU A 342 43.65 -27.15 30.34
C GLU A 342 44.45 -28.23 29.58
N ALA A 343 44.42 -28.22 28.25
CA ALA A 343 45.26 -29.04 27.39
C ALA A 343 46.01 -28.14 26.39
N TYR A 344 47.34 -28.21 26.36
CA TYR A 344 48.18 -27.24 25.64
C TYR A 344 49.17 -27.94 24.69
N GLY A 345 49.23 -27.53 23.42
CA GLY A 345 50.24 -27.96 22.46
C GLY A 345 49.84 -29.21 21.66
N ASN A 346 49.55 -29.03 20.37
CA ASN A 346 49.14 -30.08 19.42
C ASN A 346 48.11 -31.05 20.01
N ALA A 347 46.99 -30.51 20.51
CA ALA A 347 46.00 -31.27 21.26
C ALA A 347 45.06 -32.07 20.33
N THR A 348 45.15 -33.40 20.25
CA THR A 348 44.14 -34.20 19.52
C THR A 348 43.38 -35.23 20.38
N MET A 349 42.08 -35.39 20.11
CA MET A 349 41.17 -36.38 20.72
C MET A 349 41.02 -36.29 22.27
N ASN A 350 41.40 -35.17 22.90
CA ASN A 350 41.37 -35.03 24.36
C ASN A 350 39.95 -34.79 24.92
N ASP A 351 39.70 -35.26 26.15
CA ASP A 351 38.44 -35.13 26.91
C ASP A 351 38.70 -34.22 28.14
N VAL A 352 38.37 -32.92 28.05
CA VAL A 352 38.64 -31.89 29.08
C VAL A 352 37.35 -31.51 29.82
N ASP A 353 37.22 -31.87 31.11
CA ASP A 353 36.03 -31.68 31.96
C ASP A 353 36.33 -30.70 33.15
N ALA A 354 35.63 -29.57 33.28
CA ALA A 354 35.72 -28.66 34.44
C ALA A 354 34.37 -28.46 35.16
N VAL A 355 34.30 -28.69 36.48
CA VAL A 355 33.00 -28.74 37.21
C VAL A 355 33.01 -28.09 38.62
N ALA A 356 32.15 -27.09 38.85
CA ALA A 356 31.88 -26.52 40.18
C ALA A 356 30.45 -26.81 40.70
N ARG A 357 30.22 -26.54 41.99
CA ARG A 357 28.90 -26.50 42.65
C ARG A 357 28.92 -25.58 43.88
N GLY A 358 28.14 -24.51 43.82
CA GLY A 358 28.01 -23.43 44.79
C GLY A 358 27.80 -22.11 44.05
N ASP A 359 27.86 -21.00 44.76
CA ASP A 359 27.61 -19.67 44.21
C ASP A 359 28.95 -18.94 43.92
N GLU A 360 28.91 -17.94 43.01
CA GLU A 360 30.03 -17.05 42.62
C GLU A 360 31.33 -17.75 42.13
N ASN A 361 31.27 -19.01 41.66
CA ASN A 361 32.46 -19.72 41.15
C ASN A 361 32.87 -19.29 39.73
N THR A 362 34.16 -19.35 39.43
CA THR A 362 34.71 -19.29 38.07
C THR A 362 35.16 -20.68 37.61
N VAL A 363 34.70 -21.13 36.44
CA VAL A 363 34.99 -22.45 35.86
C VAL A 363 35.49 -22.27 34.43
N LYS A 364 36.70 -22.74 34.12
CA LYS A 364 37.27 -22.78 32.77
C LYS A 364 37.67 -24.20 32.38
N ALA A 365 37.29 -24.62 31.18
CA ALA A 365 37.91 -25.72 30.45
C ALA A 365 38.48 -25.18 29.13
N SER A 366 39.69 -25.57 28.73
CA SER A 366 40.21 -25.21 27.40
C SER A 366 41.21 -26.17 26.79
N ALA A 367 41.24 -26.23 25.46
CA ALA A 367 42.32 -26.83 24.68
C ALA A 367 42.95 -25.78 23.74
N SER A 368 44.26 -25.82 23.51
CA SER A 368 44.96 -24.80 22.70
C SER A 368 46.16 -25.34 21.90
N GLU A 369 46.38 -24.76 20.71
CA GLU A 369 47.36 -25.12 19.67
C GLU A 369 47.04 -26.43 18.91
N ASN A 370 46.67 -26.32 17.62
CA ASN A 370 46.37 -27.42 16.67
C ASN A 370 45.34 -28.43 17.21
N VAL A 371 44.18 -27.90 17.59
CA VAL A 371 43.18 -28.58 18.41
C VAL A 371 42.24 -29.43 17.54
N VAL A 372 42.43 -30.75 17.45
CA VAL A 372 41.62 -31.65 16.57
C VAL A 372 40.81 -32.73 17.31
N ASP A 373 39.52 -32.90 16.99
CA ASP A 373 38.61 -33.96 17.52
C ASP A 373 38.42 -33.96 19.06
N ASN A 374 38.79 -32.88 19.77
CA ASN A 374 38.69 -32.78 21.23
C ASN A 374 37.27 -32.51 21.73
N ARG A 375 37.03 -32.78 23.01
CA ARG A 375 35.83 -32.39 23.76
C ARG A 375 36.21 -31.54 24.97
N VAL A 376 35.55 -30.39 25.14
CA VAL A 376 35.84 -29.41 26.18
C VAL A 376 34.53 -29.02 26.88
N ASP A 377 34.24 -29.60 28.04
CA ASP A 377 32.98 -29.42 28.79
C ASP A 377 33.21 -28.68 30.14
N ALA A 378 32.69 -27.46 30.27
CA ALA A 378 32.68 -26.68 31.52
C ALA A 378 31.27 -26.62 32.14
N ALA A 379 31.15 -26.79 33.47
CA ALA A 379 29.86 -26.83 34.15
C ALA A 379 29.83 -26.26 35.58
N ALA A 380 28.77 -25.52 35.93
CA ALA A 380 28.48 -25.04 37.28
C ALA A 380 27.05 -25.39 37.77
N ARG A 381 26.78 -25.15 39.06
CA ARG A 381 25.44 -25.13 39.67
C ARG A 381 25.42 -24.21 40.87
N GLY A 382 24.44 -23.33 40.92
CA GLY A 382 24.36 -22.20 41.86
C GLY A 382 24.19 -20.90 41.10
N ASP A 383 24.18 -19.79 41.83
CA ASP A 383 23.92 -18.46 41.29
C ASP A 383 25.23 -17.68 41.08
N GLY A 384 25.27 -16.79 40.09
CA GLY A 384 26.39 -15.87 39.86
C GLY A 384 27.70 -16.49 39.34
N ASN A 385 27.70 -17.74 38.85
CA ASN A 385 28.92 -18.40 38.36
C ASN A 385 29.33 -17.90 36.96
N ASN A 386 30.63 -17.85 36.69
CA ASN A 386 31.21 -17.63 35.38
C ASN A 386 31.74 -18.95 34.80
N VAL A 387 31.29 -19.37 33.61
CA VAL A 387 31.56 -20.70 33.03
C VAL A 387 32.05 -20.56 31.60
N THR A 388 33.31 -20.93 31.36
CA THR A 388 34.02 -20.77 30.09
C THR A 388 34.49 -22.12 29.54
N ALA A 389 34.21 -22.39 28.27
CA ALA A 389 34.75 -23.53 27.53
C ALA A 389 35.38 -23.03 26.21
N GLU A 390 36.67 -23.27 25.98
CA GLU A 390 37.43 -22.66 24.86
C GLU A 390 38.25 -23.72 24.07
N ALA A 391 38.37 -23.53 22.76
CA ALA A 391 39.24 -24.32 21.88
C ALA A 391 39.97 -23.38 20.91
N ASP A 392 41.27 -23.16 21.12
CA ASP A 392 42.03 -22.07 20.48
C ASP A 392 43.16 -22.55 19.55
N ASP A 393 43.37 -21.82 18.45
CA ASP A 393 44.35 -22.05 17.37
C ASP A 393 44.15 -23.38 16.59
N PHE A 394 43.67 -23.27 15.34
CA PHE A 394 43.47 -24.35 14.36
C PHE A 394 42.49 -25.43 14.84
N ALA A 395 41.33 -25.00 15.36
CA ALA A 395 40.37 -25.86 16.04
C ALA A 395 39.49 -26.67 15.06
N THR A 396 39.79 -27.94 14.76
CA THR A 396 39.00 -28.78 13.83
C THR A 396 38.20 -29.90 14.51
N MET A 397 36.92 -30.07 14.17
CA MET A 397 35.98 -31.14 14.60
C MET A 397 35.67 -31.22 16.12
N ASN A 398 36.03 -30.22 16.91
CA ASN A 398 35.90 -30.25 18.37
C ASN A 398 34.44 -30.10 18.87
N ASN A 399 34.15 -30.58 20.07
CA ASN A 399 32.88 -30.41 20.77
C ASN A 399 33.08 -29.61 22.08
N VAL A 400 32.78 -28.31 22.03
CA VAL A 400 32.96 -27.35 23.15
C VAL A 400 31.59 -27.06 23.80
N SER A 401 31.49 -27.11 25.14
CA SER A 401 30.20 -26.95 25.84
C SER A 401 30.33 -26.24 27.21
N ALA A 402 29.48 -25.25 27.47
CA ALA A 402 29.38 -24.56 28.76
C ALA A 402 27.97 -24.72 29.36
N VAL A 403 27.85 -25.11 30.65
CA VAL A 403 26.56 -25.48 31.25
C VAL A 403 26.35 -24.91 32.67
N ALA A 404 25.21 -24.27 32.92
CA ALA A 404 24.83 -23.76 34.25
C ALA A 404 23.40 -24.18 34.69
N ASP A 405 23.12 -24.04 35.98
CA ASP A 405 21.90 -24.46 36.68
C ASP A 405 21.73 -23.55 37.92
N GLY A 406 21.10 -22.38 37.75
CA GLY A 406 20.94 -21.30 38.72
C GLY A 406 20.75 -19.93 38.04
N ASN A 407 20.74 -18.85 38.81
CA ASN A 407 20.45 -17.49 38.33
C ASN A 407 21.71 -16.64 38.10
N ALA A 408 21.61 -15.60 37.27
CA ALA A 408 22.65 -14.60 37.02
C ALA A 408 24.04 -15.18 36.64
N ASN A 409 24.09 -16.39 36.08
CA ASN A 409 25.33 -17.00 35.60
C ASN A 409 25.73 -16.42 34.24
N LEU A 410 27.04 -16.38 34.00
CA LEU A 410 27.67 -15.96 32.76
C LEU A 410 28.31 -17.18 32.10
N LEU A 411 27.93 -17.51 30.85
CA LEU A 411 28.41 -18.69 30.13
C LEU A 411 29.01 -18.28 28.79
N PHE A 412 30.23 -18.76 28.50
CA PHE A 412 30.90 -18.64 27.21
C PHE A 412 31.33 -20.02 26.71
N ALA A 413 31.04 -20.33 25.45
CA ALA A 413 31.62 -21.45 24.73
C ALA A 413 32.20 -20.93 23.40
N THR A 414 33.49 -21.18 23.13
CA THR A 414 34.22 -20.59 21.99
C THR A 414 35.08 -21.63 21.29
N ALA A 415 35.17 -21.56 19.95
CA ALA A 415 36.24 -22.16 19.16
C ALA A 415 36.87 -21.08 18.26
N SER A 416 38.20 -21.02 18.13
CA SER A 416 38.89 -19.93 17.43
C SER A 416 39.98 -20.38 16.43
N GLN A 417 40.06 -19.63 15.32
CA GLN A 417 41.02 -19.69 14.20
C GLN A 417 41.08 -21.01 13.41
N GLU A 418 40.91 -20.91 12.08
CA GLU A 418 40.88 -22.04 11.13
C GLU A 418 39.98 -23.17 11.66
N SER A 419 38.75 -22.79 12.06
CA SER A 419 37.91 -23.56 12.96
C SER A 419 36.82 -24.38 12.25
N ASP A 420 37.21 -25.48 11.61
CA ASP A 420 36.31 -26.32 10.78
C ASP A 420 35.50 -27.38 11.56
N MET A 421 34.23 -27.58 11.16
CA MET A 421 33.35 -28.70 11.56
C MET A 421 33.08 -28.85 13.07
N ASN A 422 33.39 -27.85 13.89
CA ASN A 422 33.20 -27.89 15.34
C ASN A 422 31.71 -27.83 15.75
N ARG A 423 31.47 -28.14 17.02
CA ARG A 423 30.19 -28.01 17.69
C ARG A 423 30.35 -27.27 19.01
N VAL A 424 29.83 -26.05 19.07
CA VAL A 424 29.95 -25.15 20.22
C VAL A 424 28.58 -24.97 20.90
N GLY A 425 28.49 -25.14 22.22
CA GLY A 425 27.20 -25.31 22.92
C GLY A 425 27.09 -24.72 24.33
N ALA A 426 26.43 -23.57 24.49
CA ALA A 426 26.18 -22.97 25.82
C ALA A 426 24.73 -23.21 26.30
N VAL A 427 24.54 -23.64 27.56
CA VAL A 427 23.21 -24.03 28.11
C VAL A 427 23.00 -23.62 29.58
N ALA A 428 22.01 -22.76 29.85
CA ALA A 428 21.58 -22.38 31.21
C ALA A 428 20.15 -22.85 31.58
N ARG A 429 19.86 -22.81 32.88
CA ARG A 429 18.51 -22.81 33.48
C ARG A 429 18.51 -21.93 34.71
N GLY A 430 17.44 -21.18 34.92
CA GLY A 430 17.32 -20.11 35.92
C GLY A 430 17.18 -18.76 35.22
N ASP A 431 17.10 -17.70 36.01
CA ASP A 431 16.73 -16.37 35.55
C ASP A 431 17.96 -15.44 35.48
N ASP A 432 17.86 -14.32 34.76
CA ASP A 432 18.93 -13.30 34.60
C ASP A 432 20.28 -13.81 34.00
N ASN A 433 20.36 -15.02 33.40
CA ASN A 433 21.63 -15.56 32.89
C ASN A 433 22.04 -14.95 31.54
N MET A 434 23.35 -14.84 31.30
CA MET A 434 23.94 -14.49 30.01
C MET A 434 24.64 -15.71 29.41
N VAL A 435 24.23 -16.11 28.20
CA VAL A 435 24.60 -17.39 27.57
C VAL A 435 25.11 -17.13 26.15
N MET A 436 26.41 -17.30 25.92
CA MET A 436 27.06 -17.03 24.63
C MET A 436 27.79 -18.25 24.07
N ALA A 437 27.62 -18.51 22.78
CA ALA A 437 28.35 -19.53 22.03
C ALA A 437 28.89 -18.94 20.71
N THR A 438 30.17 -19.15 20.39
CA THR A 438 30.85 -18.48 19.25
C THR A 438 31.78 -19.44 18.50
N ALA A 439 31.88 -19.29 17.19
CA ALA A 439 33.02 -19.76 16.38
C ALA A 439 33.71 -18.56 15.71
N GLU A 440 35.04 -18.51 15.69
CA GLU A 440 35.81 -17.35 15.22
C GLU A 440 36.85 -17.74 14.15
N ALA A 441 36.88 -16.96 13.07
CA ALA A 441 37.85 -16.91 11.97
C ALA A 441 38.07 -18.20 11.14
N GLU A 442 37.80 -18.10 9.82
CA GLU A 442 37.98 -19.16 8.80
C GLU A 442 37.33 -20.48 9.27
N ALA A 443 36.00 -20.48 9.33
CA ALA A 443 35.22 -21.41 10.15
C ALA A 443 34.05 -22.07 9.38
N ASP A 444 34.31 -23.17 8.67
CA ASP A 444 33.31 -23.84 7.84
C ASP A 444 32.58 -25.00 8.53
N MET A 445 31.31 -25.20 8.16
CA MET A 445 30.48 -26.36 8.52
C MET A 445 30.24 -26.58 10.04
N ASN A 446 30.53 -25.58 10.88
CA ASN A 446 30.32 -25.59 12.32
C ASN A 446 28.85 -25.61 12.74
N ARG A 447 28.65 -25.91 14.02
CA ARG A 447 27.34 -25.95 14.66
C ARG A 447 27.36 -25.25 16.03
N VAL A 448 26.95 -23.99 16.05
CA VAL A 448 26.98 -23.12 17.23
C VAL A 448 25.58 -23.02 17.85
N GLY A 449 25.46 -23.22 19.16
CA GLY A 449 24.17 -23.30 19.84
C GLY A 449 24.14 -22.70 21.24
N ALA A 450 23.23 -21.77 21.50
CA ALA A 450 23.00 -21.17 22.83
C ALA A 450 21.56 -21.42 23.30
N VAL A 451 21.36 -21.84 24.57
CA VAL A 451 20.04 -22.21 25.11
C VAL A 451 19.82 -21.77 26.55
N ALA A 452 18.74 -21.07 26.85
CA ALA A 452 18.30 -20.75 28.22
C ALA A 452 16.90 -21.30 28.57
N ARG A 453 16.56 -21.25 29.87
CA ARG A 453 15.21 -21.48 30.42
C ARG A 453 15.04 -20.68 31.72
N GLY A 454 14.23 -19.65 31.68
CA GLY A 454 13.93 -18.73 32.77
C GLY A 454 13.48 -17.38 32.20
N GLU A 455 13.35 -16.39 33.08
CA GLU A 455 13.03 -15.00 32.77
C GLU A 455 14.33 -14.16 32.60
N ASN A 456 14.27 -13.03 31.89
CA ASN A 456 15.36 -12.06 31.69
C ASN A 456 16.69 -12.57 31.06
N ASN A 457 16.78 -13.78 30.49
CA ASN A 457 18.06 -14.30 30.00
C ASN A 457 18.49 -13.62 28.69
N THR A 458 19.79 -13.38 28.53
CA THR A 458 20.42 -12.99 27.25
C THR A 458 21.09 -14.21 26.61
N VAL A 459 20.72 -14.55 25.37
CA VAL A 459 21.13 -15.79 24.70
C VAL A 459 21.68 -15.49 23.31
N THR A 460 22.99 -15.65 23.10
CA THR A 460 23.70 -15.27 21.87
C THR A 460 24.40 -16.46 21.23
N ALA A 461 24.22 -16.68 19.92
CA ALA A 461 24.97 -17.66 19.12
C ALA A 461 25.59 -16.98 17.88
N GLY A 462 26.91 -17.12 17.66
CA GLY A 462 27.62 -16.39 16.61
C GLY A 462 28.63 -17.21 15.80
N ALA A 463 28.86 -16.82 14.55
CA ALA A 463 30.07 -17.12 13.79
C ALA A 463 30.68 -15.81 13.24
N VAL A 464 32.01 -15.68 13.28
CA VAL A 464 32.71 -14.41 13.01
C VAL A 464 33.83 -14.58 11.99
N ALA A 465 33.81 -13.76 10.93
CA ALA A 465 34.64 -13.81 9.73
C ALA A 465 34.53 -15.11 8.90
N ALA A 466 34.93 -15.02 7.62
CA ALA A 466 35.04 -16.07 6.61
C ALA A 466 34.47 -17.45 7.03
N SER A 467 33.20 -17.72 6.75
CA SER A 467 32.52 -18.89 7.35
C SER A 467 31.35 -19.42 6.52
N ASP A 468 31.52 -20.59 5.90
CA ASP A 468 30.54 -21.23 5.02
C ASP A 468 29.74 -22.38 5.69
N MET A 469 28.49 -22.56 5.27
CA MET A 469 27.62 -23.74 5.51
C MET A 469 27.22 -24.05 6.98
N ASN A 470 27.48 -23.16 7.93
CA ASN A 470 27.24 -23.34 9.37
C ASN A 470 25.76 -23.50 9.78
N ASP A 471 25.49 -24.05 10.97
CA ASP A 471 24.16 -24.20 11.62
C ASP A 471 24.17 -23.51 12.99
N ILE A 472 23.77 -22.23 13.03
CA ILE A 472 23.87 -21.31 14.18
C ILE A 472 22.49 -21.10 14.81
N GLY A 473 22.35 -21.34 16.13
CA GLY A 473 21.03 -21.37 16.78
C GLY A 473 20.96 -20.86 18.22
N ALA A 474 20.14 -19.85 18.50
CA ALA A 474 19.87 -19.33 19.84
C ALA A 474 18.42 -19.60 20.29
N VAL A 475 18.20 -20.10 21.52
CA VAL A 475 16.86 -20.52 21.99
C VAL A 475 16.58 -20.20 23.48
N ALA A 476 15.53 -19.44 23.78
CA ALA A 476 15.02 -19.22 25.15
C ALA A 476 13.64 -19.86 25.42
N ARG A 477 13.26 -19.92 26.71
CA ARG A 477 11.89 -20.21 27.19
C ARG A 477 11.66 -19.54 28.54
N GLY A 478 10.53 -18.88 28.68
CA GLY A 478 10.23 -17.91 29.74
C GLY A 478 10.04 -16.54 29.10
N ASP A 479 9.82 -15.53 29.93
CA ASP A 479 9.41 -14.19 29.51
C ASP A 479 10.60 -13.20 29.60
N ASP A 480 10.51 -12.00 29.01
CA ASP A 480 11.56 -10.96 29.04
C ASP A 480 12.96 -11.37 28.46
N ASN A 481 13.11 -12.47 27.72
CA ASN A 481 14.43 -12.92 27.24
C ASN A 481 14.86 -12.18 25.96
N THR A 482 16.17 -11.93 25.83
CA THR A 482 16.82 -11.46 24.59
C THR A 482 17.53 -12.63 23.91
N VAL A 483 17.23 -12.91 22.64
CA VAL A 483 17.72 -14.09 21.90
C VAL A 483 18.28 -13.66 20.55
N ILE A 484 19.60 -13.78 20.36
CA ILE A 484 20.33 -13.29 19.19
C ILE A 484 21.08 -14.46 18.51
N ALA A 485 20.97 -14.60 17.20
CA ALA A 485 21.80 -15.51 16.40
C ALA A 485 22.39 -14.75 15.20
N GLY A 486 23.68 -14.87 14.91
CA GLY A 486 24.33 -14.11 13.83
C GLY A 486 25.46 -14.84 13.10
N ALA A 487 25.69 -14.46 11.84
CA ALA A 487 26.88 -14.78 11.06
C ALA A 487 27.46 -13.47 10.49
N VAL A 488 28.78 -13.28 10.57
CA VAL A 488 29.40 -11.96 10.36
C VAL A 488 30.59 -12.06 9.40
N VAL A 489 30.53 -11.33 8.28
CA VAL A 489 31.58 -11.08 7.27
C VAL A 489 32.02 -12.28 6.43
N VAL A 490 31.71 -12.22 5.13
CA VAL A 490 32.07 -13.17 4.05
C VAL A 490 31.62 -14.59 4.41
N SER A 491 30.31 -14.84 4.35
CA SER A 491 29.73 -16.06 4.91
C SER A 491 28.60 -16.61 4.02
N SER A 492 28.78 -17.79 3.41
CA SER A 492 27.82 -18.31 2.42
C SER A 492 27.13 -19.63 2.80
N GLY A 493 25.85 -19.77 2.43
CA GLY A 493 25.07 -21.01 2.62
C GLY A 493 24.74 -21.39 4.08
N ASN A 494 25.00 -20.51 5.04
CA ASN A 494 24.75 -20.69 6.47
C ASN A 494 23.25 -20.75 6.80
N ARG A 495 22.94 -21.30 7.98
CA ARG A 495 21.62 -21.27 8.62
C ARG A 495 21.73 -20.57 9.95
N VAL A 496 21.02 -19.46 10.10
CA VAL A 496 20.98 -18.66 11.33
C VAL A 496 19.56 -18.66 11.88
N GLY A 497 19.37 -19.05 13.15
CA GLY A 497 18.05 -19.26 13.73
C GLY A 497 17.92 -18.83 15.19
N ALA A 498 17.09 -17.82 15.46
CA ALA A 498 16.74 -17.40 16.83
C ALA A 498 15.31 -17.81 17.19
N ALA A 499 15.06 -18.25 18.43
CA ALA A 499 13.71 -18.60 18.87
C ALA A 499 13.42 -18.41 20.36
N ALA A 500 12.26 -17.84 20.69
CA ALA A 500 11.77 -17.74 22.07
C ALA A 500 10.40 -18.41 22.27
N ARG A 501 10.02 -18.58 23.53
CA ARG A 501 8.66 -18.96 23.94
C ARG A 501 8.38 -18.42 25.34
N GLY A 502 7.45 -17.47 25.36
CA GLY A 502 7.02 -16.66 26.49
C GLY A 502 6.52 -15.33 25.92
N ASP A 503 6.16 -14.42 26.80
CA ASP A 503 5.71 -13.07 26.47
C ASP A 503 6.91 -12.08 26.58
N ASP A 504 6.80 -10.88 26.00
CA ASP A 504 7.78 -9.78 26.10
C ASP A 504 9.25 -10.09 25.65
N ASN A 505 9.51 -11.15 24.86
CA ASN A 505 10.87 -11.50 24.40
C ASN A 505 11.33 -10.71 23.17
N MET A 506 12.64 -10.44 23.07
CA MET A 506 13.31 -9.94 21.87
C MET A 506 14.03 -11.09 21.16
N VAL A 507 13.77 -11.30 19.86
CA VAL A 507 14.30 -12.44 19.07
C VAL A 507 14.85 -11.95 17.74
N MET A 508 16.18 -11.98 17.58
CA MET A 508 16.90 -11.41 16.43
C MET A 508 17.77 -12.47 15.74
N ALA A 509 17.73 -12.52 14.41
CA ALA A 509 18.62 -13.35 13.60
C ALA A 509 19.28 -12.52 12.49
N THR A 510 20.61 -12.59 12.30
CA THR A 510 21.35 -11.75 11.34
C THR A 510 22.30 -12.54 10.42
N ALA A 511 22.61 -11.96 9.26
CA ALA A 511 23.78 -12.27 8.45
C ALA A 511 24.35 -10.95 7.89
N GLU A 512 25.67 -10.76 7.91
CA GLU A 512 26.31 -9.47 7.62
C GLU A 512 27.46 -9.62 6.62
N ALA A 513 27.51 -8.77 5.59
CA ALA A 513 28.58 -8.54 4.62
C ALA A 513 29.02 -9.71 3.72
N GLU A 514 28.86 -9.54 2.39
CA GLU A 514 29.22 -10.51 1.34
C GLU A 514 28.63 -11.91 1.64
N ALA A 515 27.33 -11.93 1.96
CA ALA A 515 26.70 -13.03 2.68
C ALA A 515 25.67 -13.80 1.82
N ASP A 516 26.12 -14.58 0.84
CA ASP A 516 25.29 -15.24 -0.17
C ASP A 516 24.57 -16.54 0.27
N MET A 517 23.39 -16.82 -0.30
CA MET A 517 22.66 -18.10 -0.22
C MET A 517 22.27 -18.58 1.20
N ASN A 518 22.47 -17.74 2.22
CA ASN A 518 22.15 -18.00 3.61
C ASN A 518 20.63 -18.11 3.86
N ARG A 519 20.30 -18.65 5.03
CA ARG A 519 18.93 -18.78 5.51
C ARG A 519 18.82 -18.32 6.96
N VAL A 520 18.44 -17.05 7.12
CA VAL A 520 18.20 -16.39 8.40
C VAL A 520 16.72 -16.52 8.82
N GLY A 521 16.43 -16.67 10.11
CA GLY A 521 15.04 -16.53 10.59
C GLY A 521 14.83 -16.56 12.10
N ALA A 522 13.94 -15.69 12.58
CA ALA A 522 13.57 -15.53 13.98
C ALA A 522 12.14 -16.04 14.27
N VAL A 523 11.90 -16.63 15.46
CA VAL A 523 10.58 -17.22 15.81
C VAL A 523 10.19 -17.04 17.29
N ALA A 524 9.15 -16.27 17.59
CA ALA A 524 8.58 -16.16 18.94
C ALA A 524 7.22 -16.87 19.10
N ARG A 525 6.81 -17.09 20.36
CA ARG A 525 5.48 -17.63 20.74
C ARG A 525 5.04 -17.16 22.14
N GLY A 526 4.27 -16.10 22.14
CA GLY A 526 3.57 -15.46 23.23
C GLY A 526 3.04 -14.12 22.74
N ASP A 527 2.61 -13.27 23.65
CA ASP A 527 2.18 -11.90 23.37
C ASP A 527 3.35 -10.91 23.51
N ASP A 528 3.21 -9.72 22.92
CA ASP A 528 4.13 -8.57 23.10
C ASP A 528 5.63 -8.80 22.73
N ASN A 529 5.98 -9.85 21.95
CA ASN A 529 7.38 -10.12 21.54
C ASN A 529 7.83 -9.28 20.32
N MET A 530 9.12 -8.92 20.27
CA MET A 530 9.80 -8.36 19.09
C MET A 530 10.58 -9.46 18.35
N VAL A 531 10.40 -9.59 17.03
CA VAL A 531 10.93 -10.72 16.23
C VAL A 531 11.51 -10.22 14.90
N MET A 532 12.83 -10.15 14.80
CA MET A 532 13.56 -9.51 13.69
C MET A 532 14.48 -10.49 12.96
N ALA A 533 14.53 -10.42 11.63
CA ALA A 533 15.45 -11.22 10.80
C ALA A 533 16.10 -10.34 9.71
N LEU A 534 17.44 -10.25 9.68
CA LEU A 534 18.21 -9.35 8.82
C LEU A 534 19.17 -10.10 7.90
N ALA A 535 19.45 -9.56 6.71
CA ALA A 535 20.71 -9.75 5.99
C ALA A 535 21.18 -8.41 5.40
N VAL A 536 22.45 -8.04 5.54
CA VAL A 536 22.95 -6.70 5.14
C VAL A 536 24.30 -6.75 4.44
N ASP A 537 24.64 -5.69 3.71
CA ASP A 537 25.87 -5.50 2.92
C ASP A 537 26.12 -6.58 1.83
N ASP A 538 25.67 -6.33 0.59
CA ASP A 538 25.93 -7.16 -0.62
C ASP A 538 25.66 -8.68 -0.40
N ALA A 539 24.40 -9.03 -0.09
CA ALA A 539 24.00 -10.36 0.40
C ALA A 539 22.95 -11.07 -0.50
N ASP A 540 23.39 -11.78 -1.55
CA ASP A 540 22.52 -12.28 -2.64
C ASP A 540 21.85 -13.65 -2.38
N ASP A 541 20.75 -13.91 -3.10
CA ASP A 541 20.03 -15.21 -3.17
C ASP A 541 19.55 -15.78 -1.81
N ASN A 542 19.54 -14.95 -0.75
CA ASN A 542 19.21 -15.31 0.62
C ASN A 542 17.73 -15.62 0.85
N ARG A 543 17.46 -16.29 1.97
CA ARG A 543 16.10 -16.52 2.47
C ARG A 543 15.94 -16.15 3.95
N VAL A 544 15.58 -14.88 4.17
CA VAL A 544 15.32 -14.24 5.46
C VAL A 544 13.83 -14.35 5.85
N GLY A 545 13.50 -14.43 7.15
CA GLY A 545 12.10 -14.25 7.58
C GLY A 545 11.78 -14.53 9.05
N ALA A 546 10.97 -13.64 9.65
CA ALA A 546 10.51 -13.70 11.03
C ALA A 546 9.10 -14.29 11.19
N VAL A 547 8.80 -14.93 12.34
CA VAL A 547 7.48 -15.53 12.62
C VAL A 547 7.06 -15.42 14.09
N ALA A 548 5.96 -14.73 14.40
CA ALA A 548 5.38 -14.69 15.75
C ALA A 548 4.04 -15.45 15.87
N ARG A 549 3.61 -15.70 17.12
CA ARG A 549 2.26 -16.20 17.46
C ARG A 549 1.83 -15.75 18.85
N GLY A 550 0.82 -14.88 18.86
CA GLY A 550 0.18 -14.24 20.00
C GLY A 550 -0.31 -12.86 19.55
N ASP A 551 -0.76 -12.05 20.48
CA ASP A 551 -1.22 -10.69 20.22
C ASP A 551 -0.08 -9.67 20.45
N ARG A 552 -0.12 -8.52 19.77
CA ARG A 552 0.82 -7.38 19.95
C ARG A 552 2.31 -7.66 19.70
N ASN A 553 2.66 -8.70 18.92
CA ASN A 553 4.05 -8.92 18.52
C ASN A 553 4.46 -7.97 17.37
N GLU A 554 5.72 -7.55 17.38
CA GLU A 554 6.37 -6.80 16.30
C GLU A 554 7.23 -7.79 15.49
N VAL A 555 7.01 -7.90 14.18
CA VAL A 555 7.57 -8.98 13.35
C VAL A 555 8.19 -8.44 12.06
N GLU A 556 9.51 -8.37 12.02
CA GLU A 556 10.27 -7.65 11.00
C GLU A 556 11.21 -8.58 10.20
N ALA A 557 11.33 -8.34 8.89
CA ALA A 557 12.36 -8.98 8.08
C ALA A 557 12.93 -8.01 7.03
N PHE A 558 14.23 -7.75 7.05
CA PHE A 558 14.89 -6.70 6.27
C PHE A 558 16.08 -7.24 5.46
N VAL A 559 16.33 -6.69 4.26
CA VAL A 559 17.58 -6.91 3.50
C VAL A 559 18.10 -5.62 2.84
N GLU A 560 19.40 -5.34 2.98
CA GLU A 560 20.08 -4.14 2.46
C GLU A 560 20.99 -4.50 1.28
N PHE A 561 20.99 -3.70 0.20
CA PHE A 561 21.88 -3.79 -0.96
C PHE A 561 22.02 -5.19 -1.59
N ALA A 562 20.92 -5.87 -1.98
CA ALA A 562 21.04 -7.25 -2.46
C ALA A 562 19.91 -7.84 -3.33
N ASP A 563 20.30 -8.77 -4.21
CA ASP A 563 19.50 -9.32 -5.32
C ASP A 563 18.90 -10.72 -5.07
N MET A 564 17.81 -11.01 -5.80
CA MET A 564 17.13 -12.33 -5.90
C MET A 564 16.55 -12.91 -4.59
N ASN A 565 16.63 -12.16 -3.50
CA ASN A 565 16.31 -12.52 -2.13
C ASN A 565 14.84 -12.91 -1.90
N ARG A 566 14.60 -13.66 -0.82
CA ARG A 566 13.25 -14.08 -0.39
C ARG A 566 13.00 -13.78 1.07
N VAL A 567 12.49 -12.59 1.32
CA VAL A 567 12.25 -12.00 2.64
C VAL A 567 10.77 -12.14 3.01
N GLY A 568 10.45 -12.43 4.27
CA GLY A 568 9.04 -12.40 4.69
C GLY A 568 8.74 -12.66 6.17
N ALA A 569 7.96 -11.76 6.76
CA ALA A 569 7.47 -11.81 8.13
C ALA A 569 6.05 -12.40 8.22
N VAL A 570 5.75 -13.17 9.27
CA VAL A 570 4.43 -13.79 9.48
C VAL A 570 3.96 -13.79 10.95
N ALA A 571 2.89 -13.04 11.27
CA ALA A 571 2.25 -13.07 12.59
C ALA A 571 0.94 -13.90 12.63
N ARG A 572 0.48 -14.25 13.84
CA ARG A 572 -0.85 -14.80 14.11
C ARG A 572 -1.35 -14.42 15.50
N GLY A 573 -2.46 -13.69 15.53
CA GLY A 573 -3.09 -13.07 16.68
C GLY A 573 -3.56 -11.66 16.28
N ASN A 574 -3.85 -10.82 17.25
CA ASN A 574 -4.41 -9.49 17.05
C ASN A 574 -3.36 -8.40 17.33
N ARG A 575 -3.49 -7.22 16.70
CA ARG A 575 -2.61 -6.05 16.93
C ARG A 575 -1.11 -6.29 16.74
N ASN A 576 -0.71 -7.31 15.98
CA ASN A 576 0.69 -7.49 15.62
C ASN A 576 1.07 -6.44 14.57
N ASP A 577 2.32 -5.99 14.58
CA ASP A 577 2.93 -5.31 13.44
C ASP A 577 3.79 -6.30 12.64
N VAL A 578 3.78 -6.19 11.32
CA VAL A 578 4.37 -7.19 10.41
C VAL A 578 5.01 -6.50 9.22
N THR A 579 6.31 -6.26 9.32
CA THR A 579 7.07 -5.40 8.41
C THR A 579 8.09 -6.22 7.60
N VAL A 580 8.21 -5.89 6.31
CA VAL A 580 9.17 -6.52 5.40
C VAL A 580 9.71 -5.46 4.43
N GLU A 581 10.97 -5.06 4.56
CA GLU A 581 11.53 -3.95 3.77
C GLU A 581 12.86 -4.34 3.12
N THR A 582 13.19 -3.74 1.96
CA THR A 582 14.53 -3.84 1.36
C THR A 582 14.96 -2.58 0.66
N GLU A 583 16.25 -2.27 0.74
CA GLU A 583 16.88 -1.12 0.06
C GLU A 583 17.78 -1.61 -1.09
N ALA A 584 17.80 -0.89 -2.22
CA ALA A 584 18.72 -1.09 -3.36
C ALA A 584 18.80 -2.53 -3.89
N SER A 585 17.80 -2.97 -4.68
CA SER A 585 17.71 -4.39 -5.08
C SER A 585 16.94 -4.72 -6.37
N ASP A 586 17.38 -5.75 -7.09
CA ASP A 586 16.64 -6.40 -8.17
C ASP A 586 16.06 -7.78 -7.78
N ARG A 587 14.88 -8.10 -8.32
CA ARG A 587 14.29 -9.46 -8.40
C ARG A 587 13.96 -10.14 -7.06
N ASN A 588 13.96 -9.39 -5.96
CA ASN A 588 13.57 -9.82 -4.63
C ASN A 588 12.08 -10.18 -4.53
N ARG A 589 11.74 -10.98 -3.52
CA ARG A 589 10.37 -11.43 -3.21
C ARG A 589 10.06 -11.21 -1.76
N LEU A 590 9.30 -10.14 -1.53
CA LEU A 590 8.97 -9.54 -0.24
C LEU A 590 7.56 -9.99 0.15
N ARG A 591 7.38 -10.44 1.40
CA ARG A 591 6.10 -11.05 1.81
C ARG A 591 5.76 -10.89 3.29
N ALA A 592 5.00 -9.85 3.63
CA ALA A 592 4.45 -9.63 4.97
C ALA A 592 3.04 -10.27 5.10
N MET A 593 2.77 -11.05 6.17
CA MET A 593 1.45 -11.65 6.38
C MET A 593 0.97 -11.78 7.83
N ALA A 594 -0.23 -11.26 8.13
CA ALA A 594 -0.91 -11.44 9.44
C ALA A 594 -2.15 -12.35 9.36
N ARG A 595 -2.65 -12.78 10.54
CA ARG A 595 -3.96 -13.43 10.74
C ARG A 595 -4.51 -13.15 12.14
N GLY A 596 -5.65 -12.48 12.19
CA GLY A 596 -6.36 -11.99 13.37
C GLY A 596 -6.81 -10.56 13.10
N ASP A 597 -7.23 -9.85 14.14
CA ASP A 597 -7.88 -8.55 13.99
C ASP A 597 -6.92 -7.41 14.38
N GLU A 598 -7.17 -6.20 13.86
CA GLU A 598 -6.42 -4.97 14.20
C GLU A 598 -4.89 -5.01 13.94
N ASN A 599 -4.35 -5.89 13.09
CA ASN A 599 -2.91 -5.96 12.78
C ASN A 599 -2.46 -4.92 11.73
N THR A 600 -1.21 -4.46 11.81
CA THR A 600 -0.51 -3.77 10.73
C THR A 600 0.31 -4.78 9.92
N VAL A 601 0.37 -4.59 8.59
CA VAL A 601 1.14 -5.44 7.67
C VAL A 601 1.76 -4.57 6.57
N LYS A 602 3.04 -4.25 6.65
CA LYS A 602 3.79 -3.49 5.62
C LYS A 602 4.74 -4.40 4.86
N ALA A 603 4.78 -4.26 3.54
CA ALA A 603 5.90 -4.72 2.72
C ALA A 603 6.36 -3.59 1.79
N SER A 604 7.64 -3.24 1.79
CA SER A 604 8.21 -2.16 0.96
C SER A 604 9.50 -2.59 0.26
N ALA A 605 9.81 -1.94 -0.85
CA ALA A 605 11.14 -1.87 -1.43
C ALA A 605 11.45 -0.40 -1.76
N SER A 606 12.69 0.03 -1.57
CA SER A 606 13.12 1.42 -1.81
C SER A 606 14.49 1.48 -2.48
N GLU A 607 14.71 2.55 -3.24
CA GLU A 607 15.92 2.83 -4.05
C GLU A 607 16.18 1.81 -5.17
N ASN A 608 16.14 2.26 -6.43
CA ASN A 608 16.56 1.51 -7.63
C ASN A 608 15.88 0.13 -7.80
N VAL A 609 14.57 0.06 -7.53
CA VAL A 609 13.83 -1.20 -7.36
C VAL A 609 13.42 -1.82 -8.72
N VAL A 610 14.03 -2.96 -9.16
CA VAL A 610 13.69 -3.60 -10.47
C VAL A 610 13.22 -5.06 -10.43
N ASP A 611 12.13 -5.41 -11.13
CA ASP A 611 11.53 -6.77 -11.25
C ASP A 611 11.22 -7.44 -9.88
N ASN A 612 11.02 -6.63 -8.84
CA ASN A 612 10.69 -7.07 -7.49
C ASN A 612 9.21 -7.42 -7.34
N ARG A 613 8.93 -8.29 -6.37
CA ARG A 613 7.57 -8.69 -6.00
C ARG A 613 7.28 -8.38 -4.54
N VAL A 614 6.35 -7.46 -4.31
CA VAL A 614 5.94 -6.99 -2.98
C VAL A 614 4.53 -7.52 -2.65
N ASP A 615 4.40 -8.52 -1.77
CA ASP A 615 3.12 -9.12 -1.36
C ASP A 615 2.81 -8.83 0.14
N ALA A 616 1.92 -7.89 0.46
CA ALA A 616 1.38 -7.71 1.81
C ALA A 616 -0.02 -8.34 1.95
N ALA A 617 -0.31 -9.08 3.03
CA ALA A 617 -1.67 -9.60 3.25
C ALA A 617 -2.11 -9.88 4.69
N ALA A 618 -3.37 -9.56 5.01
CA ALA A 618 -4.02 -9.88 6.28
C ALA A 618 -5.22 -10.85 6.13
N ARG A 619 -5.75 -11.33 7.26
CA ARG A 619 -7.07 -11.97 7.40
C ARG A 619 -7.64 -11.72 8.78
N GLY A 620 -8.90 -11.29 8.84
CA GLY A 620 -9.55 -10.76 10.03
C GLY A 620 -10.02 -9.34 9.79
N ASP A 621 -10.54 -8.70 10.82
CA ASP A 621 -11.20 -7.41 10.72
C ASP A 621 -10.30 -6.26 11.21
N GLY A 622 -10.41 -5.08 10.62
CA GLY A 622 -9.71 -3.87 11.06
C GLY A 622 -8.19 -3.82 10.85
N ASN A 623 -7.62 -4.67 9.99
CA ASN A 623 -6.18 -4.67 9.70
C ASN A 623 -5.80 -3.54 8.73
N ASN A 624 -4.57 -3.03 8.87
CA ASN A 624 -3.93 -2.12 7.92
C ASN A 624 -2.91 -2.90 7.07
N VAL A 625 -2.97 -2.81 5.73
CA VAL A 625 -2.17 -3.63 4.81
C VAL A 625 -1.56 -2.76 3.71
N THR A 626 -0.25 -2.54 3.79
CA THR A 626 0.52 -1.65 2.91
C THR A 626 1.52 -2.44 2.07
N ALA A 627 1.56 -2.18 0.76
CA ALA A 627 2.56 -2.71 -0.17
C ALA A 627 3.15 -1.57 -1.00
N GLU A 628 4.45 -1.33 -0.94
CA GLU A 628 5.11 -0.13 -1.51
C GLU A 628 6.36 -0.49 -2.34
N ALA A 629 6.68 0.32 -3.35
CA ALA A 629 7.89 0.23 -4.16
C ALA A 629 8.31 1.64 -4.61
N ASP A 630 9.34 2.19 -3.98
CA ASP A 630 9.72 3.61 -4.11
C ASP A 630 11.09 3.79 -4.78
N ASP A 631 11.26 4.93 -5.45
CA ASP A 631 12.46 5.43 -6.13
C ASP A 631 12.96 4.56 -7.31
N PHE A 632 12.65 5.00 -8.54
CA PHE A 632 13.02 4.39 -9.83
C PHE A 632 12.42 2.99 -10.04
N ALA A 633 11.27 2.74 -9.43
CA ALA A 633 10.61 1.44 -9.40
C ALA A 633 10.23 0.93 -10.80
N THR A 634 10.96 -0.05 -11.35
CA THR A 634 10.77 -0.55 -12.72
C THR A 634 10.32 -2.03 -12.77
N MET A 635 9.28 -2.34 -13.55
CA MET A 635 8.74 -3.70 -13.78
C MET A 635 8.25 -4.46 -12.54
N ASN A 636 8.03 -3.80 -11.41
CA ASN A 636 7.68 -4.45 -10.14
C ASN A 636 6.22 -4.93 -10.10
N ASN A 637 5.94 -5.93 -9.27
CA ASN A 637 4.58 -6.39 -8.96
C ASN A 637 4.28 -6.19 -7.47
N VAL A 638 3.56 -5.11 -7.15
CA VAL A 638 3.15 -4.68 -5.81
C VAL A 638 1.70 -5.10 -5.54
N SER A 639 1.41 -5.72 -4.39
CA SER A 639 0.05 -6.17 -4.06
C SER A 639 -0.26 -6.20 -2.56
N ALA A 640 -1.37 -5.55 -2.19
CA ALA A 640 -1.96 -5.58 -0.84
C ALA A 640 -3.27 -6.38 -0.85
N VAL A 641 -3.46 -7.33 0.08
CA VAL A 641 -4.62 -8.24 0.07
C VAL A 641 -5.24 -8.48 1.45
N ALA A 642 -6.56 -8.33 1.58
CA ALA A 642 -7.31 -8.60 2.81
C ALA A 642 -8.51 -9.56 2.62
N ASP A 643 -8.97 -10.11 3.73
CA ASP A 643 -10.03 -11.15 3.83
C ASP A 643 -10.73 -10.96 5.21
N GLY A 644 -11.71 -10.05 5.28
CA GLY A 644 -12.41 -9.59 6.48
C GLY A 644 -13.01 -8.18 6.31
N ASN A 645 -13.52 -7.59 7.39
CA ASN A 645 -14.24 -6.31 7.37
C ASN A 645 -13.38 -5.14 7.85
N ALA A 646 -13.73 -3.92 7.45
CA ALA A 646 -13.12 -2.67 7.95
C ALA A 646 -11.58 -2.58 7.81
N ASN A 647 -10.96 -3.36 6.91
CA ASN A 647 -9.52 -3.30 6.66
C ASN A 647 -9.19 -2.08 5.78
N LEU A 648 -8.01 -1.50 6.00
CA LEU A 648 -7.39 -0.50 5.14
C LEU A 648 -6.30 -1.19 4.30
N LEU A 649 -6.33 -0.99 2.98
CA LEU A 649 -5.34 -1.54 2.04
C LEU A 649 -4.76 -0.40 1.20
N PHE A 650 -3.43 -0.35 1.11
CA PHE A 650 -2.68 0.59 0.29
C PHE A 650 -1.66 -0.17 -0.56
N ALA A 651 -1.62 0.08 -1.87
CA ALA A 651 -0.62 -0.49 -2.77
C ALA A 651 -0.07 0.63 -3.67
N THR A 652 1.25 0.85 -3.67
CA THR A 652 1.86 2.01 -4.34
C THR A 652 3.16 1.66 -5.06
N ALA A 653 3.41 2.31 -6.19
CA ALA A 653 4.74 2.49 -6.77
C ALA A 653 5.01 4.01 -6.96
N SER A 654 6.22 4.48 -6.69
CA SER A 654 6.56 5.92 -6.78
C SER A 654 7.91 6.26 -7.40
N GLN A 655 7.94 7.42 -8.07
CA GLN A 655 9.05 8.08 -8.76
C GLN A 655 9.66 7.29 -9.94
N GLU A 656 9.59 7.87 -11.15
CA GLU A 656 10.16 7.32 -12.39
C GLU A 656 9.78 5.83 -12.60
N SER A 657 8.48 5.53 -12.41
CA SER A 657 7.99 4.16 -12.19
C SER A 657 7.44 3.50 -13.46
N ASP A 658 8.28 2.77 -14.19
CA ASP A 658 7.92 2.17 -15.48
C ASP A 658 7.44 0.71 -15.42
N MET A 659 6.37 0.39 -16.15
CA MET A 659 5.87 -0.97 -16.44
C MET A 659 5.48 -1.81 -15.20
N ASN A 660 5.23 -1.18 -14.06
CA ASN A 660 4.84 -1.87 -12.83
C ASN A 660 3.39 -2.34 -12.86
N ARG A 661 3.07 -3.23 -11.91
CA ARG A 661 1.73 -3.71 -11.64
C ARG A 661 1.40 -3.53 -10.17
N VAL A 662 0.40 -2.69 -9.88
CA VAL A 662 0.03 -2.29 -8.51
C VAL A 662 -1.39 -2.76 -8.23
N GLY A 663 -1.58 -3.63 -7.23
CA GLY A 663 -2.82 -4.41 -7.08
C GLY A 663 -3.36 -4.56 -5.66
N ALA A 664 -4.37 -3.77 -5.29
CA ALA A 664 -5.03 -3.85 -3.98
C ALA A 664 -6.34 -4.66 -4.03
N VAL A 665 -6.52 -5.66 -3.16
CA VAL A 665 -7.68 -6.59 -3.21
C VAL A 665 -8.27 -6.97 -1.85
N ALA A 666 -9.53 -6.61 -1.59
CA ALA A 666 -10.26 -7.02 -0.38
C ALA A 666 -11.44 -7.98 -0.64
N ARG A 667 -11.91 -8.63 0.45
CA ARG A 667 -13.22 -9.28 0.57
C ARG A 667 -13.76 -9.04 1.98
N GLY A 668 -15.05 -8.78 2.10
CA GLY A 668 -15.73 -8.35 3.33
C GLY A 668 -16.25 -6.92 3.17
N ASP A 669 -16.83 -6.38 4.24
CA ASP A 669 -17.61 -5.15 4.19
C ASP A 669 -16.85 -3.97 4.84
N ASN A 670 -17.14 -2.73 4.43
CA ASN A 670 -16.55 -1.50 4.96
C ASN A 670 -15.01 -1.36 4.76
N ASN A 671 -14.38 -2.12 3.86
CA ASN A 671 -12.94 -2.00 3.61
C ASN A 671 -12.61 -0.76 2.76
N THR A 672 -11.45 -0.15 2.98
CA THR A 672 -10.87 0.87 2.09
C THR A 672 -9.73 0.25 1.29
N VAL A 673 -9.78 0.33 -0.03
CA VAL A 673 -8.89 -0.39 -0.96
C VAL A 673 -8.30 0.58 -1.98
N THR A 674 -7.03 0.95 -1.80
CA THR A 674 -6.36 1.97 -2.62
C THR A 674 -5.15 1.40 -3.35
N ALA A 675 -5.03 1.66 -4.65
CA ALA A 675 -3.87 1.33 -5.48
C ALA A 675 -3.43 2.56 -6.31
N VAL A 676 -2.15 2.95 -6.29
CA VAL A 676 -1.66 4.18 -6.96
C VAL A 676 -0.29 3.99 -7.63
N ALA A 677 -0.07 4.61 -8.78
CA ALA A 677 1.26 4.89 -9.33
C ALA A 677 1.52 6.41 -9.31
N VAL A 678 2.72 6.84 -8.89
CA VAL A 678 3.00 8.26 -8.54
C VAL A 678 4.28 8.79 -9.21
N VAL A 679 4.11 9.84 -10.02
CA VAL A 679 5.13 10.65 -10.71
C VAL A 679 5.91 9.91 -11.79
N ALA A 680 5.96 10.49 -13.00
CA ALA A 680 6.80 10.06 -14.12
C ALA A 680 6.67 8.55 -14.41
N SER A 681 5.43 8.08 -14.54
CA SER A 681 5.08 6.66 -14.43
C SER A 681 4.44 6.12 -15.72
N ASP A 682 5.19 5.36 -16.54
CA ASP A 682 4.69 4.89 -17.84
C ASP A 682 4.27 3.40 -17.87
N MET A 683 3.22 3.11 -18.65
CA MET A 683 2.76 1.76 -19.03
C MET A 683 2.35 0.82 -17.86
N ASN A 684 2.05 1.36 -16.68
CA ASN A 684 1.66 0.60 -15.49
C ASN A 684 0.24 0.01 -15.58
N ASP A 685 -0.03 -1.07 -14.82
CA ASP A 685 -1.33 -1.74 -14.68
C ASP A 685 -1.79 -1.67 -13.20
N VAL A 686 -2.56 -0.65 -12.87
CA VAL A 686 -3.03 -0.33 -11.50
C VAL A 686 -4.47 -0.83 -11.31
N ASP A 687 -4.68 -1.83 -10.45
CA ASP A 687 -5.98 -2.48 -10.17
C ASP A 687 -6.34 -2.39 -8.67
N ALA A 688 -7.50 -1.80 -8.32
CA ALA A 688 -8.10 -1.83 -6.98
C ALA A 688 -9.43 -2.58 -6.99
N VAL A 689 -9.62 -3.58 -6.11
CA VAL A 689 -10.77 -4.50 -6.17
C VAL A 689 -11.35 -4.87 -4.80
N ALA A 690 -12.64 -4.64 -4.56
CA ALA A 690 -13.37 -5.12 -3.37
C ALA A 690 -14.52 -6.10 -3.68
N ARG A 691 -14.97 -6.83 -2.66
CA ARG A 691 -16.20 -7.66 -2.67
C ARG A 691 -16.87 -7.64 -1.30
N GLY A 692 -18.04 -7.03 -1.22
CA GLY A 692 -18.82 -6.81 -0.01
C GLY A 692 -19.64 -5.52 -0.15
N GLU A 693 -20.22 -5.09 0.95
CA GLU A 693 -21.02 -3.87 1.05
C GLU A 693 -20.20 -2.71 1.65
N ASN A 694 -20.57 -1.46 1.33
CA ASN A 694 -19.99 -0.24 1.93
C ASN A 694 -18.45 -0.06 1.78
N ASN A 695 -17.80 -0.72 0.82
CA ASN A 695 -16.35 -0.57 0.60
C ASN A 695 -16.03 0.71 -0.17
N THR A 696 -14.86 1.31 0.09
CA THR A 696 -14.27 2.37 -0.73
C THR A 696 -13.13 1.78 -1.56
N VAL A 697 -13.15 1.97 -2.88
CA VAL A 697 -12.18 1.38 -3.82
C VAL A 697 -11.61 2.48 -4.72
N ILE A 698 -10.31 2.73 -4.65
CA ILE A 698 -9.63 3.83 -5.33
C ILE A 698 -8.45 3.26 -6.15
N ALA A 699 -8.39 3.57 -7.44
CA ALA A 699 -7.24 3.31 -8.30
C ALA A 699 -6.76 4.63 -8.93
N GLY A 700 -5.45 4.90 -8.96
CA GLY A 700 -4.92 6.16 -9.50
C GLY A 700 -3.59 6.05 -10.24
N ALA A 701 -3.36 6.97 -11.18
CA ALA A 701 -2.05 7.32 -11.71
C ALA A 701 -1.90 8.85 -11.64
N VAL A 702 -0.74 9.37 -11.21
CA VAL A 702 -0.57 10.79 -10.85
C VAL A 702 0.72 11.35 -11.42
N VAL A 703 0.64 12.47 -12.15
CA VAL A 703 1.73 13.30 -12.71
C VAL A 703 2.60 12.61 -13.76
N ASP A 704 2.72 13.24 -14.93
CA ASP A 704 3.65 12.93 -16.02
C ASP A 704 3.57 11.45 -16.46
N SER A 705 2.37 10.96 -16.80
CA SER A 705 2.11 9.51 -16.88
C SER A 705 1.52 9.04 -18.22
N PHE A 706 2.26 8.19 -18.97
CA PHE A 706 1.90 7.79 -20.33
C PHE A 706 1.44 6.32 -20.45
N GLY A 707 0.27 6.11 -21.06
CA GLY A 707 -0.21 4.80 -21.53
C GLY A 707 -0.61 3.79 -20.45
N ASN A 708 -0.77 4.22 -19.21
CA ASN A 708 -1.16 3.39 -18.06
C ASN A 708 -2.59 2.85 -18.19
N ARG A 709 -2.88 1.80 -17.40
CA ARG A 709 -4.23 1.35 -17.11
C ARG A 709 -4.53 1.55 -15.63
N VAL A 710 -5.66 2.18 -15.35
CA VAL A 710 -6.17 2.38 -13.99
C VAL A 710 -7.56 1.77 -13.89
N GLY A 711 -7.73 0.81 -12.98
CA GLY A 711 -8.94 -0.01 -12.85
C GLY A 711 -9.44 -0.10 -11.41
N ALA A 712 -10.60 0.47 -11.12
CA ALA A 712 -11.28 0.31 -9.83
C ALA A 712 -12.54 -0.56 -9.97
N ALA A 713 -12.73 -1.55 -9.09
CA ALA A 713 -13.88 -2.45 -9.18
C ALA A 713 -14.45 -2.92 -7.83
N ALA A 714 -15.78 -2.84 -7.68
CA ALA A 714 -16.49 -3.40 -6.53
C ALA A 714 -17.57 -4.42 -6.94
N ARG A 715 -18.01 -5.22 -5.97
CA ARG A 715 -19.19 -6.07 -6.07
C ARG A 715 -19.87 -6.23 -4.72
N GLY A 716 -21.14 -5.85 -4.68
CA GLY A 716 -21.99 -5.70 -3.50
C GLY A 716 -22.64 -4.32 -3.56
N ASP A 717 -23.31 -3.93 -2.48
CA ASP A 717 -24.15 -2.73 -2.48
C ASP A 717 -23.49 -1.58 -1.70
N ASP A 718 -23.91 -0.34 -1.97
CA ASP A 718 -23.45 0.91 -1.33
C ASP A 718 -21.92 1.17 -1.37
N ASN A 719 -21.17 0.60 -2.33
CA ASN A 719 -19.72 0.84 -2.44
C ASN A 719 -19.39 2.16 -3.17
N MET A 720 -18.28 2.80 -2.78
CA MET A 720 -17.65 3.87 -3.53
C MET A 720 -16.51 3.30 -4.39
N VAL A 721 -16.49 3.63 -5.69
CA VAL A 721 -15.52 3.12 -6.67
C VAL A 721 -14.99 4.28 -7.51
N MET A 722 -13.70 4.60 -7.40
CA MET A 722 -13.08 5.74 -8.06
C MET A 722 -11.82 5.32 -8.81
N ALA A 723 -11.70 5.72 -10.08
CA ALA A 723 -10.50 5.53 -10.89
C ALA A 723 -10.04 6.88 -11.46
N THR A 724 -8.78 7.26 -11.29
CA THR A 724 -8.24 8.55 -11.76
C THR A 724 -6.97 8.43 -12.60
N ALA A 725 -6.77 9.38 -13.50
CA ALA A 725 -5.45 9.78 -14.01
C ALA A 725 -5.33 11.29 -13.85
N ASP A 726 -4.18 11.78 -13.38
CA ASP A 726 -3.99 13.17 -12.95
C ASP A 726 -2.69 13.74 -13.54
N ALA A 727 -2.71 15.00 -13.98
CA ALA A 727 -1.63 15.84 -14.53
C ALA A 727 -0.73 15.26 -15.66
N GLU A 728 -0.75 15.93 -16.82
CA GLU A 728 0.04 15.61 -18.04
C GLU A 728 -0.11 14.14 -18.48
N ALA A 729 -1.28 13.56 -18.24
CA ALA A 729 -1.53 12.12 -18.33
C ALA A 729 -2.02 11.69 -19.74
N ASP A 730 -1.12 11.17 -20.57
CA ASP A 730 -1.39 10.90 -22.00
C ASP A 730 -1.72 9.42 -22.34
N MET A 731 -2.75 9.20 -23.19
CA MET A 731 -3.19 7.88 -23.71
C MET A 731 -3.54 6.80 -22.67
N ASN A 732 -3.78 7.18 -21.42
CA ASN A 732 -4.17 6.30 -20.32
C ASN A 732 -5.58 5.73 -20.49
N ARG A 733 -5.85 4.63 -19.76
CA ARG A 733 -7.14 3.95 -19.75
C ARG A 733 -7.68 3.80 -18.34
N VAL A 734 -8.54 4.75 -17.96
CA VAL A 734 -9.19 4.84 -16.64
C VAL A 734 -10.57 4.13 -16.67
N GLY A 735 -10.83 3.29 -15.68
CA GLY A 735 -12.05 2.46 -15.64
C GLY A 735 -12.55 2.13 -14.24
N ALA A 736 -13.73 2.64 -13.88
CA ALA A 736 -14.42 2.30 -12.63
C ALA A 736 -15.64 1.39 -12.90
N VAL A 737 -15.81 0.31 -12.12
CA VAL A 737 -16.85 -0.72 -12.36
C VAL A 737 -17.49 -1.24 -11.07
N ALA A 738 -18.79 -1.03 -10.86
CA ALA A 738 -19.55 -1.64 -9.78
C ALA A 738 -20.54 -2.73 -10.25
N ARG A 739 -20.99 -3.58 -9.32
CA ARG A 739 -22.14 -4.48 -9.48
C ARG A 739 -22.87 -4.68 -8.16
N GLY A 740 -24.15 -4.32 -8.14
CA GLY A 740 -24.98 -4.19 -6.95
C GLY A 740 -25.75 -2.88 -7.02
N ASP A 741 -26.50 -2.60 -5.96
CA ASP A 741 -27.36 -1.43 -5.86
C ASP A 741 -26.67 -0.32 -5.02
N GLY A 742 -27.05 0.95 -5.23
CA GLY A 742 -26.59 2.09 -4.41
C GLY A 742 -25.12 2.54 -4.56
N ASN A 743 -24.32 1.91 -5.43
CA ASN A 743 -22.90 2.22 -5.56
C ASN A 743 -22.65 3.59 -6.22
N ASN A 744 -21.60 4.29 -5.79
CA ASN A 744 -21.08 5.50 -6.44
C ASN A 744 -19.82 5.16 -7.26
N VAL A 745 -19.78 5.54 -8.55
CA VAL A 745 -18.80 5.05 -9.52
C VAL A 745 -18.23 6.21 -10.35
N THR A 746 -17.04 6.70 -9.97
CA THR A 746 -16.35 7.83 -10.61
C THR A 746 -15.17 7.36 -11.45
N ALA A 747 -15.03 7.88 -12.68
CA ALA A 747 -13.84 7.71 -13.50
C ALA A 747 -13.39 9.07 -14.06
N GLU A 748 -12.13 9.45 -13.89
CA GLU A 748 -11.68 10.83 -14.08
C GLU A 748 -10.32 10.91 -14.81
N ALA A 749 -10.12 11.97 -15.58
CA ALA A 749 -8.83 12.37 -16.13
C ALA A 749 -8.71 13.90 -16.09
N ASP A 750 -7.75 14.43 -15.34
CA ASP A 750 -7.58 15.88 -15.10
C ASP A 750 -6.24 16.39 -15.65
N ASP A 751 -6.09 17.73 -15.75
CA ASP A 751 -4.89 18.49 -16.13
C ASP A 751 -4.12 17.98 -17.39
N PHE A 752 -4.34 18.63 -18.53
CA PHE A 752 -3.62 18.46 -19.82
C PHE A 752 -3.68 17.06 -20.46
N ALA A 753 -4.47 16.15 -19.91
CA ALA A 753 -4.50 14.72 -20.27
C ALA A 753 -5.10 14.47 -21.67
N THR A 754 -4.33 14.00 -22.67
CA THR A 754 -4.84 13.79 -24.05
C THR A 754 -5.03 12.32 -24.47
N MET A 755 -5.97 12.09 -25.40
CA MET A 755 -6.25 10.78 -26.04
C MET A 755 -6.65 9.62 -25.11
N ASN A 756 -6.98 9.90 -23.84
CA ASN A 756 -7.38 8.94 -22.83
C ASN A 756 -8.73 8.26 -23.13
N ASN A 757 -8.95 7.09 -22.53
CA ASN A 757 -10.24 6.40 -22.52
C ASN A 757 -10.75 6.23 -21.08
N VAL A 758 -11.57 7.17 -20.62
CA VAL A 758 -12.20 7.23 -19.29
C VAL A 758 -13.57 6.55 -19.31
N SER A 759 -13.89 5.70 -18.33
CA SER A 759 -15.19 5.02 -18.29
C SER A 759 -15.68 4.59 -16.91
N ALA A 760 -16.94 4.87 -16.59
CA ALA A 760 -17.65 4.41 -15.40
C ALA A 760 -18.76 3.41 -15.79
N VAL A 761 -18.90 2.30 -15.07
CA VAL A 761 -19.88 1.24 -15.41
C VAL A 761 -20.55 0.66 -14.17
N ALA A 762 -21.88 0.51 -14.19
CA ALA A 762 -22.66 -0.14 -13.13
C ALA A 762 -23.66 -1.17 -13.69
N ASP A 763 -24.09 -2.08 -12.82
CA ASP A 763 -24.99 -3.21 -13.10
C ASP A 763 -25.81 -3.47 -11.82
N GLY A 764 -26.96 -2.80 -11.69
CA GLY A 764 -27.84 -2.75 -10.51
C GLY A 764 -28.66 -1.45 -10.45
N ASN A 765 -29.37 -1.20 -9.34
CA ASN A 765 -30.31 -0.09 -9.18
C ASN A 765 -29.73 1.05 -8.33
N ALA A 766 -30.28 2.26 -8.50
CA ALA A 766 -29.94 3.45 -7.69
C ALA A 766 -28.42 3.81 -7.62
N ASN A 767 -27.61 3.32 -8.57
CA ASN A 767 -26.20 3.66 -8.64
C ASN A 767 -26.01 5.08 -9.21
N LEU A 768 -24.96 5.74 -8.75
CA LEU A 768 -24.50 7.05 -9.20
C LEU A 768 -23.20 6.86 -10.01
N LEU A 769 -23.15 7.33 -11.25
CA LEU A 769 -22.00 7.16 -12.14
C LEU A 769 -21.55 8.53 -12.68
N PHE A 770 -20.26 8.83 -12.55
CA PHE A 770 -19.61 9.98 -13.16
C PHE A 770 -18.44 9.53 -14.03
N ALA A 771 -18.31 10.10 -15.23
CA ALA A 771 -17.13 9.99 -16.06
C ALA A 771 -16.71 11.37 -16.56
N THR A 772 -15.52 11.84 -16.22
CA THR A 772 -15.06 13.23 -16.47
C THR A 772 -13.76 13.25 -17.27
N ALA A 773 -13.58 14.28 -18.09
CA ALA A 773 -12.27 14.80 -18.47
C ALA A 773 -12.28 16.33 -18.29
N SER A 774 -11.23 16.91 -17.72
CA SER A 774 -11.13 18.34 -17.37
C SER A 774 -9.80 18.97 -17.81
N GLN A 775 -9.75 20.31 -17.89
CA GLN A 775 -8.57 21.18 -18.06
C GLN A 775 -7.62 20.82 -19.23
N GLU A 776 -7.76 21.52 -20.38
CA GLU A 776 -6.92 21.39 -21.60
C GLU A 776 -6.87 19.95 -22.20
N SER A 777 -7.82 19.08 -21.83
CA SER A 777 -7.78 17.65 -22.13
C SER A 777 -8.39 17.29 -23.51
N ASP A 778 -7.53 17.11 -24.52
CA ASP A 778 -7.92 16.93 -25.93
C ASP A 778 -8.09 15.46 -26.40
N MET A 779 -9.00 15.24 -27.36
CA MET A 779 -9.23 13.97 -28.09
C MET A 779 -9.64 12.75 -27.25
N ASN A 780 -9.95 12.94 -25.97
CA ASN A 780 -10.34 11.89 -25.03
C ASN A 780 -11.69 11.24 -25.37
N ARG A 781 -11.89 10.04 -24.81
CA ARG A 781 -13.14 9.29 -24.91
C ARG A 781 -13.68 8.98 -23.52
N VAL A 782 -14.67 9.77 -23.11
CA VAL A 782 -15.33 9.68 -21.81
C VAL A 782 -16.67 8.95 -21.95
N GLY A 783 -17.00 8.01 -21.07
CA GLY A 783 -18.33 7.40 -21.11
C GLY A 783 -18.80 6.61 -19.89
N ALA A 784 -19.99 6.95 -19.41
CA ALA A 784 -20.67 6.31 -18.29
C ALA A 784 -21.79 5.35 -18.77
N VAL A 785 -21.91 4.16 -18.18
CA VAL A 785 -22.88 3.13 -18.61
C VAL A 785 -23.51 2.36 -17.45
N ALA A 786 -24.83 2.49 -17.27
CA ALA A 786 -25.61 1.70 -16.29
C ALA A 786 -26.53 0.64 -16.92
N ARG A 787 -26.95 -0.33 -16.09
CA ARG A 787 -28.13 -1.18 -16.28
C ARG A 787 -28.83 -1.38 -14.95
N GLY A 788 -30.16 -1.39 -14.96
CA GLY A 788 -31.01 -1.37 -13.77
C GLY A 788 -31.75 -0.04 -13.67
N ASP A 789 -32.50 0.15 -12.59
CA ASP A 789 -33.49 1.21 -12.47
C ASP A 789 -33.06 2.30 -11.48
N ASN A 790 -33.57 3.53 -11.64
CA ASN A 790 -33.25 4.69 -10.79
C ASN A 790 -31.76 5.13 -10.78
N ASN A 791 -30.93 4.71 -11.74
CA ASN A 791 -29.52 5.11 -11.78
C ASN A 791 -29.36 6.55 -12.29
N THR A 792 -28.34 7.26 -11.79
CA THR A 792 -27.90 8.55 -12.33
C THR A 792 -26.58 8.36 -13.05
N VAL A 793 -26.50 8.77 -14.32
CA VAL A 793 -25.41 8.43 -15.25
C VAL A 793 -24.93 9.69 -15.95
N GLU A 794 -23.80 10.24 -15.52
CA GLU A 794 -23.22 11.46 -16.06
C GLU A 794 -21.89 11.21 -16.78
N ALA A 795 -21.69 11.88 -17.92
CA ALA A 795 -20.41 11.93 -18.61
C ALA A 795 -20.12 13.37 -19.08
N ALA A 796 -18.93 13.90 -18.82
CA ALA A 796 -18.58 15.30 -19.12
C ALA A 796 -17.19 15.44 -19.78
N ALA A 797 -17.02 16.54 -20.52
CA ALA A 797 -15.74 17.16 -20.83
C ALA A 797 -15.82 18.64 -20.41
N VAL A 798 -14.83 19.16 -19.70
CA VAL A 798 -14.89 20.44 -19.00
C VAL A 798 -13.59 21.23 -19.23
N GLU A 799 -13.68 22.56 -19.36
CA GLU A 799 -12.54 23.51 -19.35
C GLU A 799 -11.44 23.23 -20.40
N ASP A 800 -11.50 23.92 -21.53
CA ASP A 800 -10.52 23.89 -22.63
C ASP A 800 -10.35 22.52 -23.34
N ALA A 801 -11.26 21.57 -23.09
CA ALA A 801 -11.21 20.20 -23.61
C ALA A 801 -11.85 20.03 -25.02
N ASN A 802 -11.05 19.77 -26.07
CA ASN A 802 -11.50 19.73 -27.50
C ASN A 802 -11.48 18.34 -28.18
N ASP A 803 -12.24 18.23 -29.28
CA ASP A 803 -12.41 17.05 -30.16
C ASP A 803 -12.81 15.72 -29.43
N ASN A 804 -13.20 15.83 -28.17
CA ASN A 804 -13.56 14.77 -27.25
C ASN A 804 -14.83 14.01 -27.66
N ARG A 805 -14.97 12.79 -27.16
CA ARG A 805 -16.13 11.94 -27.40
C ARG A 805 -16.76 11.45 -26.10
N VAL A 806 -17.65 12.30 -25.57
CA VAL A 806 -18.43 12.09 -24.35
C VAL A 806 -19.71 11.30 -24.63
N GLY A 807 -20.05 10.30 -23.80
CA GLY A 807 -21.38 9.69 -23.91
C GLY A 807 -21.85 8.84 -22.73
N ALA A 808 -23.05 9.16 -22.23
CA ALA A 808 -23.73 8.47 -21.13
C ALA A 808 -24.84 7.55 -21.64
N VAL A 809 -24.99 6.35 -21.06
CA VAL A 809 -25.98 5.35 -21.48
C VAL A 809 -26.62 4.58 -20.31
N ALA A 810 -27.94 4.56 -20.21
CA ALA A 810 -28.68 3.70 -19.26
C ALA A 810 -29.56 2.64 -19.95
N ARG A 811 -29.96 1.62 -19.17
CA ARG A 811 -31.02 0.66 -19.52
C ARG A 811 -31.80 0.25 -18.28
N GLY A 812 -33.07 0.61 -18.23
CA GLY A 812 -33.98 0.41 -17.12
C GLY A 812 -35.01 1.53 -17.07
N GLU A 813 -35.76 1.59 -15.99
CA GLU A 813 -36.78 2.59 -15.71
C GLU A 813 -36.24 3.70 -14.79
N ASN A 814 -36.83 4.90 -14.87
CA ASN A 814 -36.55 6.02 -13.94
C ASN A 814 -35.08 6.49 -13.86
N ASN A 815 -34.24 6.25 -14.89
CA ASN A 815 -32.83 6.68 -14.86
C ASN A 815 -32.66 8.14 -15.32
N THR A 816 -31.70 8.85 -14.73
CA THR A 816 -31.22 10.16 -15.21
C THR A 816 -29.92 9.97 -15.97
N VAL A 817 -29.83 10.48 -17.21
CA VAL A 817 -28.69 10.28 -18.12
C VAL A 817 -28.24 11.62 -18.69
N ASN A 818 -27.12 12.14 -18.22
CA ASN A 818 -26.56 13.43 -18.62
C ASN A 818 -25.27 13.25 -19.42
N ALA A 819 -25.08 14.01 -20.50
CA ALA A 819 -23.83 14.09 -21.24
C ALA A 819 -23.49 15.55 -21.59
N GLY A 820 -22.33 16.05 -21.17
CA GLY A 820 -21.95 17.46 -21.32
C GLY A 820 -20.64 17.73 -22.06
N ALA A 821 -20.53 18.92 -22.63
CA ALA A 821 -19.28 19.65 -22.88
C ALA A 821 -19.46 21.06 -22.31
N VAL A 822 -18.57 21.52 -21.43
CA VAL A 822 -18.82 22.69 -20.55
C VAL A 822 -17.58 23.58 -20.44
N VAL A 823 -17.73 24.87 -20.73
CA VAL A 823 -16.70 25.93 -20.70
C VAL A 823 -15.57 25.70 -21.72
N VAL A 824 -15.44 26.63 -22.68
CA VAL A 824 -14.41 26.68 -23.74
C VAL A 824 -14.09 25.30 -24.34
N SER A 825 -14.95 24.74 -25.19
CA SER A 825 -14.79 23.33 -25.60
C SER A 825 -15.32 23.02 -27.00
N SER A 826 -14.42 22.78 -27.96
CA SER A 826 -14.75 22.74 -29.39
C SER A 826 -14.63 21.35 -30.06
N GLY A 827 -15.40 21.13 -31.14
CA GLY A 827 -15.35 19.91 -31.98
C GLY A 827 -15.97 18.63 -31.37
N ASN A 828 -16.30 18.65 -30.08
CA ASN A 828 -16.74 17.55 -29.24
C ASN A 828 -18.00 16.82 -29.75
N ARG A 829 -18.11 15.54 -29.40
CA ARG A 829 -19.22 14.64 -29.79
C ARG A 829 -19.93 14.06 -28.59
N VAL A 830 -20.81 14.87 -28.01
CA VAL A 830 -21.60 14.59 -26.82
C VAL A 830 -22.85 13.77 -27.17
N GLY A 831 -23.13 12.69 -26.44
CA GLY A 831 -24.35 11.91 -26.67
C GLY A 831 -24.89 11.10 -25.48
N ALA A 832 -26.09 11.43 -25.02
CA ALA A 832 -26.82 10.71 -23.98
C ALA A 832 -27.88 9.76 -24.57
N ALA A 833 -28.06 8.57 -23.97
CA ALA A 833 -29.12 7.65 -24.40
C ALA A 833 -29.69 6.73 -23.31
N ALA A 834 -31.01 6.58 -23.27
CA ALA A 834 -31.71 5.62 -22.41
C ALA A 834 -32.51 4.57 -23.19
N ARG A 835 -32.92 3.51 -22.49
CA ARG A 835 -33.89 2.52 -22.97
C ARG A 835 -34.66 1.92 -21.78
N GLY A 836 -35.97 2.01 -21.85
CA GLY A 836 -36.92 1.78 -20.76
C GLY A 836 -37.75 3.06 -20.60
N ASP A 837 -38.55 3.12 -19.54
CA ASP A 837 -39.61 4.11 -19.38
C ASP A 837 -39.27 5.09 -18.24
N ASP A 838 -39.96 6.24 -18.14
CA ASP A 838 -39.71 7.30 -17.14
C ASP A 838 -38.28 7.91 -17.09
N ASN A 839 -37.43 7.74 -18.11
CA ASN A 839 -36.03 8.22 -18.05
C ASN A 839 -35.91 9.71 -18.42
N MET A 840 -35.00 10.43 -17.74
CA MET A 840 -34.55 11.76 -18.12
C MET A 840 -33.22 11.66 -18.90
N VAL A 841 -33.16 12.22 -20.12
CA VAL A 841 -32.01 12.11 -21.02
C VAL A 841 -31.59 13.48 -21.54
N ILE A 842 -30.49 14.02 -21.00
CA ILE A 842 -29.97 15.35 -21.29
C ILE A 842 -28.65 15.24 -22.04
N ALA A 843 -28.47 16.01 -23.11
CA ALA A 843 -27.17 16.22 -23.74
C ALA A 843 -26.91 17.72 -23.97
N GLY A 844 -25.77 18.25 -23.57
CA GLY A 844 -25.48 19.69 -23.60
C GLY A 844 -24.12 20.08 -24.18
N ALA A 845 -24.05 21.29 -24.72
CA ALA A 845 -22.85 22.10 -24.85
C ALA A 845 -23.10 23.45 -24.14
N GLN A 846 -22.16 23.92 -23.31
CA GLN A 846 -22.32 25.15 -22.52
C GLN A 846 -21.02 25.98 -22.50
N GLY A 847 -21.14 27.31 -22.54
CA GLY A 847 -19.99 28.21 -22.69
C GLY A 847 -19.51 28.29 -24.14
N GLU A 848 -18.30 28.84 -24.34
CA GLU A 848 -17.64 29.04 -25.65
C GLU A 848 -17.33 27.71 -26.37
N ALA A 849 -18.38 27.02 -26.79
CA ALA A 849 -18.40 25.60 -27.07
C ALA A 849 -18.80 25.36 -28.54
N ASP A 850 -17.81 25.46 -29.42
CA ASP A 850 -18.00 25.59 -30.87
C ASP A 850 -17.97 24.28 -31.66
N MET A 851 -18.74 24.23 -32.75
CA MET A 851 -18.76 23.14 -33.75
C MET A 851 -19.12 21.74 -33.22
N ASN A 852 -19.52 21.63 -31.96
CA ASN A 852 -19.86 20.39 -31.27
C ASN A 852 -21.09 19.70 -31.89
N ARG A 853 -21.19 18.40 -31.64
CA ARG A 853 -22.32 17.56 -32.06
C ARG A 853 -22.96 16.88 -30.87
N VAL A 854 -24.00 17.53 -30.35
CA VAL A 854 -24.81 17.12 -29.19
C VAL A 854 -26.00 16.27 -29.64
N GLY A 855 -26.32 15.18 -28.94
CA GLY A 855 -27.55 14.43 -29.21
C GLY A 855 -28.06 13.51 -28.11
N ALA A 856 -29.31 13.71 -27.71
CA ALA A 856 -30.01 12.92 -26.70
C ALA A 856 -31.00 11.91 -27.36
N VAL A 857 -31.06 10.66 -26.88
CA VAL A 857 -31.91 9.61 -27.49
C VAL A 857 -32.56 8.66 -26.47
N ALA A 858 -33.89 8.68 -26.33
CA ALA A 858 -34.64 7.68 -25.55
C ALA A 858 -35.31 6.59 -26.42
N ARG A 859 -35.72 5.50 -25.77
CA ARG A 859 -36.61 4.46 -26.32
C ARG A 859 -37.42 3.79 -25.20
N GLY A 860 -38.71 4.05 -25.21
CA GLY A 860 -39.67 3.69 -24.17
C GLY A 860 -40.70 4.81 -24.06
N ASP A 861 -41.55 4.71 -23.06
CA ASP A 861 -42.68 5.60 -22.85
C ASP A 861 -42.38 6.58 -21.69
N ASP A 862 -43.07 7.72 -21.65
CA ASP A 862 -43.00 8.74 -20.58
C ASP A 862 -41.59 9.35 -20.31
N ASN A 863 -40.63 9.26 -21.27
CA ASN A 863 -39.28 9.82 -21.10
C ASN A 863 -39.22 11.33 -21.42
N MET A 864 -38.32 12.04 -20.72
CA MET A 864 -37.94 13.43 -21.04
C MET A 864 -36.59 13.44 -21.77
N VAL A 865 -36.52 14.07 -22.96
CA VAL A 865 -35.33 14.04 -23.82
C VAL A 865 -34.94 15.45 -24.27
N MET A 866 -33.84 15.97 -23.75
CA MET A 866 -33.41 17.37 -23.91
C MET A 866 -32.03 17.44 -24.58
N ALA A 867 -31.86 18.35 -25.55
CA ALA A 867 -30.56 18.60 -26.18
C ALA A 867 -30.26 20.10 -26.30
N LEU A 868 -29.16 20.59 -25.72
CA LEU A 868 -28.90 22.03 -25.55
C LEU A 868 -27.57 22.50 -26.17
N ALA A 869 -27.54 23.77 -26.59
CA ALA A 869 -26.33 24.59 -26.77
C ALA A 869 -26.56 25.96 -26.10
N VAL A 870 -25.66 26.44 -25.24
CA VAL A 870 -25.93 27.59 -24.35
C VAL A 870 -24.69 28.47 -24.17
N GLN A 871 -24.85 29.81 -24.20
CA GLN A 871 -23.83 30.85 -23.93
C GLN A 871 -22.60 30.81 -24.88
N LEU A 872 -22.63 31.51 -26.01
CA LEU A 872 -21.49 31.60 -26.96
C LEU A 872 -21.11 30.27 -27.64
N ALA A 873 -22.08 29.36 -27.80
CA ALA A 873 -21.87 28.06 -28.42
C ALA A 873 -22.24 28.10 -29.93
N ASP A 874 -21.29 28.34 -30.83
CA ASP A 874 -21.53 28.54 -32.26
C ASP A 874 -21.36 27.28 -33.14
N MET A 875 -22.00 27.28 -34.31
CA MET A 875 -21.92 26.27 -35.38
C MET A 875 -22.28 24.81 -34.99
N ASN A 876 -22.79 24.59 -33.79
CA ASN A 876 -23.15 23.31 -33.21
C ASN A 876 -24.26 22.58 -33.97
N ARG A 877 -24.32 21.26 -33.74
CA ARG A 877 -25.41 20.40 -34.22
C ARG A 877 -26.05 19.66 -33.06
N VAL A 878 -27.17 20.20 -32.60
CA VAL A 878 -27.97 19.75 -31.46
C VAL A 878 -29.18 18.94 -31.94
N GLY A 879 -29.56 17.86 -31.26
CA GLY A 879 -30.85 17.20 -31.54
C GLY A 879 -31.27 16.08 -30.60
N ALA A 880 -32.50 16.16 -30.11
CA ALA A 880 -33.15 15.18 -29.24
C ALA A 880 -34.05 14.22 -30.04
N VAL A 881 -34.10 12.94 -29.67
CA VAL A 881 -34.92 11.91 -30.36
C VAL A 881 -35.54 10.90 -29.40
N ALA A 882 -36.87 10.89 -29.24
CA ALA A 882 -37.60 9.84 -28.53
C ALA A 882 -38.24 8.79 -29.47
N ARG A 883 -38.62 7.64 -28.91
CA ARG A 883 -39.52 6.65 -29.53
C ARG A 883 -40.29 5.87 -28.48
N GLY A 884 -41.61 5.93 -28.58
CA GLY A 884 -42.59 5.46 -27.60
C GLY A 884 -43.59 6.59 -27.36
N ASP A 885 -44.43 6.41 -26.35
CA ASP A 885 -45.60 7.24 -26.10
C ASP A 885 -45.34 8.23 -24.94
N ASN A 886 -46.14 9.29 -24.82
CA ASN A 886 -46.06 10.35 -23.79
C ASN A 886 -44.71 11.11 -23.65
N ASN A 887 -43.71 10.94 -24.52
CA ASN A 887 -42.39 11.56 -24.32
C ASN A 887 -42.38 13.08 -24.62
N THR A 888 -41.68 13.85 -23.78
CA THR A 888 -41.34 15.26 -24.04
C THR A 888 -39.95 15.36 -24.68
N VAL A 889 -39.83 16.04 -25.81
CA VAL A 889 -38.59 16.09 -26.61
C VAL A 889 -38.23 17.53 -26.98
N GLU A 890 -37.21 18.08 -26.33
CA GLU A 890 -36.77 19.47 -26.46
C GLU A 890 -35.38 19.55 -27.13
N ALA A 891 -35.17 20.55 -27.99
CA ALA A 891 -33.83 20.92 -28.43
C ALA A 891 -33.66 22.44 -28.58
N ALA A 892 -32.66 23.05 -27.94
CA ALA A 892 -32.50 24.51 -27.89
C ALA A 892 -31.10 25.00 -28.25
N ALA A 893 -31.03 26.27 -28.71
CA ALA A 893 -29.81 27.09 -28.75
C ALA A 893 -30.10 28.44 -28.06
N VAL A 894 -29.34 28.80 -27.01
CA VAL A 894 -29.72 29.88 -26.09
C VAL A 894 -28.51 30.77 -25.77
N VAL A 895 -28.72 32.08 -25.66
CA VAL A 895 -27.69 33.10 -25.32
C VAL A 895 -26.52 33.15 -26.32
N VAL A 896 -26.64 34.08 -27.28
CA VAL A 896 -25.58 34.50 -28.21
C VAL A 896 -24.91 33.31 -28.89
N SER A 897 -25.71 32.44 -29.51
CA SER A 897 -25.25 31.16 -30.10
C SER A 897 -25.75 31.02 -31.54
N SER A 898 -24.81 31.05 -32.50
CA SER A 898 -25.06 31.34 -33.91
C SER A 898 -24.71 30.20 -34.88
N GLY A 899 -25.40 30.13 -36.02
CA GLY A 899 -25.15 29.16 -37.10
C GLY A 899 -25.48 27.69 -36.78
N ASN A 900 -26.03 27.43 -35.60
CA ASN A 900 -26.37 26.13 -35.04
C ASN A 900 -27.46 25.40 -35.84
N ARG A 901 -27.53 24.07 -35.65
CA ARG A 901 -28.55 23.20 -36.26
C ARG A 901 -29.24 22.37 -35.20
N VAL A 902 -30.38 22.88 -34.76
CA VAL A 902 -31.21 22.38 -33.65
C VAL A 902 -32.38 21.58 -34.22
N GLY A 903 -32.69 20.41 -33.64
CA GLY A 903 -33.88 19.66 -34.08
C GLY A 903 -34.29 18.50 -33.20
N ALA A 904 -35.49 18.62 -32.61
CA ALA A 904 -36.18 17.59 -31.84
C ALA A 904 -37.06 16.68 -32.73
N VAL A 905 -37.10 15.37 -32.42
CA VAL A 905 -37.88 14.37 -33.18
C VAL A 905 -38.50 13.30 -32.29
N ALA A 906 -39.82 13.22 -32.20
CA ALA A 906 -40.50 12.11 -31.53
C ALA A 906 -41.15 11.10 -32.51
N ARG A 907 -41.52 9.93 -31.99
CA ARG A 907 -42.37 8.95 -32.69
C ARG A 907 -43.07 7.98 -31.72
N GLY A 908 -44.40 8.00 -31.78
CA GLY A 908 -45.34 7.32 -30.89
C GLY A 908 -46.43 8.34 -30.52
N ASP A 909 -47.27 8.01 -29.57
CA ASP A 909 -48.51 8.76 -29.30
C ASP A 909 -48.33 9.75 -28.13
N ARG A 910 -49.09 10.85 -28.09
CA ARG A 910 -48.98 11.94 -27.07
C ARG A 910 -47.60 12.55 -26.87
N ASN A 911 -46.77 12.57 -27.91
CA ASN A 911 -45.44 13.16 -27.80
C ASN A 911 -45.49 14.69 -27.97
N GLU A 912 -44.81 15.41 -27.07
CA GLU A 912 -44.58 16.85 -27.14
C GLU A 912 -43.17 17.12 -27.69
N VAL A 913 -43.05 17.99 -28.69
CA VAL A 913 -41.79 18.18 -29.43
C VAL A 913 -41.52 19.67 -29.66
N GLU A 914 -40.55 20.22 -28.93
CA GLU A 914 -40.13 21.62 -29.02
C GLU A 914 -38.74 21.76 -29.63
N ALA A 915 -38.51 22.83 -30.40
CA ALA A 915 -37.16 23.27 -30.73
C ALA A 915 -37.05 24.79 -30.78
N SER A 916 -36.05 25.39 -30.13
CA SER A 916 -35.97 26.85 -29.93
C SER A 916 -34.60 27.45 -30.28
N ALA A 917 -34.59 28.76 -30.53
CA ALA A 917 -33.42 29.64 -30.54
C ALA A 917 -33.74 30.92 -29.75
N ALA A 918 -32.87 31.42 -28.87
CA ALA A 918 -33.20 32.60 -28.06
C ALA A 918 -32.00 33.46 -27.62
N PHE A 919 -32.25 34.76 -27.41
CA PHE A 919 -31.32 35.76 -26.87
C PHE A 919 -30.07 35.99 -27.74
N GLY A 920 -30.20 36.63 -28.91
CA GLY A 920 -29.05 36.93 -29.80
C GLY A 920 -28.54 35.72 -30.60
N ALA A 921 -29.38 34.73 -30.84
CA ALA A 921 -29.00 33.45 -31.44
C ALA A 921 -29.27 33.45 -32.95
N ASP A 922 -28.26 33.81 -33.76
CA ASP A 922 -28.43 34.16 -35.18
C ASP A 922 -28.14 33.02 -36.18
N MET A 923 -28.68 33.11 -37.40
CA MET A 923 -28.40 32.23 -38.55
C MET A 923 -28.65 30.72 -38.32
N ASN A 924 -29.25 30.36 -37.19
CA ASN A 924 -29.53 28.99 -36.77
C ASN A 924 -30.60 28.34 -37.64
N ARG A 925 -30.65 27.01 -37.58
CA ARG A 925 -31.68 26.21 -38.23
C ARG A 925 -32.36 25.29 -37.24
N VAL A 926 -33.50 25.74 -36.76
CA VAL A 926 -34.38 25.10 -35.78
C VAL A 926 -35.45 24.25 -36.48
N GLY A 927 -35.85 23.09 -35.93
CA GLY A 927 -36.99 22.35 -36.46
C GLY A 927 -37.39 21.08 -35.72
N ALA A 928 -38.58 21.12 -35.11
CA ALA A 928 -39.24 20.03 -34.43
C ALA A 928 -40.08 19.13 -35.37
N VAL A 929 -40.10 17.80 -35.15
CA VAL A 929 -40.84 16.84 -35.99
C VAL A 929 -41.45 15.68 -35.19
N ALA A 930 -42.78 15.59 -35.13
CA ALA A 930 -43.50 14.46 -34.52
C ALA A 930 -44.09 13.47 -35.55
N ARG A 931 -44.46 12.26 -35.09
CA ARG A 931 -45.12 11.18 -35.85
C ARG A 931 -45.79 10.13 -34.93
N GLY A 932 -47.10 10.17 -34.84
CA GLY A 932 -47.94 9.22 -34.11
C GLY A 932 -49.29 9.88 -33.87
N ASP A 933 -50.02 9.49 -32.85
CA ASP A 933 -51.32 10.09 -32.51
C ASP A 933 -51.14 11.18 -31.42
N ASP A 934 -52.07 12.14 -31.30
CA ASP A 934 -52.05 13.25 -30.32
C ASP A 934 -50.73 14.07 -30.22
N ASN A 935 -50.22 14.68 -31.31
CA ASN A 935 -48.91 15.38 -31.28
C ASN A 935 -49.01 16.90 -31.00
N THR A 936 -48.17 17.43 -30.10
CA THR A 936 -47.87 18.87 -29.99
C THR A 936 -46.48 19.15 -30.55
N VAL A 937 -46.35 20.13 -31.46
CA VAL A 937 -45.06 20.47 -32.10
C VAL A 937 -44.84 21.98 -32.14
N ILE A 938 -43.79 22.44 -31.47
CA ILE A 938 -43.41 23.86 -31.33
C ILE A 938 -42.03 24.06 -31.98
N ALA A 939 -41.83 25.16 -32.70
CA ALA A 939 -40.49 25.54 -33.19
C ALA A 939 -40.35 27.06 -33.28
N GLU A 940 -39.47 27.69 -32.51
CA GLU A 940 -39.55 29.14 -32.25
C GLU A 940 -38.17 29.84 -32.23
N ALA A 941 -38.18 31.18 -32.33
CA ALA A 941 -37.02 32.07 -32.23
C ALA A 941 -37.40 33.32 -31.42
N PHE A 942 -36.60 33.75 -30.45
CA PHE A 942 -36.94 34.82 -29.50
C PHE A 942 -35.78 35.79 -29.23
N GLU A 943 -36.12 37.06 -28.96
CA GLU A 943 -35.23 38.09 -28.39
C GLU A 943 -33.90 38.29 -29.15
N GLY A 944 -33.98 38.98 -30.29
CA GLY A 944 -32.84 39.36 -31.14
C GLY A 944 -32.17 38.19 -31.86
N ALA A 945 -32.92 37.12 -32.12
CA ALA A 945 -32.42 35.93 -32.79
C ALA A 945 -32.71 36.02 -34.31
N ASP A 946 -31.75 36.50 -35.09
CA ASP A 946 -31.96 36.95 -36.47
C ASP A 946 -31.52 35.94 -37.54
N ASP A 947 -32.00 36.13 -38.79
CA ASP A 947 -31.66 35.33 -39.99
C ASP A 947 -31.92 33.80 -39.87
N ASN A 948 -32.61 33.36 -38.81
CA ASN A 948 -32.86 31.97 -38.49
C ASN A 948 -33.83 31.29 -39.46
N ARG A 949 -33.75 29.97 -39.52
CA ARG A 949 -34.72 29.14 -40.24
C ARG A 949 -35.39 28.13 -39.33
N VAL A 950 -36.60 28.48 -38.92
CA VAL A 950 -37.48 27.77 -38.00
C VAL A 950 -38.54 26.95 -38.75
N GLY A 951 -38.97 25.80 -38.22
CA GLY A 951 -40.16 25.11 -38.76
C GLY A 951 -40.53 23.77 -38.14
N ALA A 952 -41.73 23.73 -37.55
CA ALA A 952 -42.36 22.55 -36.95
C ALA A 952 -43.12 21.69 -38.00
N VAL A 953 -43.07 20.35 -37.88
CA VAL A 953 -43.71 19.42 -38.83
C VAL A 953 -44.34 18.18 -38.16
N ALA A 954 -45.66 18.05 -38.22
CA ALA A 954 -46.40 16.91 -37.68
C ALA A 954 -47.04 16.00 -38.76
N ARG A 955 -47.39 14.76 -38.39
CA ARG A 955 -48.02 13.71 -39.23
C ARG A 955 -48.66 12.62 -38.34
N GLY A 956 -49.97 12.39 -38.43
CA GLY A 956 -50.72 11.46 -37.59
C GLY A 956 -51.80 12.17 -36.78
N ASP A 957 -52.57 11.44 -35.98
CA ASP A 957 -53.97 11.79 -35.74
C ASP A 957 -54.21 12.07 -34.23
N ASP A 958 -54.25 13.30 -33.72
CA ASP A 958 -54.28 14.62 -34.36
C ASP A 958 -52.96 15.44 -34.14
N ASN A 959 -52.94 16.74 -34.49
CA ASN A 959 -51.74 17.59 -34.24
C ASN A 959 -51.99 19.10 -34.07
N THR A 960 -51.47 19.68 -32.99
CA THR A 960 -51.23 21.13 -32.84
C THR A 960 -49.81 21.47 -33.29
N VAL A 961 -49.64 22.51 -34.11
CA VAL A 961 -48.32 22.92 -34.64
C VAL A 961 -48.15 24.44 -34.55
N ASN A 962 -47.23 24.93 -33.70
CA ASN A 962 -46.82 26.34 -33.70
C ASN A 962 -45.47 26.52 -34.39
N ALA A 963 -45.21 27.73 -34.92
CA ALA A 963 -43.85 28.18 -35.13
C ALA A 963 -43.74 29.72 -35.09
N GLY A 964 -42.77 30.26 -34.37
CA GLY A 964 -42.68 31.69 -34.06
C GLY A 964 -41.34 32.34 -34.45
N ALA A 965 -41.36 33.67 -34.46
CA ALA A 965 -40.22 34.57 -34.36
C ALA A 965 -40.69 35.80 -33.57
N GLN A 966 -40.08 36.13 -32.44
CA GLN A 966 -40.49 37.28 -31.61
C GLN A 966 -39.30 38.20 -31.36
N SER A 967 -39.47 39.50 -31.66
CA SER A 967 -38.42 40.52 -31.60
C SER A 967 -37.14 40.09 -32.32
N ALA A 968 -37.31 39.64 -33.57
CA ALA A 968 -36.32 38.84 -34.29
C ALA A 968 -36.50 38.96 -35.82
N ASP A 969 -35.43 39.29 -36.53
CA ASP A 969 -35.45 39.80 -37.91
C ASP A 969 -35.05 38.77 -38.98
N MET A 970 -35.54 38.99 -40.21
CA MET A 970 -35.18 38.26 -41.45
C MET A 970 -35.46 36.73 -41.46
N ASN A 971 -35.97 36.19 -40.35
CA ASN A 971 -36.21 34.78 -40.12
C ASN A 971 -37.19 34.14 -41.12
N ARG A 972 -37.07 32.82 -41.27
CA ARG A 972 -37.98 32.02 -42.08
C ARG A 972 -38.64 30.92 -41.27
N VAL A 973 -39.90 31.19 -40.92
CA VAL A 973 -40.80 30.34 -40.14
C VAL A 973 -41.74 29.54 -41.09
N ASP A 974 -41.58 28.22 -41.22
CA ASP A 974 -42.49 27.35 -42.02
C ASP A 974 -43.14 26.23 -41.15
N ALA A 975 -44.37 26.39 -40.66
CA ALA A 975 -45.13 25.37 -39.89
C ALA A 975 -45.99 24.44 -40.78
N VAL A 976 -45.97 23.11 -40.56
CA VAL A 976 -46.62 22.14 -41.47
C VAL A 976 -47.25 20.89 -40.81
N ALA A 977 -48.58 20.83 -40.74
CA ALA A 977 -49.34 19.61 -40.42
C ALA A 977 -49.68 18.75 -41.67
N ARG A 978 -49.96 17.45 -41.46
CA ARG A 978 -50.40 16.50 -42.51
C ARG A 978 -51.42 15.46 -42.03
N GLY A 979 -52.45 15.93 -41.32
CA GLY A 979 -53.61 15.12 -40.95
C GLY A 979 -53.34 14.10 -39.85
N GLU A 980 -54.31 13.82 -38.98
CA GLU A 980 -55.65 14.45 -38.87
C GLU A 980 -55.64 15.77 -38.03
N ASN A 981 -56.61 16.07 -37.16
CA ASN A 981 -57.42 17.31 -37.06
C ASN A 981 -56.79 18.72 -37.06
N ASN A 982 -55.46 18.85 -37.06
CA ASN A 982 -54.71 20.09 -37.32
C ASN A 982 -54.94 21.16 -36.21
N THR A 983 -54.88 22.45 -36.57
CA THR A 983 -54.41 23.63 -35.81
C THR A 983 -52.94 23.90 -36.12
N VAL A 984 -52.71 24.82 -37.07
CA VAL A 984 -51.36 25.25 -37.47
C VAL A 984 -51.25 26.77 -37.38
N VAL A 985 -50.42 27.25 -36.45
CA VAL A 985 -50.08 28.66 -36.26
C VAL A 985 -48.68 28.91 -36.83
N ALA A 986 -48.44 30.12 -37.34
CA ALA A 986 -47.09 30.63 -37.55
C ALA A 986 -47.06 32.15 -37.36
N GLY A 987 -46.11 32.70 -36.59
CA GLY A 987 -46.07 34.11 -36.20
C GLY A 987 -44.77 34.85 -36.55
N ALA A 988 -44.84 36.19 -36.43
CA ALA A 988 -43.74 37.14 -36.32
C ALA A 988 -44.25 38.29 -35.42
N GLU A 989 -43.68 38.53 -34.24
CA GLU A 989 -44.37 39.34 -33.21
C GLU A 989 -43.40 40.30 -32.50
N GLY A 990 -43.81 41.57 -32.30
CA GLY A 990 -43.11 42.55 -31.46
C GLY A 990 -41.74 43.00 -31.97
N GLU A 991 -41.67 43.99 -32.86
CA GLU A 991 -40.44 44.48 -33.53
C GLU A 991 -39.68 43.35 -34.26
N ALA A 992 -40.39 42.60 -35.12
CA ALA A 992 -39.85 41.44 -35.85
C ALA A 992 -39.96 41.63 -37.38
N ASP A 993 -38.94 42.21 -38.01
CA ASP A 993 -38.97 42.71 -39.38
C ASP A 993 -38.51 41.70 -40.46
N MET A 994 -38.96 41.93 -41.71
CA MET A 994 -38.50 41.23 -42.94
C MET A 994 -38.70 39.70 -43.00
N ASN A 995 -39.22 39.08 -41.94
CA ASN A 995 -39.52 37.67 -41.77
C ASN A 995 -40.45 37.06 -42.84
N ARG A 996 -40.36 35.74 -42.99
CA ARG A 996 -41.09 34.95 -43.99
C ARG A 996 -41.92 33.81 -43.41
N VAL A 997 -42.96 34.19 -42.67
CA VAL A 997 -43.96 33.32 -42.02
C VAL A 997 -44.82 32.51 -43.02
N GLY A 998 -45.04 31.22 -42.75
CA GLY A 998 -45.83 30.33 -43.62
C GLY A 998 -46.40 29.06 -42.97
N ALA A 999 -47.66 29.11 -42.54
CA ALA A 999 -48.42 27.97 -42.00
C ALA A 999 -49.10 27.12 -43.10
N VAL A 1000 -49.01 25.78 -43.02
CA VAL A 1000 -49.55 24.85 -44.05
C VAL A 1000 -50.20 23.59 -43.48
N ALA A 1001 -51.54 23.51 -43.50
CA ALA A 1001 -52.29 22.27 -43.25
C ALA A 1001 -52.54 21.44 -44.53
N ARG A 1002 -52.67 20.12 -44.38
CA ARG A 1002 -53.00 19.18 -45.48
C ARG A 1002 -54.14 18.20 -45.20
N GLY A 1003 -55.03 18.57 -44.29
CA GLY A 1003 -56.35 17.94 -44.14
C GLY A 1003 -56.32 16.62 -43.37
N ASP A 1004 -57.36 16.26 -42.63
CA ASP A 1004 -58.56 17.04 -42.25
C ASP A 1004 -58.52 17.29 -40.73
N ASP A 1005 -59.19 18.27 -40.10
CA ASP A 1005 -60.18 19.24 -40.60
C ASP A 1005 -59.80 20.74 -40.36
N ASN A 1006 -58.50 21.07 -40.30
CA ASN A 1006 -57.81 22.40 -40.41
C ASN A 1006 -57.68 23.34 -39.19
N MET A 1007 -58.23 24.55 -39.23
CA MET A 1007 -57.65 25.78 -38.62
C MET A 1007 -56.18 26.05 -39.01
N VAL A 1008 -55.94 27.14 -39.75
CA VAL A 1008 -54.59 27.61 -40.11
C VAL A 1008 -54.49 29.13 -39.95
N MET A 1009 -53.60 29.58 -39.07
CA MET A 1009 -53.36 30.99 -38.78
C MET A 1009 -51.94 31.38 -39.20
N ALA A 1010 -51.75 32.61 -39.69
CA ALA A 1010 -50.42 33.17 -39.93
C ALA A 1010 -50.40 34.67 -39.62
N LEU A 1011 -49.50 35.11 -38.74
CA LEU A 1011 -49.50 36.45 -38.14
C LEU A 1011 -48.25 37.26 -38.55
N ALA A 1012 -48.36 38.59 -38.48
CA ALA A 1012 -47.23 39.48 -38.16
C ALA A 1012 -47.76 40.72 -37.40
N VAL A 1013 -47.44 40.89 -36.11
CA VAL A 1013 -48.09 41.90 -35.23
C VAL A 1013 -47.08 42.67 -34.39
N ASP A 1014 -47.51 43.82 -33.87
CA ASP A 1014 -46.74 44.72 -33.00
C ASP A 1014 -45.42 45.20 -33.64
N ASP A 1015 -45.50 46.25 -34.47
CA ASP A 1015 -44.36 46.91 -35.14
C ASP A 1015 -43.47 45.97 -35.99
N ALA A 1016 -44.08 44.93 -36.58
CA ALA A 1016 -43.40 43.89 -37.38
C ALA A 1016 -43.50 44.15 -38.91
N ASP A 1017 -42.57 44.93 -39.46
CA ASP A 1017 -42.58 45.53 -40.81
C ASP A 1017 -42.05 44.62 -41.95
N ASP A 1018 -42.44 44.95 -43.20
CA ASP A 1018 -42.05 44.34 -44.49
C ASP A 1018 -42.25 42.79 -44.63
N ASN A 1019 -42.86 42.16 -43.62
CA ASN A 1019 -43.03 40.71 -43.47
C ASN A 1019 -43.84 40.02 -44.59
N ARG A 1020 -43.63 38.71 -44.76
CA ARG A 1020 -44.18 37.94 -45.91
C ARG A 1020 -45.10 36.76 -45.56
N VAL A 1021 -46.00 36.99 -44.62
CA VAL A 1021 -47.04 36.11 -44.07
C VAL A 1021 -47.87 35.36 -45.13
N GLY A 1022 -48.13 34.05 -44.93
CA GLY A 1022 -49.06 33.30 -45.80
C GLY A 1022 -49.51 31.91 -45.30
N ALA A 1023 -50.76 31.84 -44.85
CA ALA A 1023 -51.47 30.60 -44.48
C ALA A 1023 -52.03 29.80 -45.68
N VAL A 1024 -51.95 28.47 -45.63
CA VAL A 1024 -52.46 27.57 -46.69
C VAL A 1024 -53.13 26.30 -46.13
N ALA A 1025 -54.37 26.02 -46.52
CA ALA A 1025 -55.08 24.78 -46.20
C ALA A 1025 -55.54 24.00 -47.44
N ARG A 1026 -55.69 22.68 -47.28
CA ARG A 1026 -56.16 21.75 -48.32
C ARG A 1026 -56.69 20.46 -47.66
N GLY A 1027 -58.01 20.37 -47.50
CA GLY A 1027 -58.70 19.27 -46.79
C GLY A 1027 -60.23 19.40 -46.86
N ASN A 1028 -60.99 18.78 -45.96
CA ASN A 1028 -62.37 19.16 -45.62
C ASN A 1028 -62.37 20.38 -44.66
N ARG A 1029 -63.51 20.88 -44.16
CA ARG A 1029 -63.69 22.11 -43.29
C ARG A 1029 -62.56 23.18 -43.18
N ASN A 1030 -62.07 23.77 -44.28
CA ASN A 1030 -60.98 24.77 -44.20
C ASN A 1030 -61.42 26.05 -43.47
N GLU A 1031 -60.62 26.49 -42.51
CA GLU A 1031 -60.64 27.81 -41.86
C GLU A 1031 -59.19 28.33 -41.92
N VAL A 1032 -58.98 29.48 -42.55
CA VAL A 1032 -57.63 29.97 -42.90
C VAL A 1032 -57.56 31.48 -42.73
N GLU A 1033 -56.82 31.90 -41.71
CA GLU A 1033 -56.71 33.30 -41.32
C GLU A 1033 -55.27 33.78 -41.56
N ALA A 1034 -55.12 35.06 -41.91
CA ALA A 1034 -53.83 35.71 -41.87
C ALA A 1034 -53.99 37.19 -41.51
N PHE A 1035 -53.32 37.63 -40.46
CA PHE A 1035 -53.61 38.87 -39.74
C PHE A 1035 -52.32 39.67 -39.57
N VAL A 1036 -52.40 41.00 -39.67
CA VAL A 1036 -51.26 41.90 -39.44
C VAL A 1036 -51.74 43.20 -38.80
N GLU A 1037 -51.14 43.62 -37.69
CA GLU A 1037 -51.57 44.77 -36.88
C GLU A 1037 -50.36 45.60 -36.46
N PHE A 1038 -50.49 46.94 -36.48
CA PHE A 1038 -49.39 47.90 -36.26
C PHE A 1038 -48.13 47.58 -37.08
N ALA A 1039 -48.26 47.38 -38.40
CA ALA A 1039 -47.17 46.78 -39.20
C ALA A 1039 -47.25 47.04 -40.73
N ASP A 1040 -46.31 47.83 -41.25
CA ASP A 1040 -46.23 48.41 -42.61
C ASP A 1040 -45.64 47.45 -43.66
N MET A 1041 -45.91 47.76 -44.95
CA MET A 1041 -45.35 47.18 -46.20
C MET A 1041 -45.58 45.67 -46.46
N ASN A 1042 -45.93 44.92 -45.42
CA ASN A 1042 -46.40 43.56 -45.28
C ASN A 1042 -47.17 42.92 -46.47
N ARG A 1043 -46.90 41.63 -46.71
CA ARG A 1043 -47.33 40.89 -47.92
C ARG A 1043 -48.17 39.63 -47.68
N VAL A 1044 -49.19 39.78 -46.84
CA VAL A 1044 -50.17 38.77 -46.39
C VAL A 1044 -50.94 38.04 -47.52
N GLY A 1045 -51.21 36.74 -47.37
CA GLY A 1045 -52.20 36.05 -48.22
C GLY A 1045 -52.58 34.60 -47.87
N ALA A 1046 -53.76 34.43 -47.29
CA ALA A 1046 -54.39 33.14 -46.98
C ALA A 1046 -54.96 32.38 -48.21
N VAL A 1047 -54.85 31.04 -48.24
CA VAL A 1047 -55.29 30.18 -49.36
C VAL A 1047 -55.93 28.85 -48.91
N ALA A 1048 -57.25 28.69 -49.08
CA ALA A 1048 -57.99 27.46 -48.78
C ALA A 1048 -58.40 26.66 -50.03
N ARG A 1049 -58.48 25.32 -49.91
CA ARG A 1049 -58.88 24.38 -50.97
C ARG A 1049 -59.60 23.14 -50.43
N GLY A 1050 -60.80 23.34 -49.87
CA GLY A 1050 -61.60 22.27 -49.28
C GLY A 1050 -63.09 22.26 -49.61
N ASN A 1051 -63.87 21.42 -48.92
CA ASN A 1051 -65.33 21.35 -49.13
C ASN A 1051 -66.07 22.60 -48.59
N ARG A 1052 -65.83 22.96 -47.34
CA ARG A 1052 -66.10 24.28 -46.75
C ARG A 1052 -64.77 25.03 -46.67
N ASN A 1053 -64.81 26.35 -46.84
CA ASN A 1053 -63.66 27.25 -46.75
C ASN A 1053 -64.19 28.55 -46.16
N ASP A 1054 -63.72 28.95 -44.99
CA ASP A 1054 -63.66 30.35 -44.58
C ASP A 1054 -62.20 30.84 -44.73
N VAL A 1055 -62.04 32.08 -45.19
CA VAL A 1055 -60.73 32.68 -45.47
C VAL A 1055 -60.73 34.16 -45.13
N THR A 1056 -60.15 34.51 -43.99
CA THR A 1056 -60.05 35.88 -43.46
C THR A 1056 -58.66 36.44 -43.74
N VAL A 1057 -58.57 37.72 -44.08
CA VAL A 1057 -57.31 38.48 -44.01
C VAL A 1057 -57.59 39.90 -43.50
N VAL A 1058 -57.07 40.29 -42.35
CA VAL A 1058 -57.27 41.61 -41.73
C VAL A 1058 -55.96 42.40 -41.77
N THR A 1059 -56.02 43.75 -41.81
CA THR A 1059 -54.99 44.57 -41.15
C THR A 1059 -55.54 45.75 -40.39
N GLU A 1060 -54.94 46.13 -39.28
CA GLU A 1060 -55.34 47.30 -38.48
C GLU A 1060 -54.10 48.16 -38.19
N ALA A 1061 -54.23 49.49 -38.30
CA ALA A 1061 -53.14 50.46 -38.14
C ALA A 1061 -51.90 50.28 -39.07
N SER A 1062 -52.06 49.77 -40.31
CA SER A 1062 -50.93 49.37 -41.18
C SER A 1062 -50.96 49.89 -42.64
N ASP A 1063 -49.89 50.53 -43.10
CA ASP A 1063 -49.76 51.16 -44.43
C ASP A 1063 -49.15 50.24 -45.52
N ARG A 1064 -49.44 50.54 -46.79
CA ARG A 1064 -48.84 49.97 -48.04
C ARG A 1064 -49.04 48.46 -48.30
N ASN A 1065 -49.63 47.74 -47.37
CA ASN A 1065 -49.84 46.28 -47.33
C ASN A 1065 -50.56 45.63 -48.52
N ARG A 1066 -50.27 44.34 -48.78
CA ARG A 1066 -50.64 43.66 -50.03
C ARG A 1066 -51.47 42.38 -49.89
N LEU A 1067 -52.60 42.50 -49.22
CA LEU A 1067 -53.51 41.43 -48.80
C LEU A 1067 -54.15 40.61 -49.94
N ARG A 1068 -54.22 39.27 -49.79
CA ARG A 1068 -54.75 38.37 -50.82
C ARG A 1068 -55.37 37.06 -50.29
N ALA A 1069 -56.61 37.09 -49.83
CA ALA A 1069 -57.42 35.90 -49.55
C ALA A 1069 -57.83 35.11 -50.82
N MET A 1070 -57.80 33.78 -50.78
CA MET A 1070 -58.23 32.90 -51.88
C MET A 1070 -58.89 31.58 -51.42
N ALA A 1071 -60.11 31.31 -51.87
CA ALA A 1071 -60.80 30.03 -51.63
C ALA A 1071 -61.19 29.29 -52.92
N ARG A 1072 -61.13 27.96 -52.91
CA ARG A 1072 -61.60 27.10 -54.01
C ARG A 1072 -62.20 25.78 -53.51
N GLY A 1073 -63.51 25.76 -53.33
CA GLY A 1073 -64.26 24.62 -52.77
C GLY A 1073 -65.73 24.54 -53.14
N ASN A 1074 -66.53 23.81 -52.36
CA ASN A 1074 -67.98 23.74 -52.57
C ASN A 1074 -68.70 24.95 -51.95
N ARG A 1075 -68.44 25.24 -50.67
CA ARG A 1075 -68.76 26.51 -50.01
C ARG A 1075 -67.45 27.27 -49.77
N ASN A 1076 -67.49 28.58 -50.00
CA ASN A 1076 -66.38 29.49 -49.86
C ASN A 1076 -66.96 30.78 -49.32
N ASP A 1077 -66.58 31.19 -48.14
CA ASP A 1077 -66.82 32.53 -47.63
C ASP A 1077 -65.41 33.14 -47.42
N VAL A 1078 -65.23 34.42 -47.81
CA VAL A 1078 -63.90 35.02 -48.00
C VAL A 1078 -63.95 36.51 -47.66
N THR A 1079 -63.22 36.93 -46.65
CA THR A 1079 -63.26 38.27 -46.08
C THR A 1079 -61.87 38.92 -46.16
N VAL A 1080 -61.81 40.22 -46.45
CA VAL A 1080 -60.57 41.01 -46.30
C VAL A 1080 -60.91 42.39 -45.73
N VAL A 1081 -60.48 42.71 -44.52
CA VAL A 1081 -60.74 43.98 -43.83
C VAL A 1081 -59.46 44.81 -43.75
N THR A 1082 -59.54 46.15 -43.77
CA THR A 1082 -58.49 47.01 -43.21
C THR A 1082 -59.04 48.17 -42.38
N GLY A 1083 -58.52 48.38 -41.17
CA GLY A 1083 -58.77 49.58 -40.35
C GLY A 1083 -58.03 50.82 -40.86
N GLU A 1084 -57.64 51.71 -39.94
CA GLU A 1084 -56.87 52.94 -40.23
C GLU A 1084 -55.59 52.60 -41.03
N SER A 1085 -55.54 52.88 -42.34
CA SER A 1085 -54.51 52.31 -43.24
C SER A 1085 -54.44 52.95 -44.65
N ASP A 1086 -53.29 53.47 -45.08
CA ASP A 1086 -53.09 54.14 -46.39
C ASP A 1086 -52.44 53.18 -47.43
N ARG A 1087 -52.77 53.34 -48.73
CA ARG A 1087 -52.12 52.71 -49.93
C ARG A 1087 -52.26 51.19 -50.11
N ASN A 1088 -52.92 50.47 -49.21
CA ASN A 1088 -53.15 49.01 -49.19
C ASN A 1088 -53.81 48.43 -50.46
N ARG A 1089 -53.55 47.15 -50.74
CA ARG A 1089 -53.93 46.48 -52.02
C ARG A 1089 -54.69 45.16 -51.84
N LEU A 1090 -55.86 45.26 -51.22
CA LEU A 1090 -56.78 44.17 -50.89
C LEU A 1090 -57.28 43.37 -52.12
N ARG A 1091 -57.24 42.03 -52.08
CA ARG A 1091 -57.71 41.16 -53.18
C ARG A 1091 -58.27 39.79 -52.73
N ALA A 1092 -59.54 39.76 -52.31
CA ALA A 1092 -60.29 38.53 -52.08
C ALA A 1092 -60.71 37.81 -53.38
N MET A 1093 -60.67 36.46 -53.40
CA MET A 1093 -61.11 35.65 -54.55
C MET A 1093 -61.71 34.28 -54.16
N ALA A 1094 -62.96 34.01 -54.55
CA ALA A 1094 -63.61 32.70 -54.36
C ALA A 1094 -63.97 31.99 -55.69
N ARG A 1095 -63.87 30.66 -55.73
CA ARG A 1095 -64.26 29.83 -56.88
C ARG A 1095 -64.88 28.49 -56.47
N GLY A 1096 -66.20 28.47 -56.34
CA GLY A 1096 -66.97 27.29 -55.93
C GLY A 1096 -68.47 27.32 -56.19
N ASN A 1097 -69.23 26.40 -55.59
CA ASN A 1097 -70.68 26.30 -55.80
C ASN A 1097 -71.46 27.44 -55.10
N ARG A 1098 -71.10 27.76 -53.85
CA ARG A 1098 -71.49 28.99 -53.14
C ARG A 1098 -70.24 29.80 -52.82
N ASN A 1099 -70.33 31.12 -52.95
CA ASN A 1099 -69.23 32.06 -52.75
C ASN A 1099 -69.73 33.35 -52.08
N GLY A 1100 -69.48 33.54 -50.79
CA GLY A 1100 -69.41 34.88 -50.18
C GLY A 1100 -68.03 35.50 -50.49
N VAL A 1101 -67.97 36.79 -50.82
CA VAL A 1101 -66.70 37.54 -50.92
C VAL A 1101 -66.90 38.97 -50.45
N THR A 1102 -66.33 39.31 -49.31
CA THR A 1102 -66.38 40.64 -48.66
C THR A 1102 -64.99 41.28 -48.71
N VAL A 1103 -64.92 42.59 -48.94
CA VAL A 1103 -63.66 43.38 -48.83
C VAL A 1103 -63.97 44.79 -48.32
N GLU A 1104 -63.50 45.16 -47.15
CA GLU A 1104 -63.98 46.35 -46.41
C GLU A 1104 -62.79 47.19 -45.95
N THR A 1105 -62.96 48.52 -45.89
CA THR A 1105 -62.00 49.40 -45.19
C THR A 1105 -62.70 50.48 -44.37
N GLU A 1106 -62.01 50.99 -43.36
CA GLU A 1106 -62.41 52.12 -42.52
C GLU A 1106 -61.21 53.09 -42.38
N ALA A 1107 -61.44 54.40 -42.28
CA ALA A 1107 -60.38 55.41 -42.09
C ALA A 1107 -59.14 55.25 -43.02
N SER A 1108 -59.35 55.02 -44.32
CA SER A 1108 -58.40 54.31 -45.20
C SER A 1108 -58.19 55.01 -46.56
N ASP A 1109 -57.00 55.58 -46.83
CA ASP A 1109 -56.72 56.39 -48.04
C ASP A 1109 -56.05 55.59 -49.17
N ARG A 1110 -56.41 55.87 -50.44
CA ARG A 1110 -55.69 55.44 -51.68
C ARG A 1110 -55.66 53.92 -51.95
N ASN A 1111 -56.31 53.12 -51.12
CA ASN A 1111 -56.41 51.66 -51.16
C ASN A 1111 -57.07 51.12 -52.45
N ARG A 1112 -56.75 49.87 -52.80
CA ARG A 1112 -57.08 49.26 -54.09
C ARG A 1112 -57.81 47.91 -53.98
N LEU A 1113 -59.02 47.97 -53.43
CA LEU A 1113 -59.90 46.82 -53.18
C LEU A 1113 -60.34 46.07 -54.45
N ARG A 1114 -60.28 44.73 -54.42
CA ARG A 1114 -60.74 43.87 -55.55
C ARG A 1114 -61.29 42.51 -55.11
N ALA A 1115 -62.57 42.47 -54.73
CA ALA A 1115 -63.34 41.23 -54.57
C ALA A 1115 -63.67 40.53 -55.91
N MET A 1116 -63.57 39.20 -55.99
CA MET A 1116 -64.02 38.42 -57.15
C MET A 1116 -64.57 37.03 -56.82
N ALA A 1117 -65.77 36.69 -57.30
CA ALA A 1117 -66.38 35.37 -57.14
C ALA A 1117 -66.71 34.69 -58.47
N ARG A 1118 -66.57 33.35 -58.54
CA ARG A 1118 -66.93 32.55 -59.73
C ARG A 1118 -67.47 31.15 -59.40
N GLY A 1119 -68.79 31.01 -59.49
CA GLY A 1119 -69.49 29.73 -59.66
C GLY A 1119 -71.00 29.84 -59.54
N ASN A 1120 -71.71 28.90 -58.91
CA ASN A 1120 -73.17 28.82 -59.09
C ASN A 1120 -73.96 29.95 -58.40
N ARG A 1121 -73.75 30.17 -57.10
CA ARG A 1121 -74.20 31.34 -56.35
C ARG A 1121 -72.99 32.15 -55.90
N ASN A 1122 -73.06 33.47 -56.02
CA ASN A 1122 -71.99 34.39 -55.66
C ASN A 1122 -72.64 35.63 -55.06
N ASP A 1123 -72.28 36.01 -53.85
CA ASP A 1123 -72.75 37.23 -53.22
C ASP A 1123 -71.48 38.00 -52.79
N VAL A 1124 -71.28 39.20 -53.35
CA VAL A 1124 -69.97 39.90 -53.32
C VAL A 1124 -70.16 41.34 -52.84
N THR A 1125 -69.59 41.69 -51.69
CA THR A 1125 -69.68 43.01 -51.06
C THR A 1125 -68.31 43.69 -51.07
N VAL A 1126 -68.29 45.02 -51.20
CA VAL A 1126 -67.08 45.84 -50.99
C VAL A 1126 -67.48 47.19 -50.36
N VAL A 1127 -67.08 47.47 -49.12
CA VAL A 1127 -67.41 48.72 -48.39
C VAL A 1127 -66.14 49.57 -48.19
N THR A 1128 -66.25 50.89 -48.12
CA THR A 1128 -65.22 51.76 -47.50
C THR A 1128 -65.86 52.93 -46.72
N ALA A 1129 -65.59 53.07 -45.43
CA ALA A 1129 -66.03 54.20 -44.60
C ALA A 1129 -64.87 55.18 -44.33
N GLU A 1130 -65.13 56.49 -44.28
CA GLU A 1130 -64.15 57.55 -43.95
C GLU A 1130 -62.83 57.48 -44.76
N SER A 1131 -62.93 57.18 -46.07
CA SER A 1131 -61.84 56.63 -46.88
C SER A 1131 -61.67 57.35 -48.25
N ASP A 1132 -60.57 58.08 -48.48
CA ASP A 1132 -60.35 58.93 -49.69
C ASP A 1132 -59.62 58.19 -50.85
N ARG A 1133 -59.94 58.55 -52.11
CA ARG A 1133 -59.17 58.22 -53.35
C ARG A 1133 -59.05 56.74 -53.72
N ASN A 1134 -59.73 55.85 -53.00
CA ASN A 1134 -59.73 54.40 -53.15
C ASN A 1134 -60.30 53.89 -54.50
N ARG A 1135 -60.02 52.63 -54.81
CA ARG A 1135 -60.35 52.01 -56.11
C ARG A 1135 -61.06 50.66 -55.99
N LEU A 1136 -62.29 50.70 -55.46
CA LEU A 1136 -63.15 49.54 -55.24
C LEU A 1136 -63.57 48.82 -56.54
N ARG A 1137 -63.43 47.50 -56.60
CA ARG A 1137 -63.85 46.68 -57.76
C ARG A 1137 -64.34 45.28 -57.41
N ALA A 1138 -65.64 45.14 -57.12
CA ALA A 1138 -66.33 43.86 -57.02
C ALA A 1138 -66.62 43.21 -58.39
N MET A 1139 -66.50 41.88 -58.51
CA MET A 1139 -66.93 41.14 -59.70
C MET A 1139 -67.47 39.73 -59.41
N ALA A 1140 -68.66 39.40 -59.93
CA ALA A 1140 -69.22 38.05 -59.87
C ALA A 1140 -69.48 37.44 -61.27
N ARG A 1141 -69.31 36.12 -61.40
CA ARG A 1141 -69.64 35.38 -62.63
C ARG A 1141 -70.23 34.01 -62.31
N GLY A 1142 -71.53 33.83 -62.60
CA GLY A 1142 -72.26 32.66 -62.10
C GLY A 1142 -73.69 32.50 -62.57
N ASN A 1143 -74.48 31.67 -61.89
CA ASN A 1143 -75.91 31.49 -62.17
C ASN A 1143 -76.79 32.50 -61.42
N ARG A 1144 -76.51 32.75 -60.15
CA ARG A 1144 -77.03 33.88 -59.36
C ARG A 1144 -75.85 34.71 -58.84
N ASN A 1145 -75.97 36.04 -58.87
CA ASN A 1145 -74.88 36.95 -58.51
C ASN A 1145 -75.41 38.20 -57.79
N GLY A 1146 -75.29 38.31 -56.47
CA GLY A 1146 -75.32 39.59 -55.76
C GLY A 1146 -73.98 40.30 -55.87
N VAL A 1147 -73.96 41.60 -56.16
CA VAL A 1147 -72.73 42.42 -56.17
C VAL A 1147 -73.00 43.82 -55.63
N THR A 1148 -72.56 44.10 -54.41
CA THR A 1148 -72.70 45.37 -53.70
C THR A 1148 -71.34 46.08 -53.63
N VAL A 1149 -71.32 47.42 -53.77
CA VAL A 1149 -70.12 48.25 -53.54
C VAL A 1149 -70.54 49.60 -52.96
N GLU A 1150 -70.14 49.91 -51.73
CA GLU A 1150 -70.71 51.03 -50.96
C GLU A 1150 -69.60 51.89 -50.33
N THR A 1151 -69.84 53.20 -50.17
CA THR A 1151 -68.95 54.06 -49.37
C THR A 1151 -69.74 55.06 -48.51
N GLU A 1152 -69.17 55.45 -47.39
CA GLU A 1152 -69.72 56.45 -46.46
C GLU A 1152 -68.62 57.45 -46.08
N ALA A 1153 -68.92 58.75 -45.99
CA ALA A 1153 -67.95 59.80 -45.63
C ALA A 1153 -66.63 59.79 -46.45
N SER A 1154 -66.67 59.47 -47.74
CA SER A 1154 -65.51 59.00 -48.52
C SER A 1154 -65.33 59.71 -49.89
N ASP A 1155 -64.26 60.48 -50.09
CA ASP A 1155 -64.07 61.35 -51.29
C ASP A 1155 -63.28 60.70 -52.45
N ARG A 1156 -63.57 61.11 -53.70
CA ARG A 1156 -62.73 60.89 -54.91
C ARG A 1156 -62.52 59.41 -55.34
N ASN A 1157 -63.18 58.47 -54.68
CA ASN A 1157 -63.12 57.03 -54.90
C ASN A 1157 -63.67 56.59 -56.26
N ARG A 1158 -63.29 55.37 -56.68
CA ARG A 1158 -63.61 54.82 -58.01
C ARG A 1158 -64.26 53.43 -57.97
N LEU A 1159 -65.51 53.39 -57.51
CA LEU A 1159 -66.33 52.20 -57.37
C LEU A 1159 -66.68 51.52 -58.72
N ARG A 1160 -66.53 50.19 -58.81
CA ARG A 1160 -66.91 49.42 -60.01
C ARG A 1160 -67.40 48.00 -59.73
N ALA A 1161 -68.69 47.85 -59.45
CA ALA A 1161 -69.39 46.56 -59.40
C ALA A 1161 -69.66 45.97 -60.79
N MET A 1162 -69.47 44.65 -60.99
CA MET A 1162 -69.87 43.96 -62.23
C MET A 1162 -70.32 42.51 -62.03
N ALA A 1163 -71.45 42.13 -62.63
CA ALA A 1163 -71.96 40.76 -62.62
C ALA A 1163 -72.18 40.20 -64.04
N ARG A 1164 -72.01 38.89 -64.22
CA ARG A 1164 -72.31 38.18 -65.47
C ARG A 1164 -72.90 36.79 -65.21
N GLY A 1165 -74.17 36.59 -65.52
CA GLY A 1165 -74.89 35.38 -65.12
C GLY A 1165 -76.38 35.34 -65.45
N ASN A 1166 -77.08 34.29 -65.01
CA ASN A 1166 -78.50 34.10 -65.33
C ASN A 1166 -79.44 35.01 -64.53
N ARG A 1167 -79.15 35.25 -63.25
CA ARG A 1167 -79.70 36.34 -62.43
C ARG A 1167 -78.52 37.14 -61.85
N ASN A 1168 -78.62 38.46 -61.85
CA ASN A 1168 -77.58 39.35 -61.37
C ASN A 1168 -78.24 40.57 -60.72
N ASP A 1169 -77.87 40.89 -59.49
CA ASP A 1169 -78.42 42.02 -58.76
C ASP A 1169 -77.22 42.83 -58.26
N VAL A 1170 -77.06 44.05 -58.80
CA VAL A 1170 -75.81 44.82 -58.72
C VAL A 1170 -76.07 46.21 -58.16
N THR A 1171 -75.71 46.43 -56.90
CA THR A 1171 -75.90 47.68 -56.16
C THR A 1171 -74.58 48.44 -56.04
N VAL A 1172 -74.64 49.77 -56.13
CA VAL A 1172 -73.53 50.66 -55.78
C VAL A 1172 -74.09 51.90 -55.07
N VAL A 1173 -73.68 52.18 -53.84
CA VAL A 1173 -74.17 53.34 -53.05
C VAL A 1173 -72.98 54.23 -52.67
N THR A 1174 -73.20 55.55 -52.51
CA THR A 1174 -72.36 56.37 -51.62
C THR A 1174 -73.20 57.31 -50.75
N ALA A 1175 -72.85 57.44 -49.48
CA ALA A 1175 -73.41 58.41 -48.54
C ALA A 1175 -72.32 59.42 -48.12
N GLU A 1176 -72.68 60.71 -48.01
CA GLU A 1176 -71.80 61.77 -47.48
C GLU A 1176 -70.41 61.86 -48.17
N SER A 1177 -70.34 61.57 -49.48
CA SER A 1177 -69.13 61.18 -50.21
C SER A 1177 -68.97 61.96 -51.54
N ASP A 1178 -67.97 62.85 -51.68
CA ASP A 1178 -67.84 63.76 -52.84
C ASP A 1178 -66.95 63.21 -54.00
N ARG A 1179 -67.20 63.67 -55.24
CA ARG A 1179 -66.31 63.52 -56.43
C ARG A 1179 -66.03 62.08 -56.90
N ASN A 1180 -66.70 61.09 -56.33
CA ASN A 1180 -66.56 59.67 -56.64
C ASN A 1180 -67.05 59.28 -58.04
N ARG A 1181 -66.64 58.09 -58.51
CA ARG A 1181 -66.95 57.58 -59.86
C ARG A 1181 -67.56 56.19 -59.85
N LEU A 1182 -68.85 56.12 -59.49
CA LEU A 1182 -69.65 54.91 -59.39
C LEU A 1182 -69.93 54.25 -60.76
N ARG A 1183 -69.68 52.94 -60.90
CA ARG A 1183 -70.02 52.18 -62.13
C ARG A 1183 -70.48 50.74 -61.89
N ALA A 1184 -71.79 50.52 -61.82
CA ALA A 1184 -72.42 49.19 -61.82
C ALA A 1184 -72.64 48.64 -63.24
N MET A 1185 -72.38 47.35 -63.50
CA MET A 1185 -72.77 46.71 -64.77
C MET A 1185 -73.18 45.22 -64.63
N ALA A 1186 -74.33 44.83 -65.18
CA ALA A 1186 -74.81 43.45 -65.22
C ALA A 1186 -74.98 42.92 -66.66
N ARG A 1187 -74.80 41.60 -66.87
CA ARG A 1187 -75.02 40.96 -68.18
C ARG A 1187 -75.54 39.52 -68.07
N GLY A 1188 -76.78 39.32 -68.54
CA GLY A 1188 -77.41 38.01 -68.74
C GLY A 1188 -78.93 38.06 -68.54
N ASN A 1189 -79.58 36.94 -68.18
CA ASN A 1189 -81.00 36.77 -68.46
C ASN A 1189 -81.97 37.61 -67.60
N ARG A 1190 -81.69 37.83 -66.31
CA ARG A 1190 -82.34 38.83 -65.46
C ARG A 1190 -81.26 39.68 -64.78
N ASN A 1191 -81.43 41.00 -64.75
CA ASN A 1191 -80.47 41.92 -64.15
C ASN A 1191 -81.17 43.03 -63.36
N GLY A 1192 -80.98 43.13 -62.05
CA GLY A 1192 -81.15 44.38 -61.30
C GLY A 1192 -79.84 45.16 -61.28
N VAL A 1193 -79.88 46.47 -61.50
CA VAL A 1193 -78.69 47.34 -61.43
C VAL A 1193 -79.04 48.68 -60.79
N THR A 1194 -78.64 48.86 -59.54
CA THR A 1194 -78.91 50.05 -58.72
C THR A 1194 -77.63 50.86 -58.53
N VAL A 1195 -77.70 52.18 -58.70
CA VAL A 1195 -76.60 53.11 -58.37
C VAL A 1195 -77.17 54.34 -57.66
N GLU A 1196 -76.89 54.52 -56.37
CA GLU A 1196 -77.47 55.62 -55.58
C GLU A 1196 -76.40 56.48 -54.92
N THR A 1197 -76.75 57.74 -54.67
CA THR A 1197 -75.97 58.67 -53.86
C THR A 1197 -76.91 59.45 -52.94
N GLU A 1198 -76.48 59.73 -51.71
CA GLU A 1198 -77.17 60.60 -50.76
C GLU A 1198 -76.17 61.55 -50.09
N ALA A 1199 -76.53 62.84 -49.94
CA ALA A 1199 -75.65 63.87 -49.34
C ALA A 1199 -74.24 63.96 -49.97
N SER A 1200 -74.11 63.74 -51.29
CA SER A 1200 -72.84 63.40 -51.95
C SER A 1200 -72.67 64.12 -53.30
N ASP A 1201 -71.81 65.15 -53.44
CA ASP A 1201 -71.75 65.99 -54.66
C ASP A 1201 -70.67 65.59 -55.69
N ARG A 1202 -70.78 66.16 -56.90
CA ARG A 1202 -69.80 66.10 -58.01
C ARG A 1202 -69.49 64.67 -58.52
N ASN A 1203 -70.25 63.68 -58.05
CA ASN A 1203 -70.15 62.26 -58.35
C ASN A 1203 -70.55 61.92 -59.79
N ARG A 1204 -70.03 60.79 -60.31
CA ARG A 1204 -70.27 60.37 -61.71
C ARG A 1204 -70.82 58.95 -61.81
N LEU A 1205 -72.13 58.84 -61.56
CA LEU A 1205 -72.91 57.60 -61.54
C LEU A 1205 -73.11 57.00 -62.94
N ARG A 1206 -72.86 55.68 -63.09
CA ARG A 1206 -73.17 54.94 -64.32
C ARG A 1206 -73.64 53.51 -64.09
N ALA A 1207 -74.92 53.25 -64.34
CA ALA A 1207 -75.49 51.90 -64.39
C ALA A 1207 -75.52 51.36 -65.84
N MET A 1208 -75.43 50.03 -66.01
CA MET A 1208 -75.63 49.35 -67.30
C MET A 1208 -76.09 47.90 -67.15
N ALA A 1209 -77.23 47.54 -67.75
CA ALA A 1209 -77.70 46.16 -67.83
C ALA A 1209 -77.78 45.66 -69.30
N ARG A 1210 -77.55 44.36 -69.53
CA ARG A 1210 -77.69 43.75 -70.86
C ARG A 1210 -78.19 42.30 -70.82
N GLY A 1211 -79.43 42.09 -71.26
CA GLY A 1211 -80.05 40.79 -71.52
C GLY A 1211 -81.58 40.84 -71.37
N ASN A 1212 -82.23 39.69 -71.16
CA ASN A 1212 -83.65 39.51 -71.50
C ASN A 1212 -84.65 40.26 -70.59
N ARG A 1213 -84.35 40.44 -69.30
CA ARG A 1213 -85.06 41.36 -68.40
C ARG A 1213 -84.03 42.20 -67.65
N ASN A 1214 -84.23 43.52 -67.63
CA ASN A 1214 -83.37 44.46 -66.92
C ASN A 1214 -84.23 45.42 -66.08
N ASP A 1215 -83.82 45.64 -64.84
CA ASP A 1215 -84.20 46.80 -64.02
C ASP A 1215 -82.91 47.60 -63.81
N VAL A 1216 -82.97 48.92 -64.04
CA VAL A 1216 -81.82 49.82 -63.90
C VAL A 1216 -82.24 51.09 -63.18
N THR A 1217 -81.91 51.18 -61.89
CA THR A 1217 -82.20 52.33 -61.04
C THR A 1217 -80.94 53.18 -60.83
N VAL A 1218 -81.07 54.51 -60.99
CA VAL A 1218 -80.02 55.48 -60.62
C VAL A 1218 -80.63 56.61 -59.81
N LYS A 1219 -80.19 56.83 -58.56
CA LYS A 1219 -80.71 57.91 -57.69
C LYS A 1219 -79.62 58.87 -57.19
N ALA A 1220 -80.01 60.12 -56.95
CA ALA A 1220 -79.25 61.11 -56.20
C ALA A 1220 -80.21 61.89 -55.28
N LYS A 1221 -79.93 61.90 -53.97
CA LYS A 1221 -80.82 62.42 -52.92
C LYS A 1221 -80.08 63.50 -52.10
N LYS A 1222 -80.53 64.76 -52.11
CA LYS A 1222 -79.84 65.89 -51.44
C LYS A 1222 -78.39 66.03 -51.97
N SER A 1223 -78.16 66.23 -53.28
CA SER A 1223 -76.80 66.10 -53.83
C SER A 1223 -76.59 66.83 -55.15
N ASP A 1224 -75.61 67.74 -55.20
CA ASP A 1224 -75.38 68.66 -56.31
C ASP A 1224 -74.26 68.24 -57.28
N ARG A 1225 -74.26 68.81 -58.50
CA ARG A 1225 -73.20 68.67 -59.53
C ARG A 1225 -72.94 67.25 -60.03
N ASN A 1226 -73.81 66.31 -59.64
CA ASN A 1226 -73.75 64.90 -60.01
C ASN A 1226 -74.05 64.65 -61.50
N ARG A 1227 -73.42 63.63 -62.08
CA ARG A 1227 -73.49 63.27 -63.51
C ARG A 1227 -73.98 61.84 -63.71
N LEU A 1228 -75.30 61.68 -63.79
CA LEU A 1228 -76.03 60.42 -63.86
C LEU A 1228 -76.10 59.84 -65.30
N ARG A 1229 -76.04 58.51 -65.43
CA ARG A 1229 -76.27 57.79 -66.69
C ARG A 1229 -76.74 56.33 -66.50
N ALA A 1230 -77.99 56.04 -66.85
CA ALA A 1230 -78.54 54.68 -66.94
C ALA A 1230 -78.53 54.13 -68.38
N LEU A 1231 -78.39 52.80 -68.56
CA LEU A 1231 -78.33 52.11 -69.85
C LEU A 1231 -78.91 50.68 -69.74
N ALA A 1232 -79.85 50.30 -70.61
CA ALA A 1232 -80.44 48.95 -70.63
C ALA A 1232 -80.58 48.41 -72.06
N ARG A 1233 -80.30 47.12 -72.30
CA ARG A 1233 -80.37 46.53 -73.65
C ARG A 1233 -80.76 45.05 -73.64
N GLY A 1234 -81.86 44.74 -74.32
CA GLY A 1234 -82.47 43.41 -74.42
C GLY A 1234 -83.98 43.52 -74.24
N ASN A 1235 -84.69 42.40 -74.11
CA ASN A 1235 -86.12 42.36 -74.44
C ASN A 1235 -86.99 43.28 -73.57
N ARG A 1236 -87.16 43.00 -72.27
CA ARG A 1236 -87.90 43.87 -71.34
C ARG A 1236 -86.93 44.72 -70.50
N ASN A 1237 -87.21 46.01 -70.36
CA ASN A 1237 -86.39 46.93 -69.57
C ASN A 1237 -87.29 47.86 -68.76
N ASP A 1238 -87.05 47.93 -67.45
CA ASP A 1238 -87.41 49.06 -66.61
C ASP A 1238 -86.17 49.90 -66.36
N VAL A 1239 -86.31 51.23 -66.37
CA VAL A 1239 -85.20 52.15 -66.10
C VAL A 1239 -85.71 53.37 -65.33
N THR A 1240 -85.28 53.48 -64.08
CA THR A 1240 -85.60 54.59 -63.19
C THR A 1240 -84.38 55.50 -63.01
N VAL A 1241 -84.55 56.81 -63.21
CA VAL A 1241 -83.55 57.83 -62.85
C VAL A 1241 -84.25 58.88 -61.99
N LYS A 1242 -83.75 59.13 -60.77
CA LYS A 1242 -84.36 60.08 -59.82
C LYS A 1242 -83.30 60.99 -59.21
N ALA A 1243 -83.39 62.29 -59.47
CA ALA A 1243 -82.62 63.32 -58.76
C ALA A 1243 -83.60 64.11 -57.86
N LYS A 1244 -83.19 64.48 -56.64
CA LYS A 1244 -84.06 65.25 -55.71
C LYS A 1244 -83.22 66.26 -54.92
N LYS A 1245 -83.37 67.55 -55.27
CA LYS A 1245 -82.45 68.67 -54.95
C LYS A 1245 -81.03 68.39 -55.49
N ALA A 1246 -80.74 68.83 -56.72
CA ALA A 1246 -79.52 68.52 -57.45
C ALA A 1246 -79.28 69.41 -58.69
N GLU A 1247 -78.33 70.36 -58.67
CA GLU A 1247 -77.81 71.04 -59.87
C GLU A 1247 -76.89 70.11 -60.69
N GLY A 1248 -77.45 69.17 -61.48
CA GLY A 1248 -76.68 68.08 -62.09
C GLY A 1248 -76.87 67.88 -63.61
N VAL A 1249 -75.77 67.66 -64.34
CA VAL A 1249 -75.82 67.32 -65.79
C VAL A 1249 -76.16 65.85 -66.00
N VAL A 1250 -77.46 65.55 -65.97
CA VAL A 1250 -78.03 64.26 -66.40
C VAL A 1250 -77.75 64.05 -67.90
N ARG A 1251 -77.25 62.87 -68.30
CA ARG A 1251 -76.98 62.54 -69.71
C ARG A 1251 -77.86 61.37 -70.22
N PRO A 1252 -78.24 61.36 -71.52
CA PRO A 1252 -79.38 60.61 -72.01
C PRO A 1252 -79.37 59.11 -71.68
N VAL A 1253 -80.53 58.65 -71.20
CA VAL A 1253 -80.86 57.26 -70.87
C VAL A 1253 -81.12 56.48 -72.15
N LEU A 1254 -80.12 55.73 -72.62
CA LEU A 1254 -80.23 54.95 -73.85
C LEU A 1254 -80.70 53.52 -73.56
N VAL A 1255 -81.93 53.22 -73.97
CA VAL A 1255 -82.56 51.89 -73.89
C VAL A 1255 -82.82 51.36 -75.30
N ARG A 1256 -82.59 50.05 -75.55
CA ARG A 1256 -82.95 49.39 -76.82
C ARG A 1256 -83.52 47.98 -76.59
N GLY A 1257 -84.81 47.81 -76.89
CA GLY A 1257 -85.56 46.55 -76.85
C GLY A 1257 -87.08 46.74 -76.73
N ASN A 1258 -87.86 45.67 -76.93
CA ASN A 1258 -89.33 45.72 -77.01
C ASN A 1258 -90.00 45.39 -75.67
N GLY A 1259 -90.47 46.43 -74.99
CA GLY A 1259 -91.11 46.37 -73.67
C GLY A 1259 -90.39 47.31 -72.71
N MET A 1260 -90.98 48.48 -72.45
CA MET A 1260 -90.34 49.59 -71.74
C MET A 1260 -91.23 50.13 -70.64
N SER A 1261 -90.66 50.24 -69.43
CA SER A 1261 -90.97 51.30 -68.49
C SER A 1261 -89.77 52.25 -68.44
N LYS A 1262 -90.02 53.55 -68.24
CA LYS A 1262 -89.01 54.59 -68.06
C LYS A 1262 -89.57 55.67 -67.13
N THR A 1263 -88.94 55.85 -65.98
CA THR A 1263 -89.32 56.90 -65.03
C THR A 1263 -88.11 57.79 -64.78
N VAL A 1264 -88.11 58.99 -65.36
CA VAL A 1264 -87.04 59.98 -65.21
C VAL A 1264 -87.62 61.18 -64.46
N ASN A 1265 -87.42 61.22 -63.14
CA ASN A 1265 -87.84 62.34 -62.31
C ASN A 1265 -86.60 63.20 -62.03
N VAL A 1266 -86.59 64.37 -62.64
CA VAL A 1266 -85.62 65.45 -62.40
C VAL A 1266 -86.46 66.70 -62.13
N PRO A 1267 -86.26 67.41 -61.01
CA PRO A 1267 -86.85 68.73 -60.80
C PRO A 1267 -86.21 69.77 -61.72
#